data_AF-A0A4U0Z8A9-F1
#
_entry.id   AF-A0A4U0Z8A9-F1
#
_cell.length_a   1.000
_cell.length_b   1.000
_cell.length_c   1.000
_cell.angle_alpha   90.00
_cell.angle_beta   90.00
_cell.angle_gamma   90.00
#
_symmetry.space_group_name_H-M   'P 1'
#
loop_
_entity.id
_entity.type
_entity.pdbx_description
1 polymer ?
#
loop_
_entity_poly.entity_id
_entity_poly.type
_entity_poly.pdbx_seq_one_letter_code
_entity_poly.pdbx_strand_id
1 'polypeptide(L)'
;MATETAHRYLQKTYSCVLILLVCLLIVPKVSQGIGLNLEGRTSFDGIPSGVIRDIEVSNRAVYIAAENGVFEVIGKESERLQFNTSTKTTGIISDIHLVGTELWVVEYGVGVFRVNLRTKEAEQFFADKDWSNSVWAMTMTSKNLYFSIIDNVIQTDRVSGNSTKLNSRLSTLTLNGVYSLFAEKDQVHIASNKGYVAISETHSTIDEYVLRDKLPMLSSATFIKVIDNELYIGGPEGLYILGSKERYIPTEGVSGTYINDVIKTEEDKIWVSDGRLLILEEDELLAPPFMSPILTSEAIRSVTKIAVGPHDSLLIASSQLGLITLPRTKSSTNLVSFKGSVLRDNIQRSVIGETETLVRIENGLYAINESNGELSETIIGKDLHCTSWQEDLFARLVELEPSDLCNRDFIHSVEVHKGAFYFYFDDGTSANYYFIQDEAIKDIFKAPRKIVYSALLSGGELAAFDVFDDVHFQLSKFNWRTVKAEEGNWFGLQCLVELENAYLLCTSGAGLKQINKKSGLVNSTTIQGLDKLRFIRGAIVTESGNLWVASNMGLFIKPRTRELAFNVGRKYGLFDTDFEYKSFDILREKVLVKGDKYSYLLDENTLISSLEILSDKAEPPILTYVKWLDEKGQHIHYFPETLDFYFDNSFEEVTFNFVISDLYDENAGVEFKLDDDAWVSHNRTAMNLTLGDIDVGSHTLKVASKHNEDASKIVTIQFEIAPPFWTSYLAITLYLAILIVLFFLWKVGIVSKLYEKFQSTTLYAYLTRYEITDGHSKFEKMLRSKERFINEITSELRTPIQVINGSLEKISDADIGARKELICVQDNMKRVEQLINQMSQNVPTAFKAEDYYKSYSPENIRFIVLSLEPLAKQKRQNLEVRIKVKKEVSLISGSLEKIVANLVQNAIKFTPELGTIKVSAIQDSKALKIIVNDDGEGIEENLQSKVFERFARGNTKLDGNGVGLATVKTLVELNQGEIALQSQKGIGTKVSVTLPVDDIAFVNSHAEDLLPADAKTNKKSLLIVDDSREFRSYLFDLFSEKYRCLVARNGVQALDVMQHYLVDLVITDQMMHEMDGLGLTRAIRQNPSYANIPILMLTAETGAELEKAALEEKVDYFLAKPASNEEIILRVEHLLSVREAKEKEEDESALPVFKFGCLIIPEFDNEKDMAFYLNFIAVLEKNYQDEAFNRDQAASQLLISPRSLNRRMSELFEYNFSEFLSRFRIEKSIPLLLEGNSILDTCLDVGFGTAAYFSTSFKKVMHLPPKKYIEQYSKTVA
;
A
#
# COMPACT_ATOMS: atom_id res chain seq x y z
N MET A 1 36.95 55.49 22.11
CA MET A 1 36.19 56.24 21.08
C MET A 1 35.73 55.40 19.88
N ALA A 2 36.28 54.23 19.58
CA ALA A 2 35.73 53.34 18.52
C ALA A 2 34.69 52.32 19.03
N THR A 3 34.60 52.11 20.35
CA THR A 3 33.71 51.10 20.97
C THR A 3 32.32 51.64 21.35
N GLU A 4 32.20 52.95 21.64
CA GLU A 4 30.90 53.58 21.95
C GLU A 4 30.03 53.83 20.70
N THR A 5 30.65 54.01 19.54
CA THR A 5 29.94 54.23 18.26
C THR A 5 29.32 52.93 17.73
N ALA A 6 29.96 51.78 17.92
CA ALA A 6 29.41 50.48 17.51
C ALA A 6 28.18 50.09 18.33
N HIS A 7 28.18 50.38 19.65
CA HIS A 7 27.06 50.01 20.51
C HIS A 7 25.80 50.86 20.24
N ARG A 8 25.97 52.16 19.95
CA ARG A 8 24.86 53.02 19.50
C ARG A 8 24.31 52.64 18.14
N TYR A 9 25.13 52.11 17.24
CA TYR A 9 24.67 51.64 15.93
C TYR A 9 23.85 50.35 16.07
N LEU A 10 24.33 49.39 16.89
CA LEU A 10 23.59 48.17 17.20
C LEU A 10 22.23 48.47 17.85
N GLN A 11 22.18 49.40 18.81
CA GLN A 11 20.93 49.73 19.50
C GLN A 11 19.91 50.42 18.58
N LYS A 12 20.39 51.23 17.63
CA LYS A 12 19.54 51.83 16.58
C LYS A 12 19.07 50.79 15.56
N THR A 13 19.91 49.84 15.17
CA THR A 13 19.48 48.75 14.28
C THR A 13 18.46 47.85 14.97
N TYR A 14 18.64 47.52 16.26
CA TYR A 14 17.64 46.75 17.02
C TYR A 14 16.32 47.52 17.20
N SER A 15 16.35 48.84 17.45
CA SER A 15 15.11 49.64 17.48
C SER A 15 14.43 49.73 16.12
N CYS A 16 15.17 49.91 15.03
CA CYS A 16 14.56 49.91 13.68
C CYS A 16 13.98 48.54 13.32
N VAL A 17 14.65 47.43 13.66
CA VAL A 17 14.14 46.08 13.44
C VAL A 17 12.91 45.81 14.29
N LEU A 18 12.89 46.28 15.55
CA LEU A 18 11.73 46.14 16.43
C LEU A 18 10.54 46.98 15.95
N ILE A 19 10.77 48.21 15.46
CA ILE A 19 9.72 49.06 14.88
C ILE A 19 9.20 48.45 13.57
N LEU A 20 10.07 47.86 12.75
CA LEU A 20 9.67 47.17 11.52
C LEU A 20 8.86 45.91 11.84
N LEU A 21 9.24 45.15 12.86
CA LEU A 21 8.50 43.99 13.38
C LEU A 21 7.13 44.39 13.97
N VAL A 22 7.07 45.48 14.73
CA VAL A 22 5.81 46.00 15.29
C VAL A 22 4.92 46.58 14.18
N CYS A 23 5.48 47.24 13.17
CA CYS A 23 4.71 47.68 12.00
C CYS A 23 4.18 46.48 11.19
N LEU A 24 4.98 45.42 11.00
CA LEU A 24 4.54 44.17 10.37
C LEU A 24 3.45 43.44 11.18
N LEU A 25 3.42 43.61 12.50
CA LEU A 25 2.37 43.10 13.38
C LEU A 25 1.09 43.96 13.38
N ILE A 26 1.15 45.21 12.91
CA ILE A 26 0.04 46.18 12.87
C ILE A 26 -0.53 46.35 11.44
N VAL A 27 0.12 45.78 10.40
CA VAL A 27 -0.53 45.57 9.10
C VAL A 27 -1.73 44.63 9.32
N PRO A 28 -2.93 44.95 8.81
CA PRO A 28 -4.12 44.17 9.10
C PRO A 28 -3.90 42.70 8.71
N LYS A 29 -4.39 41.79 9.56
CA LYS A 29 -4.64 40.38 9.22
C LYS A 29 -5.52 40.33 7.95
N VAL A 30 -4.89 40.39 6.79
CA VAL A 30 -5.34 39.65 5.62
C VAL A 30 -4.55 38.34 5.67
N SER A 31 -4.86 37.50 6.65
CA SER A 31 -4.67 36.08 6.40
C SER A 31 -5.75 35.73 5.38
N GLN A 32 -5.37 35.69 4.10
CA GLN A 32 -6.13 34.91 3.13
C GLN A 32 -6.38 33.54 3.78
N GLY A 33 -7.65 33.21 3.97
CA GLY A 33 -8.03 31.92 4.51
C GLY A 33 -7.37 30.84 3.68
N ILE A 34 -6.82 29.82 4.33
CA ILE A 34 -6.50 28.55 3.67
C ILE A 34 -7.85 27.98 3.21
N GLY A 35 -8.29 28.41 2.03
CA GLY A 35 -9.55 28.04 1.40
C GLY A 35 -9.52 26.59 0.93
N LEU A 36 -10.70 26.01 0.71
CA LEU A 36 -10.82 24.79 -0.07
C LEU A 36 -10.47 25.13 -1.52
N ASN A 37 -9.32 24.66 -2.00
CA ASN A 37 -8.89 24.86 -3.38
C ASN A 37 -9.28 23.65 -4.24
N LEU A 38 -9.67 23.89 -5.50
CA LEU A 38 -9.81 22.82 -6.48
C LEU A 38 -8.45 22.13 -6.66
N GLU A 39 -8.40 20.83 -6.37
CA GLU A 39 -7.21 20.02 -6.62
C GLU A 39 -7.11 19.76 -8.12
N GLY A 40 -6.15 20.41 -8.78
CA GLY A 40 -5.75 20.08 -10.13
C GLY A 40 -4.55 19.14 -10.15
N ARG A 41 -4.40 18.42 -11.26
CA ARG A 41 -3.27 17.51 -11.51
C ARG A 41 -2.08 18.33 -11.97
N THR A 42 -1.06 18.41 -11.12
CA THR A 42 0.19 19.16 -11.35
C THR A 42 1.36 18.27 -11.77
N SER A 43 1.15 16.95 -11.79
CA SER A 43 2.13 15.98 -12.28
C SER A 43 1.50 14.90 -13.17
N PHE A 44 2.24 14.56 -14.22
CA PHE A 44 1.88 13.55 -15.19
C PHE A 44 3.07 12.59 -15.33
N ASP A 45 2.81 11.30 -15.22
CA ASP A 45 3.84 10.25 -15.26
C ASP A 45 4.95 10.47 -14.21
N GLY A 46 4.56 10.95 -13.03
CA GLY A 46 5.47 11.33 -11.94
C GLY A 46 6.28 12.61 -12.18
N ILE A 47 6.10 13.29 -13.31
CA ILE A 47 6.84 14.48 -13.71
C ILE A 47 5.98 15.73 -13.44
N PRO A 48 6.49 16.73 -12.70
CA PRO A 48 5.80 18.01 -12.53
C PRO A 48 5.58 18.69 -13.89
N SER A 49 4.35 19.12 -14.18
CA SER A 49 4.00 19.71 -15.48
C SER A 49 4.69 21.06 -15.73
N GLY A 50 4.93 21.83 -14.67
CA GLY A 50 5.13 23.28 -14.82
C GLY A 50 3.84 23.93 -15.30
N VAL A 51 3.94 24.98 -16.13
CA VAL A 51 2.76 25.59 -16.74
C VAL A 51 2.25 24.73 -17.89
N ILE A 52 0.95 24.41 -17.88
CA ILE A 52 0.27 23.80 -19.03
C ILE A 52 -0.03 24.91 -20.03
N ARG A 53 0.57 24.81 -21.22
CA ARG A 53 0.50 25.82 -22.28
C ARG A 53 -0.62 25.54 -23.27
N ASP A 54 -0.83 24.26 -23.59
CA ASP A 54 -1.84 23.86 -24.55
C ASP A 54 -2.41 22.47 -24.25
N ILE A 55 -3.64 22.22 -24.72
CA ILE A 55 -4.37 20.97 -24.53
C ILE A 55 -5.05 20.61 -25.84
N GLU A 56 -4.78 19.41 -26.34
CA GLU A 56 -5.45 18.82 -27.49
C GLU A 56 -6.22 17.57 -27.06
N VAL A 57 -7.47 17.44 -27.49
CA VAL A 57 -8.36 16.36 -27.06
C VAL A 57 -8.71 15.48 -28.25
N SER A 58 -8.46 14.18 -28.09
CA SER A 58 -9.02 13.15 -28.96
C SER A 58 -10.24 12.50 -28.30
N ASN A 59 -11.02 11.71 -29.04
CA ASN A 59 -12.17 10.99 -28.48
C ASN A 59 -11.82 10.06 -27.30
N ARG A 60 -10.55 9.66 -27.13
CA ARG A 60 -10.12 8.65 -26.15
C ARG A 60 -9.07 9.13 -25.16
N ALA A 61 -8.28 10.14 -25.52
CA ALA A 61 -7.12 10.61 -24.77
C ALA A 61 -7.01 12.14 -24.82
N VAL A 62 -6.46 12.70 -23.75
CA VAL A 62 -6.13 14.13 -23.64
C VAL A 62 -4.62 14.28 -23.76
N TYR A 63 -4.17 15.12 -24.69
CA TYR A 63 -2.77 15.47 -24.89
C TYR A 63 -2.49 16.82 -24.24
N ILE A 64 -1.48 16.86 -23.38
CA ILE A 64 -1.16 18.04 -22.58
C ILE A 64 0.24 18.50 -22.93
N ALA A 65 0.35 19.73 -23.43
CA ALA A 65 1.60 20.44 -23.61
C ALA A 65 1.93 21.20 -22.33
N ALA A 66 2.87 20.69 -21.56
CA ALA A 66 3.38 21.36 -20.38
C ALA A 66 4.86 21.69 -20.55
N GLU A 67 5.36 22.71 -19.85
CA GLU A 67 6.74 23.19 -20.02
C GLU A 67 7.79 22.08 -19.94
N ASN A 68 7.56 21.07 -19.09
CA ASN A 68 8.48 19.95 -18.85
C ASN A 68 8.24 18.72 -19.75
N GLY A 69 7.25 18.75 -20.65
CA GLY A 69 6.99 17.66 -21.58
C GLY A 69 5.57 17.62 -22.14
N VAL A 70 5.39 16.73 -23.11
CA VAL A 70 4.06 16.40 -23.65
C VAL A 70 3.58 15.10 -23.04
N PHE A 71 2.34 15.10 -22.55
CA PHE A 71 1.76 13.96 -21.84
C PHE A 71 0.47 13.50 -22.52
N GLU A 72 0.34 12.20 -22.74
CA GLU A 72 -0.92 11.55 -23.09
C GLU A 72 -1.61 11.12 -21.80
N VAL A 73 -2.88 11.51 -21.61
CA VAL A 73 -3.65 11.27 -20.39
C VAL A 73 -4.95 10.54 -20.72
N ILE A 74 -5.17 9.40 -20.07
CA ILE A 74 -6.36 8.55 -20.24
C ILE A 74 -6.84 8.16 -18.86
N GLY A 75 -8.00 8.68 -18.45
CA GLY A 75 -8.46 8.53 -17.07
C GLY A 75 -7.37 8.97 -16.08
N LYS A 76 -7.00 8.09 -15.15
CA LYS A 76 -5.95 8.36 -14.15
C LYS A 76 -4.53 8.09 -14.68
N GLU A 77 -4.39 7.32 -15.75
CA GLU A 77 -3.10 7.01 -16.35
C GLU A 77 -2.57 8.21 -17.15
N SER A 78 -1.25 8.33 -17.20
CA SER A 78 -0.59 9.32 -18.03
C SER A 78 0.78 8.82 -18.46
N GLU A 79 1.16 9.05 -19.70
CA GLU A 79 2.44 8.67 -20.28
C GLU A 79 3.12 9.91 -20.87
N ARG A 80 4.40 10.13 -20.57
CA ARG A 80 5.17 11.15 -21.28
C ARG A 80 5.56 10.68 -22.68
N LEU A 81 5.16 11.44 -23.71
CA LEU A 81 5.56 11.15 -25.09
C LEU A 81 7.05 11.44 -25.30
N GLN A 82 7.76 10.51 -25.94
CA GLN A 82 9.16 10.69 -26.32
C GLN A 82 9.25 11.16 -27.77
N PHE A 83 9.82 12.34 -28.00
CA PHE A 83 9.99 12.89 -29.35
C PHE A 83 11.36 13.52 -29.61
N ASN A 84 12.00 14.08 -28.60
CA ASN A 84 13.36 14.63 -28.68
C ASN A 84 14.37 13.65 -28.06
N THR A 85 14.58 12.49 -28.68
CA THR A 85 15.50 11.45 -28.19
C THR A 85 16.91 11.56 -28.76
N SER A 86 17.07 12.29 -29.88
CA SER A 86 18.33 12.41 -30.62
C SER A 86 19.19 13.59 -30.17
N THR A 87 18.60 14.67 -29.65
CA THR A 87 19.32 15.87 -29.22
C THR A 87 19.45 15.93 -27.70
N LYS A 88 20.61 16.39 -27.19
CA LYS A 88 20.80 16.65 -25.75
C LYS A 88 20.25 18.01 -25.31
N THR A 89 19.75 18.81 -26.24
CA THR A 89 19.20 20.14 -26.02
C THR A 89 17.76 20.01 -25.52
N THR A 90 17.42 20.80 -24.50
CA THR A 90 16.07 20.87 -23.94
C THR A 90 15.55 22.29 -24.12
N GLY A 91 14.28 22.39 -24.47
CA GLY A 91 13.54 23.64 -24.64
C GLY A 91 12.26 23.65 -23.81
N ILE A 92 11.41 24.63 -24.07
CA ILE A 92 10.10 24.75 -23.42
C ILE A 92 9.04 24.32 -24.42
N ILE A 93 8.16 23.38 -24.04
CA ILE A 93 7.00 23.05 -24.86
C ILE A 93 6.02 24.21 -24.83
N SER A 94 5.79 24.81 -26.00
CA SER A 94 4.97 26.01 -26.13
C SER A 94 3.60 25.74 -26.74
N ASP A 95 3.49 24.72 -27.60
CA ASP A 95 2.27 24.43 -28.36
C ASP A 95 2.24 22.96 -28.83
N ILE A 96 1.05 22.40 -28.99
CA ILE A 96 0.83 21.11 -29.64
C ILE A 96 -0.32 21.24 -30.65
N HIS A 97 -0.34 20.38 -31.66
CA HIS A 97 -1.46 20.37 -32.59
C HIS A 97 -1.80 18.95 -33.06
N LEU A 98 -3.05 18.54 -32.82
CA LEU A 98 -3.51 17.18 -33.13
C LEU A 98 -4.19 17.13 -34.51
N VAL A 99 -3.69 16.28 -35.40
CA VAL A 99 -4.25 16.06 -36.74
C VAL A 99 -4.37 14.57 -37.02
N GLY A 100 -5.58 14.03 -36.89
CA GLY A 100 -5.83 12.59 -37.06
C GLY A 100 -5.07 11.78 -36.02
N THR A 101 -4.05 11.03 -36.44
CA THR A 101 -3.16 10.25 -35.55
C THR A 101 -1.76 10.84 -35.40
N GLU A 102 -1.53 12.04 -35.92
CA GLU A 102 -0.27 12.76 -35.80
C GLU A 102 -0.42 13.88 -34.78
N LEU A 103 0.49 13.94 -33.81
CA LEU A 103 0.61 15.04 -32.86
C LEU A 103 1.85 15.86 -33.21
N TRP A 104 1.65 17.10 -33.60
CA TRP A 104 2.73 18.06 -33.77
C TRP A 104 3.08 18.68 -32.42
N VAL A 105 4.37 18.79 -32.14
CA VAL A 105 4.91 19.30 -30.88
C VAL A 105 5.90 20.41 -31.19
N VAL A 106 5.70 21.57 -30.57
CA VAL A 106 6.60 22.72 -30.67
C VAL A 106 7.41 22.83 -29.39
N GLU A 107 8.73 22.67 -29.50
CA GLU A 107 9.67 22.87 -28.39
C GLU A 107 10.54 24.11 -28.68
N TYR A 108 10.19 25.22 -28.04
CA TYR A 108 10.90 26.49 -28.19
C TYR A 108 12.35 26.34 -27.72
N GLY A 109 13.30 26.73 -28.58
CA GLY A 109 14.74 26.54 -28.41
C GLY A 109 15.31 25.28 -29.07
N VAL A 110 14.45 24.35 -29.51
CA VAL A 110 14.88 23.05 -30.08
C VAL A 110 14.31 22.81 -31.48
N GLY A 111 13.00 23.03 -31.70
CA GLY A 111 12.37 22.85 -33.00
C GLY A 111 10.97 22.24 -32.96
N VAL A 112 10.51 21.80 -34.13
CA VAL A 112 9.18 21.21 -34.32
C VAL A 112 9.29 19.71 -34.58
N PHE A 113 8.47 18.93 -33.89
CA PHE A 113 8.43 17.48 -33.99
C PHE A 113 7.05 17.01 -34.41
N ARG A 114 7.00 15.90 -35.14
CA ARG A 114 5.77 15.20 -35.50
C ARG A 114 5.82 13.81 -34.89
N VAL A 115 4.89 13.52 -33.99
CA VAL A 115 4.78 12.24 -33.29
C VAL A 115 3.63 11.44 -33.89
N ASN A 116 3.92 10.23 -34.36
CA ASN A 116 2.88 9.30 -34.77
C ASN A 116 2.33 8.60 -33.52
N LEU A 117 1.07 8.84 -33.17
CA LEU A 117 0.48 8.32 -31.93
C LEU A 117 0.27 6.79 -31.94
N ARG A 118 0.28 6.14 -33.11
CA ARG A 118 0.14 4.68 -33.23
C ARG A 118 1.44 3.92 -33.03
N THR A 119 2.55 4.47 -33.51
CA THR A 119 3.90 3.87 -33.37
C THR A 119 4.70 4.49 -32.24
N LYS A 120 4.25 5.65 -31.73
CA LYS A 120 4.97 6.54 -30.79
C LYS A 120 6.36 6.97 -31.31
N GLU A 121 6.58 6.86 -32.63
CA GLU A 121 7.79 7.34 -33.28
C GLU A 121 7.67 8.83 -33.58
N ALA A 122 8.77 9.56 -33.42
CA ALA A 122 8.83 10.99 -33.68
C ALA A 122 9.85 11.33 -34.75
N GLU A 123 9.50 12.31 -35.58
CA GLU A 123 10.36 12.87 -36.61
C GLU A 123 10.50 14.37 -36.38
N GLN A 124 11.74 14.88 -36.38
CA GLN A 124 12.01 16.31 -36.30
C GLN A 124 11.89 16.95 -37.70
N PHE A 125 11.09 18.00 -37.81
CA PHE A 125 10.89 18.74 -39.06
C PHE A 125 11.70 20.04 -39.07
N PHE A 126 12.14 20.44 -40.28
CA PHE A 126 12.87 21.69 -40.52
C PHE A 126 14.15 21.86 -39.70
N ALA A 127 14.82 20.76 -39.35
CA ALA A 127 16.08 20.81 -38.59
C ALA A 127 17.21 21.56 -39.33
N ASP A 128 17.12 21.68 -40.66
CA ASP A 128 18.04 22.45 -41.51
C ASP A 128 17.73 23.96 -41.56
N LYS A 129 16.62 24.41 -40.95
CA LYS A 129 16.17 25.80 -41.00
C LYS A 129 16.45 26.52 -39.68
N ASP A 130 17.21 27.62 -39.75
CA ASP A 130 17.58 28.43 -38.58
C ASP A 130 16.38 28.94 -37.75
N TRP A 131 15.22 29.16 -38.39
CA TRP A 131 14.03 29.67 -37.71
C TRP A 131 13.26 28.60 -36.91
N SER A 132 13.49 27.30 -37.17
CA SER A 132 12.73 26.19 -36.57
C SER A 132 12.83 26.21 -35.04
N ASN A 133 14.02 26.52 -34.51
CA ASN A 133 14.26 26.55 -33.06
C ASN A 133 13.60 27.75 -32.36
N SER A 134 13.07 28.73 -33.10
CA SER A 134 12.42 29.93 -32.56
C SER A 134 10.90 29.90 -32.68
N VAL A 135 10.32 28.76 -33.07
CA VAL A 135 8.87 28.59 -33.21
C VAL A 135 8.22 28.58 -31.83
N TRP A 136 7.17 29.38 -31.67
CA TRP A 136 6.37 29.47 -30.44
C TRP A 136 5.01 28.78 -30.57
N ALA A 137 4.33 28.95 -31.69
CA ALA A 137 3.01 28.35 -31.93
C ALA A 137 2.90 27.95 -33.40
N MET A 138 2.00 27.01 -33.70
CA MET A 138 1.76 26.58 -35.06
C MET A 138 0.28 26.36 -35.37
N THR A 139 -0.06 26.48 -36.65
CA THR A 139 -1.36 26.04 -37.17
C THR A 139 -1.19 25.56 -38.60
N MET A 140 -2.20 24.90 -39.16
CA MET A 140 -2.11 24.38 -40.51
C MET A 140 -3.42 24.38 -41.27
N THR A 141 -3.28 24.47 -42.59
CA THR A 141 -4.36 24.30 -43.56
C THR A 141 -4.15 23.02 -44.37
N SER A 142 -5.00 22.80 -45.37
CA SER A 142 -4.81 21.72 -46.34
C SER A 142 -3.50 21.85 -47.14
N LYS A 143 -2.99 23.07 -47.36
CA LYS A 143 -1.82 23.34 -48.22
C LYS A 143 -0.56 23.79 -47.47
N ASN A 144 -0.69 24.57 -46.41
CA ASN A 144 0.45 25.20 -45.74
C ASN A 144 0.47 24.97 -44.23
N LEU A 145 1.67 25.05 -43.67
CA LEU A 145 1.98 25.15 -42.24
C LEU A 145 2.33 26.61 -41.93
N TYR A 146 1.83 27.11 -40.80
CA TYR A 146 2.11 28.46 -40.32
C TYR A 146 2.77 28.37 -38.95
N PHE A 147 3.94 28.99 -38.81
CA PHE A 147 4.73 28.98 -37.58
C PHE A 147 4.94 30.40 -37.06
N SER A 148 4.49 30.67 -35.84
CA SER A 148 4.77 31.94 -35.15
C SER A 148 6.21 31.93 -34.64
N ILE A 149 6.96 32.99 -34.93
CA ILE A 149 8.24 33.31 -34.33
C ILE A 149 8.16 34.73 -33.73
N ILE A 150 9.16 35.12 -32.93
CA ILE A 150 9.14 36.38 -32.13
C ILE A 150 8.72 37.62 -32.96
N ASP A 151 9.24 37.74 -34.19
CA ASP A 151 9.10 38.92 -35.06
C ASP A 151 8.48 38.59 -36.44
N ASN A 152 7.85 37.43 -36.61
CA ASN A 152 7.28 37.02 -37.89
C ASN A 152 6.32 35.82 -37.79
N VAL A 153 5.72 35.49 -38.93
CA VAL A 153 5.11 34.17 -39.17
C VAL A 153 5.75 33.55 -40.39
N ILE A 154 6.17 32.29 -40.29
CA ILE A 154 6.71 31.51 -41.40
C ILE A 154 5.60 30.68 -42.02
N GLN A 155 5.29 30.92 -43.29
CA GLN A 155 4.39 30.09 -44.09
C GLN A 155 5.24 29.06 -44.86
N THR A 156 4.97 27.77 -44.67
CA THR A 156 5.67 26.68 -45.34
C THR A 156 4.69 25.78 -46.07
N ASP A 157 4.95 25.53 -47.36
CA ASP A 157 4.12 24.61 -48.16
C ASP A 157 4.34 23.15 -47.73
N ARG A 158 3.24 22.41 -47.52
CA ARG A 158 3.26 21.05 -46.94
C ARG A 158 3.92 20.01 -47.86
N VAL A 159 3.94 20.24 -49.17
CA VAL A 159 4.43 19.26 -50.16
C VAL A 159 5.86 19.57 -50.55
N SER A 160 6.15 20.83 -50.85
CA SER A 160 7.46 21.30 -51.31
C SER A 160 8.42 21.67 -50.19
N GLY A 161 7.93 21.94 -48.97
CA GLY A 161 8.74 22.37 -47.83
C GLY A 161 9.33 23.78 -47.97
N ASN A 162 8.89 24.55 -48.97
CA ASN A 162 9.37 25.92 -49.19
C ASN A 162 8.76 26.88 -48.17
N SER A 163 9.63 27.54 -47.41
CA SER A 163 9.25 28.49 -46.36
C SER A 163 9.38 29.94 -46.81
N THR A 164 8.40 30.77 -46.47
CA THR A 164 8.36 32.21 -46.75
C THR A 164 7.99 33.01 -45.50
N LYS A 165 8.63 34.17 -45.31
CA LYS A 165 8.32 35.08 -44.20
C LYS A 165 7.09 35.92 -44.55
N LEU A 166 6.03 35.83 -43.75
CA LEU A 166 4.77 36.50 -44.04
C LEU A 166 4.91 38.04 -44.04
N ASN A 167 5.72 38.62 -43.16
CA ASN A 167 5.98 40.08 -43.14
C ASN A 167 6.51 40.64 -44.46
N SER A 168 7.13 39.82 -45.32
CA SER A 168 7.59 40.27 -46.65
C SER A 168 6.44 40.51 -47.65
N ARG A 169 5.25 40.01 -47.34
CA ARG A 169 4.04 40.10 -48.17
C ARG A 169 3.02 41.09 -47.61
N LEU A 170 3.24 41.60 -46.40
CA LEU A 170 2.37 42.58 -45.75
C LEU A 170 2.79 44.00 -46.12
N SER A 171 1.80 44.86 -46.29
CA SER A 171 1.98 46.24 -46.74
C SER A 171 1.74 47.27 -45.65
N THR A 172 0.85 46.95 -44.70
CA THR A 172 0.30 47.90 -43.72
C THR A 172 0.71 47.53 -42.29
N LEU A 173 0.73 46.24 -41.97
CA LEU A 173 1.07 45.68 -40.66
C LEU A 173 2.45 45.02 -40.67
N THR A 174 3.11 45.10 -39.51
CA THR A 174 4.28 44.27 -39.19
C THR A 174 3.89 43.33 -38.05
N LEU A 175 3.86 42.02 -38.32
CA LEU A 175 3.57 40.99 -37.33
C LEU A 175 4.74 40.88 -36.36
N ASN A 176 4.55 41.41 -35.14
CA ASN A 176 5.47 41.28 -34.01
C ASN A 176 4.68 40.81 -32.78
N GLY A 177 5.20 39.84 -32.03
CA GLY A 177 4.49 39.25 -30.89
C GLY A 177 3.19 38.60 -31.35
N VAL A 178 3.31 37.54 -32.15
CA VAL A 178 2.18 36.75 -32.63
C VAL A 178 1.87 35.68 -31.59
N TYR A 179 0.89 35.95 -30.73
CA TYR A 179 0.57 35.10 -29.59
C TYR A 179 -0.41 33.97 -29.93
N SER A 180 -1.25 34.15 -30.94
CA SER A 180 -2.30 33.20 -31.31
C SER A 180 -2.47 33.10 -32.82
N LEU A 181 -2.57 31.87 -33.29
CA LEU A 181 -2.80 31.47 -34.67
C LEU A 181 -4.00 30.53 -34.70
N PHE A 182 -4.92 30.71 -35.63
CA PHE A 182 -6.04 29.80 -35.80
C PHE A 182 -6.31 29.55 -37.29
N ALA A 183 -6.48 28.29 -37.67
CA ALA A 183 -6.83 27.90 -39.02
C ALA A 183 -8.16 27.15 -39.04
N GLU A 184 -9.02 27.50 -40.01
CA GLU A 184 -10.21 26.74 -40.34
C GLU A 184 -10.25 26.50 -41.85
N LYS A 185 -10.23 25.24 -42.27
CA LYS A 185 -10.20 24.83 -43.68
C LYS A 185 -8.99 25.43 -44.42
N ASP A 186 -9.24 26.42 -45.29
CA ASP A 186 -8.23 27.11 -46.09
C ASP A 186 -8.13 28.60 -45.70
N GLN A 187 -8.60 28.96 -44.50
CA GLN A 187 -8.51 30.29 -43.90
C GLN A 187 -7.59 30.25 -42.68
N VAL A 188 -6.75 31.28 -42.54
CA VAL A 188 -5.87 31.44 -41.37
C VAL A 188 -6.02 32.83 -40.79
N HIS A 189 -6.20 32.89 -39.48
CA HIS A 189 -6.32 34.10 -38.70
C HIS A 189 -5.14 34.20 -37.74
N ILE A 190 -4.50 35.37 -37.72
CA ILE A 190 -3.25 35.61 -37.00
C ILE A 190 -3.41 36.86 -36.14
N ALA A 191 -3.33 36.71 -34.82
CA ALA A 191 -3.34 37.84 -33.89
C ALA A 191 -1.93 38.40 -33.67
N SER A 192 -1.80 39.71 -33.56
CA SER A 192 -0.54 40.38 -33.26
C SER A 192 -0.73 41.60 -32.37
N ASN A 193 0.37 42.14 -31.85
CA ASN A 193 0.36 43.33 -31.00
C ASN A 193 -0.34 44.56 -31.60
N LYS A 194 -0.37 44.73 -32.92
CA LYS A 194 -0.87 45.96 -33.58
C LYS A 194 -2.08 45.74 -34.49
N GLY A 195 -2.54 44.51 -34.62
CA GLY A 195 -3.51 44.13 -35.64
C GLY A 195 -3.74 42.64 -35.69
N TYR A 196 -4.61 42.22 -36.59
CA TYR A 196 -4.71 40.82 -36.99
C TYR A 196 -4.67 40.71 -38.51
N VAL A 197 -4.31 39.53 -38.99
CA VAL A 197 -4.24 39.21 -40.43
C VAL A 197 -5.15 38.02 -40.70
N ALA A 198 -5.93 38.09 -41.78
CA ALA A 198 -6.72 36.98 -42.29
C ALA A 198 -6.21 36.58 -43.68
N ILE A 199 -5.96 35.30 -43.90
CA ILE A 199 -5.41 34.76 -45.14
C ILE A 199 -6.37 33.74 -45.71
N SER A 200 -6.80 33.94 -46.95
CA SER A 200 -7.57 32.96 -47.72
C SER A 200 -6.70 32.28 -48.75
N GLU A 201 -6.46 30.98 -48.60
CA GLU A 201 -5.64 30.22 -49.56
C GLU A 201 -6.40 29.85 -50.83
N THR A 202 -7.73 29.83 -50.77
CA THR A 202 -8.60 29.61 -51.93
C THR A 202 -8.59 30.82 -52.86
N HIS A 203 -8.67 32.03 -52.29
CA HIS A 203 -8.68 33.27 -53.06
C HIS A 203 -7.29 33.90 -53.21
N SER A 204 -6.28 33.34 -52.53
CA SER A 204 -4.92 33.90 -52.44
C SER A 204 -4.90 35.36 -51.95
N THR A 205 -5.82 35.72 -51.07
CA THR A 205 -5.93 37.07 -50.48
C THR A 205 -5.33 37.11 -49.09
N ILE A 206 -4.73 38.26 -48.75
CA ILE A 206 -4.25 38.57 -47.40
C ILE A 206 -4.91 39.89 -47.01
N ASP A 207 -5.74 39.85 -45.98
CA ASP A 207 -6.44 41.01 -45.46
C ASP A 207 -5.80 41.47 -44.15
N GLU A 208 -5.39 42.74 -44.10
CA GLU A 208 -4.65 43.36 -42.99
C GLU A 208 -5.58 44.27 -42.18
N TYR A 209 -5.71 44.02 -40.87
CA TYR A 209 -6.60 44.78 -39.98
C TYR A 209 -5.84 45.43 -38.83
N VAL A 210 -5.72 46.77 -38.87
CA VAL A 210 -5.06 47.55 -37.81
C VAL A 210 -6.02 47.76 -36.64
N LEU A 211 -5.58 47.46 -35.41
CA LEU A 211 -6.43 47.55 -34.21
C LEU A 211 -7.04 48.96 -34.02
N ARG A 212 -6.23 50.02 -34.16
CA ARG A 212 -6.71 51.40 -33.97
C ARG A 212 -7.85 51.80 -34.90
N ASP A 213 -7.94 51.19 -36.07
CA ASP A 213 -8.91 51.55 -37.10
C ASP A 213 -10.19 50.71 -37.01
N LYS A 214 -10.07 49.46 -36.52
CA LYS A 214 -11.15 48.46 -36.54
C LYS A 214 -11.61 48.02 -35.16
N LEU A 215 -10.71 47.89 -34.20
CA LEU A 215 -10.96 47.37 -32.85
C LEU A 215 -10.33 48.31 -31.79
N PRO A 216 -10.78 49.58 -31.69
CA PRO A 216 -10.06 50.63 -30.97
C PRO A 216 -10.00 50.44 -29.45
N MET A 217 -10.82 49.54 -28.90
CA MET A 217 -10.83 49.25 -27.46
C MET A 217 -9.70 48.28 -27.03
N LEU A 218 -9.04 47.59 -27.97
CA LEU A 218 -7.92 46.70 -27.66
C LEU A 218 -6.57 47.41 -27.86
N SER A 219 -5.67 47.27 -26.89
CA SER A 219 -4.27 47.72 -27.05
C SER A 219 -3.42 46.71 -27.83
N SER A 220 -3.70 45.42 -27.70
CA SER A 220 -3.09 44.32 -28.44
C SER A 220 -4.07 43.17 -28.63
N ALA A 221 -3.91 42.39 -29.71
CA ALA A 221 -4.65 41.16 -29.91
C ALA A 221 -3.79 39.97 -29.44
N THR A 222 -4.22 39.32 -28.36
CA THR A 222 -3.53 38.17 -27.75
C THR A 222 -4.16 36.84 -28.14
N PHE A 223 -5.45 36.83 -28.48
CA PHE A 223 -6.22 35.64 -28.80
C PHE A 223 -7.04 35.84 -30.09
N ILE A 224 -7.11 34.82 -30.93
CA ILE A 224 -7.99 34.80 -32.10
C ILE A 224 -8.53 33.39 -32.38
N LYS A 225 -9.84 33.27 -32.63
CA LYS A 225 -10.47 31.99 -32.97
C LYS A 225 -11.80 32.20 -33.70
N VAL A 226 -12.14 31.30 -34.62
CA VAL A 226 -13.48 31.28 -35.22
C VAL A 226 -14.33 30.23 -34.52
N ILE A 227 -15.53 30.61 -34.08
CA ILE A 227 -16.51 29.74 -33.44
C ILE A 227 -17.86 30.04 -34.08
N ASP A 228 -18.51 29.02 -34.64
CA ASP A 228 -19.78 29.13 -35.40
C ASP A 228 -19.81 30.27 -36.42
N ASN A 229 -18.72 30.40 -37.19
CA ASN A 229 -18.61 31.41 -38.24
C ASN A 229 -18.59 32.88 -37.72
N GLU A 230 -18.39 33.07 -36.41
CA GLU A 230 -18.05 34.35 -35.79
C GLU A 230 -16.57 34.35 -35.34
N LEU A 231 -15.88 35.46 -35.54
CA LEU A 231 -14.48 35.66 -35.21
C LEU A 231 -14.34 36.32 -33.84
N TYR A 232 -13.72 35.62 -32.90
CA TYR A 232 -13.47 36.06 -31.53
C TYR A 232 -12.05 36.59 -31.46
N ILE A 233 -11.88 37.84 -31.01
CA ILE A 233 -10.58 38.50 -30.88
C ILE A 233 -10.45 39.07 -29.47
N GLY A 234 -9.50 38.54 -28.71
CA GLY A 234 -9.27 38.91 -27.31
C GLY A 234 -8.02 39.75 -27.11
N GLY A 235 -8.06 40.60 -26.09
CA GLY A 235 -6.90 41.35 -25.60
C GLY A 235 -6.98 41.60 -24.08
N PRO A 236 -6.09 42.44 -23.53
CA PRO A 236 -6.11 42.80 -22.11
C PRO A 236 -7.41 43.49 -21.66
N GLU A 237 -8.03 44.28 -22.53
CA GLU A 237 -9.19 45.11 -22.18
C GLU A 237 -10.54 44.39 -22.33
N GLY A 238 -10.62 43.34 -23.15
CA GLY A 238 -11.90 42.72 -23.49
C GLY A 238 -11.85 41.73 -24.65
N LEU A 239 -13.04 41.33 -25.08
CA LEU A 239 -13.30 40.39 -26.16
C LEU A 239 -14.18 41.04 -27.23
N TYR A 240 -13.71 41.05 -28.47
CA TYR A 240 -14.52 41.37 -29.64
C TYR A 240 -15.09 40.10 -30.27
N ILE A 241 -16.35 40.17 -30.69
CA ILE A 241 -17.02 39.13 -31.46
C ILE A 241 -17.49 39.74 -32.78
N LEU A 242 -16.91 39.27 -33.88
CA LEU A 242 -17.13 39.79 -35.23
C LEU A 242 -17.85 38.74 -36.07
N GLY A 243 -19.10 39.01 -36.46
CA GLY A 243 -19.90 38.05 -37.22
C GLY A 243 -21.16 38.71 -37.75
N SER A 244 -22.32 38.19 -37.34
CA SER A 244 -23.62 38.76 -37.73
C SER A 244 -23.85 40.15 -37.13
N LYS A 245 -23.41 40.35 -35.88
CA LYS A 245 -23.42 41.61 -35.15
C LYS A 245 -22.07 41.79 -34.45
N GLU A 246 -21.44 42.93 -34.68
CA GLU A 246 -20.21 43.31 -33.98
C GLU A 246 -20.52 43.68 -32.52
N ARG A 247 -19.78 43.05 -31.60
CA ARG A 247 -19.96 43.21 -30.16
C ARG A 247 -18.60 43.32 -29.47
N TYR A 248 -18.53 44.18 -28.45
CA TYR A 248 -17.37 44.30 -27.57
C TYR A 248 -17.81 44.05 -26.13
N ILE A 249 -17.11 43.15 -25.46
CA ILE A 249 -17.39 42.73 -24.10
C ILE A 249 -16.16 43.07 -23.24
N PRO A 250 -16.26 44.04 -22.30
CA PRO A 250 -15.14 44.44 -21.46
C PRO A 250 -14.83 43.38 -20.40
N THR A 251 -13.56 43.23 -20.02
CA THR A 251 -13.17 42.47 -18.82
C THR A 251 -13.12 43.39 -17.61
N GLU A 252 -13.40 42.87 -16.41
CA GLU A 252 -13.35 43.65 -15.16
C GLU A 252 -11.92 43.97 -14.67
N GLY A 253 -10.90 43.77 -15.51
CA GLY A 253 -9.56 44.34 -15.31
C GLY A 253 -8.84 43.83 -14.06
N VAL A 254 -8.38 42.58 -14.07
CA VAL A 254 -7.29 42.16 -13.17
C VAL A 254 -5.96 42.55 -13.83
N SER A 255 -5.20 43.43 -13.19
CA SER A 255 -3.92 43.93 -13.73
C SER A 255 -2.99 42.79 -14.14
N GLY A 256 -2.61 42.74 -15.42
CA GLY A 256 -1.70 41.72 -15.97
C GLY A 256 -2.38 40.46 -16.51
N THR A 257 -3.72 40.44 -16.59
CA THR A 257 -4.48 39.36 -17.22
C THR A 257 -5.05 39.81 -18.57
N TYR A 258 -5.37 38.85 -19.44
CA TYR A 258 -5.89 39.05 -20.78
C TYR A 258 -6.69 37.82 -21.20
N ILE A 259 -7.48 37.92 -22.27
CA ILE A 259 -8.17 36.77 -22.85
C ILE A 259 -7.14 35.74 -23.32
N ASN A 260 -7.10 34.60 -22.64
CA ASN A 260 -6.21 33.48 -22.95
C ASN A 260 -6.85 32.52 -23.94
N ASP A 261 -8.13 32.19 -23.76
CA ASP A 261 -8.81 31.19 -24.58
C ASP A 261 -10.34 31.32 -24.54
N VAL A 262 -11.00 30.86 -25.59
CA VAL A 262 -12.46 30.84 -25.76
C VAL A 262 -12.88 29.53 -26.40
N ILE A 263 -13.87 28.86 -25.81
CA ILE A 263 -14.47 27.64 -26.35
C ILE A 263 -15.98 27.71 -26.27
N LYS A 264 -16.62 26.92 -27.12
CA LYS A 264 -18.05 26.66 -27.05
C LYS A 264 -18.29 25.19 -26.73
N THR A 265 -19.17 24.92 -25.78
CA THR A 265 -19.57 23.55 -25.42
C THR A 265 -20.80 23.11 -26.21
N GLU A 266 -21.14 21.82 -26.16
CA GLU A 266 -22.35 21.28 -26.81
C GLU A 266 -23.66 21.90 -26.30
N GLU A 267 -23.65 22.49 -25.10
CA GLU A 267 -24.80 23.19 -24.51
C GLU A 267 -25.00 24.61 -25.07
N ASP A 268 -24.32 24.97 -26.15
CA ASP A 268 -24.35 26.31 -26.74
C ASP A 268 -23.78 27.41 -25.82
N LYS A 269 -23.07 27.02 -24.74
CA LYS A 269 -22.43 27.94 -23.79
C LYS A 269 -21.02 28.30 -24.25
N ILE A 270 -20.72 29.60 -24.23
CA ILE A 270 -19.40 30.12 -24.55
C ILE A 270 -18.64 30.37 -23.26
N TRP A 271 -17.54 29.64 -23.09
CA TRP A 271 -16.62 29.80 -21.97
C TRP A 271 -15.45 30.66 -22.38
N VAL A 272 -15.08 31.59 -21.51
CA VAL A 272 -14.02 32.57 -21.73
C VAL A 272 -13.05 32.50 -20.57
N SER A 273 -11.76 32.42 -20.89
CA SER A 273 -10.69 32.63 -19.92
C SER A 273 -10.09 34.02 -20.07
N ASP A 274 -10.29 34.88 -19.08
CA ASP A 274 -9.54 36.14 -18.92
C ASP A 274 -8.41 35.99 -17.88
N GLY A 275 -8.06 34.74 -17.53
CA GLY A 275 -7.31 34.39 -16.32
C GLY A 275 -8.21 33.85 -15.21
N ARG A 276 -9.50 34.25 -15.17
CA ARG A 276 -10.58 33.52 -14.47
C ARG A 276 -11.29 32.58 -15.44
N LEU A 277 -12.18 31.75 -14.93
CA LEU A 277 -13.14 31.00 -15.73
C LEU A 277 -14.48 31.76 -15.76
N LEU A 278 -14.94 32.17 -16.93
CA LEU A 278 -16.16 32.96 -17.11
C LEU A 278 -17.06 32.35 -18.19
N ILE A 279 -18.35 32.66 -18.12
CA ILE A 279 -19.35 32.30 -19.12
C ILE A 279 -19.84 33.60 -19.77
N LEU A 280 -19.96 33.61 -21.09
CA LEU A 280 -20.57 34.72 -21.83
C LEU A 280 -22.08 34.51 -21.93
N GLU A 281 -22.86 35.33 -21.23
CA GLU A 281 -24.33 35.35 -21.28
C GLU A 281 -24.82 36.79 -21.46
N GLU A 282 -25.81 37.01 -22.32
CA GLU A 282 -26.41 38.34 -22.57
C GLU A 282 -25.42 39.49 -22.86
N ASP A 283 -24.31 39.19 -23.54
CA ASP A 283 -23.20 40.13 -23.83
C ASP A 283 -22.41 40.59 -22.57
N GLU A 284 -22.51 39.86 -21.46
CA GLU A 284 -21.72 40.05 -20.23
C GLU A 284 -20.89 38.80 -19.87
N LEU A 285 -19.72 39.01 -19.27
CA LEU A 285 -18.89 37.92 -18.75
C LEU A 285 -19.22 37.67 -17.28
N LEU A 286 -19.90 36.56 -17.01
CA LEU A 286 -20.36 36.19 -15.68
C LEU A 286 -19.53 35.05 -15.10
N ALA A 287 -19.42 35.05 -13.77
CA ALA A 287 -18.90 33.91 -13.05
C ALA A 287 -19.83 32.68 -13.20
N PRO A 288 -19.29 31.45 -13.24
CA PRO A 288 -20.11 30.25 -13.27
C PRO A 288 -21.07 30.19 -12.07
N PRO A 289 -22.35 29.84 -12.27
CA PRO A 289 -23.37 29.88 -11.20
C PRO A 289 -23.30 28.70 -10.22
N PHE A 290 -22.30 27.83 -10.38
CA PHE A 290 -22.11 26.60 -9.62
C PHE A 290 -20.70 26.54 -9.01
N MET A 291 -20.50 25.66 -8.03
CA MET A 291 -19.24 25.53 -7.29
C MET A 291 -18.75 26.87 -6.68
N SER A 292 -19.67 27.79 -6.39
CA SER A 292 -19.41 29.03 -5.65
C SER A 292 -19.02 28.71 -4.19
N PRO A 293 -18.06 29.45 -3.59
CA PRO A 293 -17.22 30.50 -4.16
C PRO A 293 -15.90 29.94 -4.74
N ILE A 294 -15.76 28.61 -4.87
CA ILE A 294 -14.49 27.98 -5.27
C ILE A 294 -14.11 28.42 -6.69
N LEU A 295 -15.04 28.33 -7.65
CA LEU A 295 -14.78 28.75 -9.04
C LEU A 295 -14.46 30.24 -9.20
N THR A 296 -14.97 31.06 -8.29
CA THR A 296 -14.80 32.51 -8.29
C THR A 296 -13.67 32.99 -7.39
N SER A 297 -13.03 32.07 -6.64
CA SER A 297 -11.98 32.38 -5.70
C SER A 297 -10.70 32.85 -6.39
N GLU A 298 -9.85 33.57 -5.64
CA GLU A 298 -8.54 33.97 -6.15
C GLU A 298 -7.64 32.76 -6.52
N ALA A 299 -7.90 31.58 -5.96
CA ALA A 299 -7.08 30.40 -6.16
C ALA A 299 -7.13 29.83 -7.59
N ILE A 300 -8.21 30.07 -8.33
CA ILE A 300 -8.33 29.62 -9.73
C ILE A 300 -7.85 30.70 -10.71
N ARG A 301 -7.56 31.92 -10.24
CA ARG A 301 -7.00 32.98 -11.08
C ARG A 301 -5.64 32.53 -11.59
N SER A 302 -5.56 32.26 -12.90
CA SER A 302 -4.40 31.85 -13.70
C SER A 302 -4.77 30.82 -14.77
N VAL A 303 -6.02 30.80 -15.24
CA VAL A 303 -6.46 29.89 -16.29
C VAL A 303 -5.75 30.22 -17.61
N THR A 304 -4.91 29.30 -18.10
CA THR A 304 -4.11 29.48 -19.32
C THR A 304 -4.77 28.89 -20.56
N LYS A 305 -5.52 27.80 -20.42
CA LYS A 305 -6.19 27.10 -21.53
C LYS A 305 -7.48 26.45 -21.05
N ILE A 306 -8.51 26.40 -21.89
CA ILE A 306 -9.73 25.65 -21.64
C ILE A 306 -10.03 24.73 -22.82
N ALA A 307 -10.46 23.50 -22.53
CA ALA A 307 -10.80 22.54 -23.58
C ALA A 307 -12.04 21.73 -23.18
N VAL A 308 -12.79 21.28 -24.18
CA VAL A 308 -13.84 20.29 -23.95
C VAL A 308 -13.16 18.93 -23.97
N GLY A 309 -13.08 18.31 -22.80
CA GLY A 309 -12.54 16.97 -22.62
C GLY A 309 -13.53 15.88 -23.05
N PRO A 310 -13.12 14.61 -22.94
CA PRO A 310 -14.02 13.48 -23.13
C PRO A 310 -15.24 13.58 -22.18
N HIS A 311 -16.39 13.07 -22.62
CA HIS A 311 -17.66 13.06 -21.86
C HIS A 311 -18.20 14.44 -21.49
N ASP A 312 -17.94 15.46 -22.32
CA ASP A 312 -18.33 16.85 -22.08
C ASP A 312 -17.81 17.44 -20.76
N SER A 313 -16.69 16.93 -20.26
CA SER A 313 -16.02 17.51 -19.11
C SER A 313 -15.28 18.78 -19.53
N LEU A 314 -15.33 19.83 -18.71
CA LEU A 314 -14.57 21.04 -18.97
C LEU A 314 -13.15 20.86 -18.40
N LEU A 315 -12.15 20.87 -19.27
CA LEU A 315 -10.74 20.84 -18.89
C LEU A 315 -10.22 22.27 -18.76
N ILE A 316 -9.52 22.55 -17.66
CA ILE A 316 -9.02 23.87 -17.32
C ILE A 316 -7.56 23.72 -16.94
N ALA A 317 -6.66 24.29 -17.74
CA ALA A 317 -5.28 24.47 -17.35
C ALA A 317 -5.14 25.74 -16.50
N SER A 318 -4.58 25.60 -15.30
CA SER A 318 -4.18 26.71 -14.44
C SER A 318 -2.67 26.66 -14.22
N SER A 319 -1.99 27.81 -14.31
CA SER A 319 -0.55 27.86 -14.02
C SER A 319 -0.21 27.58 -12.55
N GLN A 320 -1.19 27.71 -11.65
CA GLN A 320 -1.03 27.44 -10.21
C GLN A 320 -1.54 26.06 -9.81
N LEU A 321 -2.68 25.63 -10.35
CA LEU A 321 -3.35 24.40 -9.93
C LEU A 321 -3.10 23.21 -10.88
N GLY A 322 -2.46 23.43 -12.04
CA GLY A 322 -2.27 22.38 -13.05
C GLY A 322 -3.56 22.12 -13.84
N LEU A 323 -3.81 20.87 -14.21
CA LEU A 323 -5.02 20.49 -14.95
C LEU A 323 -6.18 20.21 -13.99
N ILE A 324 -7.23 21.01 -14.07
CA ILE A 324 -8.50 20.79 -13.39
C ILE A 324 -9.48 20.21 -14.41
N THR A 325 -10.23 19.18 -14.01
CA THR A 325 -11.37 18.68 -14.77
C THR A 325 -12.65 19.01 -14.01
N LEU A 326 -13.63 19.58 -14.70
CA LEU A 326 -14.94 19.89 -14.17
C LEU A 326 -15.99 19.08 -14.92
N PRO A 327 -16.42 17.93 -14.37
CA PRO A 327 -17.53 17.20 -14.95
C PRO A 327 -18.83 18.00 -14.78
N ARG A 328 -19.77 17.83 -15.72
CA ARG A 328 -21.08 18.51 -15.67
C ARG A 328 -21.83 18.27 -14.36
N THR A 329 -21.59 17.14 -13.71
CA THR A 329 -22.17 16.76 -12.42
C THR A 329 -21.89 17.71 -11.27
N LYS A 330 -20.87 18.57 -11.36
CA LYS A 330 -20.60 19.60 -10.34
C LYS A 330 -21.51 20.83 -10.46
N SER A 331 -22.31 20.92 -11.53
CA SER A 331 -23.21 22.06 -11.76
C SER A 331 -24.35 22.15 -10.73
N SER A 332 -24.69 21.05 -10.06
CA SER A 332 -25.78 21.00 -9.08
C SER A 332 -25.41 21.55 -7.69
N THR A 333 -24.14 21.89 -7.44
CA THR A 333 -23.63 22.08 -6.08
C THR A 333 -22.96 23.42 -5.90
N ASN A 334 -23.40 24.18 -4.90
CA ASN A 334 -22.72 25.35 -4.36
C ASN A 334 -22.31 25.11 -2.91
N LEU A 335 -21.29 25.82 -2.42
CA LEU A 335 -20.93 25.81 -1.00
C LEU A 335 -21.48 27.06 -0.33
N VAL A 336 -21.96 26.89 0.90
CA VAL A 336 -22.35 28.04 1.71
C VAL A 336 -21.08 28.84 2.02
N SER A 337 -21.16 30.16 1.83
CA SER A 337 -20.01 31.04 1.98
C SER A 337 -20.37 32.36 2.64
N PHE A 338 -19.38 33.06 3.19
CA PHE A 338 -19.55 34.39 3.76
C PHE A 338 -18.42 35.28 3.24
N LYS A 339 -18.76 36.41 2.60
CA LYS A 339 -17.80 37.35 2.00
C LYS A 339 -16.80 36.65 1.06
N GLY A 340 -17.32 35.78 0.19
CA GLY A 340 -16.51 35.00 -0.76
C GLY A 340 -15.65 33.88 -0.16
N SER A 341 -15.73 33.61 1.14
CA SER A 341 -15.00 32.51 1.81
C SER A 341 -15.95 31.38 2.19
N VAL A 342 -15.55 30.13 1.94
CA VAL A 342 -16.36 28.95 2.30
C VAL A 342 -16.63 28.94 3.82
N LEU A 343 -17.91 28.79 4.19
CA LEU A 343 -18.35 28.70 5.57
C LEU A 343 -17.85 27.40 6.21
N ARG A 344 -17.26 27.51 7.40
CA ARG A 344 -16.84 26.37 8.23
C ARG A 344 -17.57 26.26 9.56
N ASP A 345 -18.33 27.29 9.92
CA ASP A 345 -19.14 27.27 11.13
C ASP A 345 -20.38 26.41 10.91
N ASN A 346 -20.79 25.67 11.93
CA ASN A 346 -21.96 24.81 11.85
C ASN A 346 -23.25 25.63 11.74
N ILE A 347 -24.06 25.28 10.75
CA ILE A 347 -25.41 25.81 10.60
C ILE A 347 -26.32 25.09 11.61
N GLN A 348 -26.80 25.84 12.61
CA GLN A 348 -27.64 25.29 13.67
C GLN A 348 -29.08 25.10 13.21
N ARG A 349 -29.64 26.14 12.57
CA ARG A 349 -31.04 26.16 12.12
C ARG A 349 -31.19 27.09 10.93
N SER A 350 -32.07 26.73 10.00
CA SER A 350 -32.56 27.60 8.94
C SER A 350 -34.04 27.89 9.11
N VAL A 351 -34.48 29.07 8.64
CA VAL A 351 -35.86 29.54 8.70
C VAL A 351 -36.18 30.19 7.35
N ILE A 352 -37.21 29.69 6.68
CA ILE A 352 -37.68 30.26 5.42
C ILE A 352 -38.65 31.40 5.74
N GLY A 353 -38.26 32.64 5.43
CA GLY A 353 -39.14 33.81 5.50
C GLY A 353 -39.93 34.01 4.20
N GLU A 354 -40.81 35.01 4.18
CA GLU A 354 -41.60 35.34 2.97
C GLU A 354 -40.73 35.87 1.82
N THR A 355 -39.71 36.67 2.14
CA THR A 355 -38.81 37.30 1.15
C THR A 355 -37.41 36.70 1.13
N GLU A 356 -36.89 36.27 2.27
CA GLU A 356 -35.52 35.81 2.44
C GLU A 356 -35.47 34.55 3.31
N THR A 357 -34.46 33.70 3.09
CA THR A 357 -34.18 32.56 3.94
C THR A 357 -33.07 32.93 4.91
N LEU A 358 -33.31 32.71 6.20
CA LEU A 358 -32.39 33.05 7.28
C LEU A 358 -31.71 31.79 7.82
N VAL A 359 -30.42 31.90 8.10
CA VAL A 359 -29.57 30.83 8.60
C VAL A 359 -28.88 31.30 9.87
N ARG A 360 -28.98 30.52 10.94
CA ARG A 360 -28.32 30.78 12.22
C ARG A 360 -27.04 29.97 12.35
N ILE A 361 -25.95 30.68 12.59
CA ILE A 361 -24.65 30.13 12.99
C ILE A 361 -24.32 30.61 14.41
N GLU A 362 -23.26 30.08 15.02
CA GLU A 362 -22.83 30.47 16.38
C GLU A 362 -22.66 31.99 16.53
N ASN A 363 -22.17 32.64 15.46
CA ASN A 363 -21.83 34.06 15.41
C ASN A 363 -22.99 34.99 15.00
N GLY A 364 -24.22 34.49 14.82
CA GLY A 364 -25.39 35.34 14.52
C GLY A 364 -26.36 34.77 13.46
N LEU A 365 -27.24 35.64 12.97
CA LEU A 365 -28.27 35.35 11.99
C LEU A 365 -27.96 36.03 10.65
N TYR A 366 -27.97 35.26 9.57
CA TYR A 366 -27.56 35.70 8.23
C TYR A 366 -28.64 35.35 7.21
N ALA A 367 -28.82 36.17 6.18
CA ALA A 367 -29.66 35.83 5.04
C ALA A 367 -28.83 35.03 4.03
N ILE A 368 -29.31 33.86 3.61
CA ILE A 368 -28.67 33.04 2.58
C ILE A 368 -29.26 33.35 1.21
N ASN A 369 -28.39 33.63 0.25
CA ASN A 369 -28.76 33.68 -1.15
C ASN A 369 -28.89 32.24 -1.70
N GLU A 370 -30.12 31.81 -1.97
CA GLU A 370 -30.41 30.46 -2.45
C GLU A 370 -29.85 30.19 -3.88
N SER A 371 -29.43 31.21 -4.64
CA SER A 371 -28.81 30.95 -5.95
C SER A 371 -27.36 30.49 -5.82
N ASN A 372 -26.54 31.18 -5.03
CA ASN A 372 -25.09 30.98 -4.97
C ASN A 372 -24.55 30.50 -3.61
N GLY A 373 -25.39 30.42 -2.58
CA GLY A 373 -25.03 30.01 -1.22
C GLY A 373 -24.33 31.09 -0.38
N GLU A 374 -24.26 32.34 -0.84
CA GLU A 374 -23.61 33.41 -0.08
C GLU A 374 -24.48 33.93 1.06
N LEU A 375 -23.88 34.05 2.24
CA LEU A 375 -24.46 34.63 3.43
C LEU A 375 -24.21 36.15 3.45
N SER A 376 -25.27 36.90 3.71
CA SER A 376 -25.25 38.35 3.88
C SER A 376 -25.65 38.73 5.32
N GLU A 377 -25.02 39.78 5.84
CA GLU A 377 -25.35 40.30 7.17
C GLU A 377 -26.75 40.94 7.14
N THR A 378 -27.66 40.45 7.98
CA THR A 378 -29.01 41.00 8.09
C THR A 378 -28.99 42.19 9.06
N ILE A 379 -29.61 43.31 8.69
CA ILE A 379 -29.78 44.48 9.56
C ILE A 379 -30.94 44.22 10.52
N ILE A 380 -30.79 43.28 11.45
CA ILE A 380 -31.77 43.04 12.51
C ILE A 380 -31.05 43.16 13.86
N GLY A 381 -31.57 44.05 14.70
CA GLY A 381 -30.90 44.59 15.89
C GLY A 381 -30.47 43.56 16.91
N LYS A 382 -29.57 43.98 17.81
CA LYS A 382 -28.95 43.24 18.92
C LYS A 382 -29.94 42.60 19.93
N ASP A 383 -31.24 42.78 19.78
CA ASP A 383 -32.29 42.26 20.65
C ASP A 383 -33.12 41.19 19.94
N LEU A 384 -32.48 40.08 19.54
CA LEU A 384 -33.22 38.89 19.09
C LEU A 384 -33.17 37.83 20.19
N HIS A 385 -34.33 37.51 20.76
CA HIS A 385 -34.51 36.37 21.63
C HIS A 385 -34.05 35.09 20.92
N CYS A 386 -33.62 34.08 21.69
CA CYS A 386 -33.14 32.81 21.16
C CYS A 386 -34.21 32.01 20.38
N THR A 387 -35.46 32.48 20.36
CA THR A 387 -36.68 31.76 19.99
C THR A 387 -37.07 31.96 18.51
N SER A 388 -37.69 30.94 17.92
CA SER A 388 -38.36 31.07 16.61
C SER A 388 -39.67 31.88 16.70
N TRP A 389 -40.24 32.29 15.55
CA TRP A 389 -41.54 32.98 15.55
C TRP A 389 -42.67 32.10 16.09
N GLN A 390 -42.62 30.79 15.87
CA GLN A 390 -43.57 29.83 16.44
C GLN A 390 -43.42 29.74 17.97
N GLU A 391 -42.19 29.73 18.46
CA GLU A 391 -41.88 29.70 19.90
C GLU A 391 -42.30 31.01 20.57
N ASP A 392 -42.04 32.17 19.94
CA ASP A 392 -42.50 33.47 20.42
C ASP A 392 -44.03 33.56 20.47
N LEU A 393 -44.70 33.12 19.39
CA LEU A 393 -46.15 33.08 19.34
C LEU A 393 -46.70 32.13 20.42
N PHE A 394 -46.11 30.95 20.59
CA PHE A 394 -46.50 30.03 21.66
C PHE A 394 -46.30 30.66 23.04
N ALA A 395 -45.13 31.23 23.32
CA ALA A 395 -44.81 31.90 24.57
C ALA A 395 -45.85 32.98 24.91
N ARG A 396 -46.21 33.81 23.93
CA ARG A 396 -47.28 34.80 24.08
C ARG A 396 -48.64 34.17 24.38
N LEU A 397 -48.99 33.07 23.72
CA LEU A 397 -50.29 32.40 23.91
C LEU A 397 -50.42 31.66 25.24
N VAL A 398 -49.31 31.22 25.82
CA VAL A 398 -49.29 30.53 27.13
C VAL A 398 -48.73 31.38 28.27
N GLU A 399 -48.56 32.70 28.03
CA GLU A 399 -48.06 33.68 29.01
C GLU A 399 -46.68 33.32 29.61
N LEU A 400 -45.77 32.82 28.77
CA LEU A 400 -44.36 32.60 29.11
C LEU A 400 -43.47 33.71 28.52
N GLU A 401 -42.36 34.02 29.20
CA GLU A 401 -41.33 34.88 28.62
C GLU A 401 -40.56 34.10 27.54
N PRO A 402 -40.28 34.66 26.34
CA PRO A 402 -39.52 33.97 25.30
C PRO A 402 -38.16 33.45 25.78
N SER A 403 -37.53 34.10 26.76
CA SER A 403 -36.29 33.64 27.38
C SER A 403 -36.41 32.29 28.10
N ASP A 404 -37.60 31.95 28.60
CA ASP A 404 -37.85 30.70 29.33
C ASP A 404 -37.86 29.47 28.41
N LEU A 405 -38.04 29.69 27.11
CA LEU A 405 -37.96 28.64 26.09
C LEU A 405 -36.53 28.36 25.64
N CYS A 406 -35.59 29.31 25.82
CA CYS A 406 -34.22 29.20 25.31
C CYS A 406 -33.44 27.97 25.79
N ASN A 407 -33.73 27.51 27.01
CA ASN A 407 -32.96 26.48 27.68
C ASN A 407 -33.77 25.19 27.90
N ARG A 408 -34.88 25.00 27.16
CA ARG A 408 -35.68 23.78 27.26
C ARG A 408 -35.34 22.81 26.14
N ASP A 409 -34.99 21.59 26.53
CA ASP A 409 -34.52 20.54 25.62
C ASP A 409 -35.64 19.83 24.83
N PHE A 410 -36.90 19.98 25.26
CA PHE A 410 -38.06 19.21 24.77
C PHE A 410 -39.18 20.11 24.27
N ILE A 411 -38.83 20.99 23.33
CA ILE A 411 -39.76 21.86 22.61
C ILE A 411 -39.45 21.83 21.12
N HIS A 412 -40.49 21.78 20.29
CA HIS A 412 -40.36 21.90 18.83
C HIS A 412 -41.73 22.14 18.21
N SER A 413 -41.73 22.70 17.00
CA SER A 413 -42.94 22.90 16.20
C SER A 413 -42.95 21.95 14.99
N VAL A 414 -44.14 21.44 14.65
CA VAL A 414 -44.41 20.67 13.42
C VAL A 414 -45.41 21.47 12.59
N GLU A 415 -44.98 21.97 11.45
CA GLU A 415 -45.85 22.76 10.56
C GLU A 415 -46.88 21.87 9.85
N VAL A 416 -48.11 22.35 9.73
CA VAL A 416 -49.22 21.67 9.03
C VAL A 416 -49.46 22.34 7.68
N HIS A 417 -49.58 23.66 7.70
CA HIS A 417 -49.60 24.54 6.53
C HIS A 417 -49.27 25.96 6.98
N LYS A 418 -49.09 26.89 6.04
CA LYS A 418 -48.78 28.29 6.37
C LYS A 418 -49.79 28.84 7.41
N GLY A 419 -49.27 29.29 8.55
CA GLY A 419 -50.06 29.83 9.66
C GLY A 419 -50.73 28.81 10.60
N ALA A 420 -50.49 27.51 10.42
CA ALA A 420 -50.95 26.47 11.33
C ALA A 420 -49.86 25.42 11.65
N PHE A 421 -49.65 25.16 12.93
CA PHE A 421 -48.62 24.21 13.40
C PHE A 421 -49.00 23.56 14.72
N TYR A 422 -48.44 22.39 14.98
CA TYR A 422 -48.43 21.77 16.30
C TYR A 422 -47.18 22.21 17.06
N PHE A 423 -47.34 22.66 18.30
CA PHE A 423 -46.23 22.98 19.19
C PHE A 423 -46.14 21.92 20.29
N TYR A 424 -45.01 21.23 20.38
CA TYR A 424 -44.73 20.30 21.47
C TYR A 424 -44.11 21.04 22.65
N PHE A 425 -44.63 20.79 23.85
CA PHE A 425 -44.08 21.36 25.08
C PHE A 425 -44.16 20.35 26.23
N ASP A 426 -42.99 19.96 26.77
CA ASP A 426 -42.84 19.21 28.03
C ASP A 426 -42.46 20.17 29.18
N ASP A 427 -43.37 20.32 30.14
CA ASP A 427 -43.18 21.22 31.28
C ASP A 427 -42.28 20.62 32.38
N GLY A 428 -41.92 19.33 32.28
CA GLY A 428 -41.20 18.57 33.32
C GLY A 428 -42.09 17.62 34.12
N THR A 429 -43.41 17.79 34.06
CA THR A 429 -44.44 16.97 34.71
C THR A 429 -45.42 16.36 33.70
N SER A 430 -45.82 17.12 32.69
CA SER A 430 -46.74 16.76 31.62
C SER A 430 -46.20 17.24 30.27
N ALA A 431 -46.60 16.54 29.20
CA ALA A 431 -46.24 16.91 27.83
C ALA A 431 -47.51 16.94 26.97
N ASN A 432 -47.64 17.99 26.16
CA ASN A 432 -48.80 18.19 25.28
C ASN A 432 -48.37 18.73 23.92
N TYR A 433 -49.17 18.43 22.90
CA TYR A 433 -49.18 19.18 21.65
C TYR A 433 -50.27 20.24 21.69
N TYR A 434 -49.92 21.45 21.26
CA TYR A 434 -50.81 22.59 21.10
C TYR A 434 -50.99 22.85 19.61
N PHE A 435 -52.20 22.68 19.10
CA PHE A 435 -52.51 23.02 17.72
C PHE A 435 -52.83 24.51 17.64
N ILE A 436 -51.97 25.27 16.97
CA ILE A 436 -52.09 26.71 16.81
C ILE A 436 -52.46 27.01 15.36
N GLN A 437 -53.53 27.78 15.18
CA GLN A 437 -53.99 28.25 13.88
C GLN A 437 -54.59 29.64 14.05
N ASP A 438 -54.33 30.55 13.11
CA ASP A 438 -54.81 31.94 13.16
C ASP A 438 -54.44 32.64 14.48
N GLU A 439 -53.19 32.48 14.92
CA GLU A 439 -52.67 33.05 16.18
C GLU A 439 -53.46 32.64 17.44
N ALA A 440 -54.16 31.50 17.43
CA ALA A 440 -54.89 30.99 18.58
C ALA A 440 -54.69 29.48 18.77
N ILE A 441 -54.63 29.02 20.02
CA ILE A 441 -54.65 27.60 20.35
C ILE A 441 -56.06 27.06 20.07
N LYS A 442 -56.19 26.22 19.03
CA LYS A 442 -57.46 25.58 18.65
C LYS A 442 -57.68 24.26 19.36
N ASP A 443 -56.60 23.55 19.67
CA ASP A 443 -56.70 22.26 20.35
C ASP A 443 -55.46 21.95 21.20
N ILE A 444 -55.64 21.12 22.23
CA ILE A 444 -54.57 20.62 23.10
C ILE A 444 -54.81 19.12 23.34
N PHE A 445 -53.77 18.31 23.18
CA PHE A 445 -53.84 16.90 23.52
C PHE A 445 -52.54 16.37 24.11
N LYS A 446 -52.69 15.34 24.95
CA LYS A 446 -51.60 14.75 25.72
C LYS A 446 -50.63 13.99 24.83
N ALA A 447 -49.35 14.22 25.06
CA ALA A 447 -48.25 13.62 24.31
C ALA A 447 -47.38 12.73 25.21
N PRO A 448 -46.63 11.78 24.63
CA PRO A 448 -45.48 11.17 25.27
C PRO A 448 -44.49 12.22 25.76
N ARG A 449 -43.76 11.90 26.83
CA ARG A 449 -42.80 12.82 27.46
C ARG A 449 -41.43 12.72 26.78
N LYS A 450 -40.64 13.79 26.90
CA LYS A 450 -39.26 13.85 26.38
C LYS A 450 -39.15 13.50 24.88
N ILE A 451 -40.12 13.92 24.09
CA ILE A 451 -40.05 13.78 22.63
C ILE A 451 -38.95 14.70 22.10
N VAL A 452 -38.09 14.16 21.25
CA VAL A 452 -36.95 14.87 20.64
C VAL A 452 -37.26 15.33 19.22
N TYR A 453 -38.10 14.56 18.51
CA TYR A 453 -38.45 14.83 17.13
C TYR A 453 -39.87 14.40 16.84
N SER A 454 -40.53 15.11 15.92
CA SER A 454 -41.87 14.76 15.45
C SER A 454 -42.04 15.11 13.99
N ALA A 455 -42.80 14.26 13.30
CA ALA A 455 -43.18 14.42 11.91
C ALA A 455 -44.70 14.30 11.79
N LEU A 456 -45.26 15.15 10.93
CA LEU A 456 -46.63 15.02 10.47
C LEU A 456 -46.69 13.98 9.36
N LEU A 457 -47.53 12.97 9.51
CA LEU A 457 -47.76 11.95 8.51
C LEU A 457 -48.78 12.41 7.47
N SER A 458 -48.77 11.77 6.31
CA SER A 458 -49.67 12.04 5.19
C SER A 458 -51.17 11.88 5.53
N GLY A 459 -51.51 11.08 6.54
CA GLY A 459 -52.88 10.94 7.07
C GLY A 459 -53.31 12.04 8.05
N GLY A 460 -52.40 12.95 8.41
CA GLY A 460 -52.62 14.03 9.39
C GLY A 460 -52.30 13.63 10.84
N GLU A 461 -51.87 12.39 11.09
CA GLU A 461 -51.43 11.93 12.41
C GLU A 461 -49.96 12.34 12.69
N LEU A 462 -49.59 12.42 13.96
CA LEU A 462 -48.21 12.64 14.38
C LEU A 462 -47.45 11.32 14.60
N ALA A 463 -46.21 11.27 14.12
CA ALA A 463 -45.22 10.28 14.53
C ALA A 463 -44.06 10.99 15.24
N ALA A 464 -43.52 10.36 16.27
CA ALA A 464 -42.49 10.97 17.11
C ALA A 464 -41.54 9.92 17.67
N PHE A 465 -40.34 10.33 18.09
CA PHE A 465 -39.49 9.50 18.93
C PHE A 465 -38.94 10.28 20.12
N ASP A 466 -38.72 9.58 21.22
CA ASP A 466 -38.25 10.16 22.48
C ASP A 466 -36.75 9.96 22.71
N VAL A 467 -36.24 10.48 23.84
CA VAL A 467 -34.82 10.33 24.23
C VAL A 467 -34.38 8.89 24.50
N PHE A 468 -35.31 7.96 24.63
CA PHE A 468 -35.04 6.53 24.86
C PHE A 468 -35.11 5.72 23.56
N ASP A 469 -35.21 6.40 22.41
CA ASP A 469 -35.36 5.80 21.08
C ASP A 469 -36.68 5.03 20.89
N ASP A 470 -37.68 5.27 21.74
CA ASP A 470 -39.02 4.71 21.56
C ASP A 470 -39.77 5.51 20.49
N VAL A 471 -40.42 4.82 19.56
CA VAL A 471 -41.17 5.43 18.46
C VAL A 471 -42.65 5.43 18.76
N HIS A 472 -43.28 6.59 18.73
CA HIS A 472 -44.70 6.80 19.02
C HIS A 472 -45.48 7.21 17.78
N PHE A 473 -46.56 6.48 17.49
CA PHE A 473 -47.52 6.82 16.45
C PHE A 473 -48.85 7.23 17.08
N GLN A 474 -49.35 8.40 16.72
CA GLN A 474 -50.66 8.87 17.16
C GLN A 474 -51.76 8.07 16.43
N LEU A 475 -52.55 7.30 17.17
CA LEU A 475 -53.70 6.57 16.61
C LEU A 475 -55.00 7.39 16.69
N SER A 476 -55.08 8.23 17.72
CA SER A 476 -56.19 9.15 17.95
C SER A 476 -55.71 10.27 18.88
N LYS A 477 -56.54 11.28 19.10
CA LYS A 477 -56.24 12.41 19.99
C LYS A 477 -55.71 12.02 21.38
N PHE A 478 -56.12 10.88 21.92
CA PHE A 478 -55.75 10.46 23.29
C PHE A 478 -54.91 9.19 23.34
N ASN A 479 -54.61 8.57 22.21
CA ASN A 479 -54.02 7.23 22.19
C ASN A 479 -52.81 7.16 21.26
N TRP A 480 -51.69 6.71 21.81
CA TRP A 480 -50.41 6.57 21.13
C TRP A 480 -50.00 5.11 21.14
N ARG A 481 -49.54 4.61 20.00
CA ARG A 481 -48.89 3.31 19.89
C ARG A 481 -47.38 3.52 19.98
N THR A 482 -46.75 2.88 20.95
CA THR A 482 -45.29 2.91 21.11
C THR A 482 -44.68 1.61 20.57
N VAL A 483 -43.62 1.73 19.78
CA VAL A 483 -42.71 0.63 19.44
C VAL A 483 -41.42 0.88 20.19
N LYS A 484 -41.05 -0.06 21.07
CA LYS A 484 -39.87 0.14 21.93
C LYS A 484 -38.57 -0.08 21.18
N ALA A 485 -37.52 0.62 21.58
CA ALA A 485 -36.18 0.44 21.00
C ALA A 485 -35.68 -1.01 21.03
N GLU A 486 -35.96 -1.74 22.13
CA GLU A 486 -35.64 -3.16 22.28
C GLU A 486 -36.40 -4.05 21.28
N GLU A 487 -37.69 -3.77 21.03
CA GLU A 487 -38.51 -4.51 20.08
C GLU A 487 -38.06 -4.26 18.63
N GLY A 488 -37.58 -3.06 18.37
CA GLY A 488 -37.08 -2.63 17.06
C GLY A 488 -35.61 -3.00 16.79
N ASN A 489 -34.86 -3.37 17.83
CA ASN A 489 -33.40 -3.59 17.79
C ASN A 489 -32.65 -2.40 17.14
N TRP A 490 -32.92 -1.19 17.64
CA TRP A 490 -32.25 0.04 17.22
C TRP A 490 -31.81 0.86 18.43
N PHE A 491 -30.92 1.83 18.18
CA PHE A 491 -30.45 2.80 19.17
C PHE A 491 -30.02 4.09 18.45
N GLY A 492 -30.08 5.20 19.16
CA GLY A 492 -29.73 6.54 18.71
C GLY A 492 -30.50 6.97 17.47
N LEU A 493 -31.82 7.09 17.59
CA LEU A 493 -32.68 7.55 16.50
C LEU A 493 -32.38 9.01 16.13
N GLN A 494 -32.14 9.25 14.84
CA GLN A 494 -31.79 10.58 14.32
C GLN A 494 -32.92 11.19 13.48
N CYS A 495 -33.68 10.35 12.78
CA CYS A 495 -34.81 10.77 11.97
C CYS A 495 -35.85 9.67 11.80
N LEU A 496 -37.07 10.12 11.50
CA LEU A 496 -38.22 9.30 11.14
C LEU A 496 -38.80 9.87 9.85
N VAL A 497 -38.87 9.05 8.81
CA VAL A 497 -39.33 9.45 7.47
C VAL A 497 -40.45 8.54 7.02
N GLU A 498 -41.53 9.12 6.49
CA GLU A 498 -42.63 8.36 5.92
C GLU A 498 -42.34 7.99 4.46
N LEU A 499 -42.42 6.70 4.14
CA LEU A 499 -42.46 6.18 2.77
C LEU A 499 -43.87 5.68 2.45
N GLU A 500 -44.17 5.39 1.19
CA GLU A 500 -45.51 4.96 0.75
C GLU A 500 -46.06 3.77 1.57
N ASN A 501 -45.27 2.70 1.72
CA ASN A 501 -45.69 1.45 2.39
C ASN A 501 -45.05 1.22 3.77
N ALA A 502 -44.21 2.13 4.25
CA ALA A 502 -43.45 1.94 5.49
C ALA A 502 -42.97 3.24 6.14
N TYR A 503 -42.52 3.16 7.39
CA TYR A 503 -41.78 4.22 8.06
C TYR A 503 -40.30 3.85 8.10
N LEU A 504 -39.43 4.76 7.68
CA LEU A 504 -37.99 4.59 7.68
C LEU A 504 -37.41 5.30 8.92
N LEU A 505 -36.55 4.60 9.66
CA LEU A 505 -35.90 5.06 10.88
C LEU A 505 -34.39 5.09 10.69
N CYS A 506 -33.81 6.23 11.06
CA CYS A 506 -32.37 6.49 10.98
C CYS A 506 -31.73 6.17 12.32
N THR A 507 -30.77 5.26 12.36
CA THR A 507 -30.12 4.85 13.61
C THR A 507 -28.65 5.23 13.63
N SER A 508 -28.09 5.42 14.82
CA SER A 508 -26.68 5.75 15.01
C SER A 508 -25.73 4.56 14.90
N GLY A 509 -26.16 3.40 14.36
CA GLY A 509 -25.26 2.24 14.22
C GLY A 509 -25.89 0.99 13.63
N ALA A 510 -27.20 0.77 13.78
CA ALA A 510 -27.92 -0.37 13.22
C ALA A 510 -28.35 -0.18 11.74
N GLY A 511 -27.91 0.91 11.10
CA GLY A 511 -28.28 1.30 9.74
C GLY A 511 -29.70 1.87 9.64
N LEU A 512 -30.33 1.69 8.48
CA LEU A 512 -31.72 2.09 8.27
C LEU A 512 -32.68 0.95 8.62
N LYS A 513 -33.64 1.25 9.50
CA LYS A 513 -34.72 0.32 9.88
C LYS A 513 -36.02 0.75 9.23
N GLN A 514 -36.88 -0.21 8.93
CA GLN A 514 -38.14 0.02 8.25
C GLN A 514 -39.28 -0.67 9.01
N ILE A 515 -40.33 0.08 9.31
CA ILE A 515 -41.58 -0.43 9.91
C ILE A 515 -42.63 -0.50 8.81
N ASN A 516 -43.12 -1.69 8.49
CA ASN A 516 -44.19 -1.84 7.50
C ASN A 516 -45.51 -1.25 8.02
N LYS A 517 -46.17 -0.38 7.23
CA LYS A 517 -47.43 0.28 7.65
C LYS A 517 -48.59 -0.70 7.86
N LYS A 518 -48.65 -1.79 7.09
CA LYS A 518 -49.75 -2.77 7.13
C LYS A 518 -49.54 -3.82 8.22
N SER A 519 -48.36 -4.42 8.28
CA SER A 519 -48.08 -5.52 9.21
C SER A 519 -47.51 -5.05 10.55
N GLY A 520 -46.94 -3.84 10.62
CA GLY A 520 -46.20 -3.36 11.78
C GLY A 520 -44.87 -4.07 12.04
N LEU A 521 -44.42 -4.94 11.13
CA LEU A 521 -43.15 -5.66 11.24
C LEU A 521 -41.98 -4.70 11.04
N VAL A 522 -40.96 -4.84 11.89
CA VAL A 522 -39.70 -4.11 11.82
C VAL A 522 -38.66 -4.97 11.11
N ASN A 523 -38.09 -4.46 10.02
CA ASN A 523 -36.99 -5.09 9.28
C ASN A 523 -35.87 -4.07 9.02
N SER A 524 -34.69 -4.55 8.63
CA SER A 524 -33.69 -3.68 8.00
C SER A 524 -34.18 -3.25 6.61
N THR A 525 -33.75 -2.08 6.15
CA THR A 525 -34.07 -1.61 4.79
C THR A 525 -33.60 -2.60 3.72
N THR A 526 -34.42 -2.78 2.69
CA THR A 526 -34.07 -3.57 1.50
C THR A 526 -33.82 -2.70 0.27
N ILE A 527 -33.73 -1.38 0.46
CA ILE A 527 -33.43 -0.46 -0.64
C ILE A 527 -32.00 -0.69 -1.10
N GLN A 528 -31.83 -1.09 -2.37
CA GLN A 528 -30.53 -1.36 -2.97
C GLN A 528 -29.64 -0.11 -2.90
N GLY A 529 -28.41 -0.30 -2.42
CA GLY A 529 -27.45 0.79 -2.24
C GLY A 529 -27.49 1.45 -0.85
N LEU A 530 -28.54 1.20 -0.05
CA LEU A 530 -28.68 1.73 1.32
C LEU A 530 -28.61 0.63 2.41
N ASP A 531 -28.62 -0.64 2.02
CA ASP A 531 -28.69 -1.81 2.89
C ASP A 531 -27.46 -1.99 3.78
N LYS A 532 -26.30 -1.50 3.34
CA LYS A 532 -25.02 -1.60 4.06
C LYS A 532 -24.69 -0.37 4.90
N LEU A 533 -25.48 0.70 4.82
CA LEU A 533 -25.19 1.95 5.51
C LEU A 533 -25.28 1.77 7.03
N ARG A 534 -24.37 2.42 7.74
CA ARG A 534 -24.34 2.52 9.21
C ARG A 534 -24.22 3.99 9.60
N PHE A 535 -24.45 4.29 10.88
CA PHE A 535 -24.37 5.64 11.45
C PHE A 535 -25.09 6.69 10.58
N ILE A 536 -26.41 6.54 10.46
CA ILE A 536 -27.23 7.44 9.65
C ILE A 536 -27.33 8.79 10.37
N ARG A 537 -26.95 9.87 9.70
CA ARG A 537 -26.90 11.25 10.23
C ARG A 537 -28.21 11.99 10.01
N GLY A 538 -28.87 11.70 8.89
CA GLY A 538 -30.13 12.31 8.50
C GLY A 538 -30.74 11.59 7.30
N ALA A 539 -32.04 11.77 7.09
CA ALA A 539 -32.74 11.35 5.90
C ALA A 539 -34.00 12.21 5.74
N ILE A 540 -34.36 12.52 4.50
CA ILE A 540 -35.56 13.29 4.16
C ILE A 540 -36.17 12.75 2.87
N VAL A 541 -37.47 12.99 2.68
CA VAL A 541 -38.14 12.84 1.38
C VAL A 541 -38.55 14.23 0.93
N THR A 542 -38.11 14.62 -0.26
CA THR A 542 -38.45 15.91 -0.87
C THR A 542 -39.86 15.89 -1.46
N GLU A 543 -40.41 17.06 -1.81
CA GLU A 543 -41.75 17.17 -2.41
C GLU A 543 -41.90 16.39 -3.72
N SER A 544 -40.81 16.25 -4.47
CA SER A 544 -40.70 15.43 -5.68
C SER A 544 -40.76 13.92 -5.41
N GLY A 545 -40.66 13.51 -4.14
CA GLY A 545 -40.73 12.14 -3.67
C GLY A 545 -39.39 11.39 -3.70
N ASN A 546 -38.27 12.11 -3.83
CA ASN A 546 -36.94 11.51 -3.81
C ASN A 546 -36.44 11.36 -2.37
N LEU A 547 -35.79 10.25 -2.07
CA LEU A 547 -35.25 9.97 -0.73
C LEU A 547 -33.78 10.34 -0.66
N TRP A 548 -33.44 11.23 0.26
CA TRP A 548 -32.06 11.62 0.58
C TRP A 548 -31.65 10.98 1.90
N VAL A 549 -30.41 10.47 1.97
CA VAL A 549 -29.85 9.83 3.16
C VAL A 549 -28.40 10.26 3.33
N ALA A 550 -28.06 10.82 4.49
CA ALA A 550 -26.70 11.15 4.87
C ALA A 550 -26.21 10.18 5.95
N SER A 551 -24.96 9.75 5.83
CA SER A 551 -24.31 8.81 6.76
C SER A 551 -22.84 9.14 6.90
N ASN A 552 -22.15 8.46 7.82
CA ASN A 552 -20.69 8.52 7.87
C ASN A 552 -19.98 7.83 6.69
N MET A 553 -20.75 7.24 5.77
CA MET A 553 -20.27 6.59 4.55
C MET A 553 -20.55 7.42 3.29
N GLY A 554 -21.09 8.63 3.42
CA GLY A 554 -21.41 9.51 2.31
C GLY A 554 -22.88 9.96 2.27
N LEU A 555 -23.18 10.74 1.22
CA LEU A 555 -24.52 11.18 0.89
C LEU A 555 -25.11 10.29 -0.21
N PHE A 556 -26.36 9.88 -0.03
CA PHE A 556 -27.06 9.02 -0.98
C PHE A 556 -28.40 9.61 -1.37
N ILE A 557 -28.76 9.46 -2.64
CA ILE A 557 -30.06 9.83 -3.17
C ILE A 557 -30.68 8.66 -3.90
N LYS A 558 -31.96 8.39 -3.60
CA LYS A 558 -32.76 7.41 -4.32
C LYS A 558 -33.86 8.17 -5.07
N PRO A 559 -33.74 8.32 -6.40
CA PRO A 559 -34.79 8.90 -7.22
C PRO A 559 -36.08 8.08 -7.13
N ARG A 560 -37.23 8.75 -7.14
CA ARG A 560 -38.55 8.08 -7.10
C ARG A 560 -38.75 7.11 -8.28
N THR A 561 -38.17 7.43 -9.43
CA THR A 561 -38.28 6.67 -10.68
C THR A 561 -37.42 5.40 -10.71
N ARG A 562 -36.45 5.25 -9.80
CA ARG A 562 -35.49 4.13 -9.77
C ARG A 562 -35.54 3.35 -8.46
N GLU A 563 -35.15 2.09 -8.52
CA GLU A 563 -35.05 1.23 -7.33
C GLU A 563 -33.72 1.40 -6.58
N LEU A 564 -32.65 1.71 -7.31
CA LEU A 564 -31.28 1.85 -6.81
C LEU A 564 -31.01 3.26 -6.27
N ALA A 565 -30.34 3.34 -5.11
CA ALA A 565 -29.80 4.59 -4.58
C ALA A 565 -28.38 4.86 -5.11
N PHE A 566 -28.09 6.13 -5.39
CA PHE A 566 -26.80 6.61 -5.89
C PHE A 566 -26.01 7.31 -4.79
N ASN A 567 -24.70 7.09 -4.76
CA ASN A 567 -23.77 7.84 -3.89
C ASN A 567 -23.40 9.17 -4.56
N VAL A 568 -23.60 10.27 -3.85
CA VAL A 568 -23.32 11.65 -4.26
C VAL A 568 -22.03 12.10 -3.60
N GLY A 569 -20.90 11.75 -4.22
CA GLY A 569 -19.55 12.09 -3.72
C GLY A 569 -18.87 13.27 -4.43
N ARG A 570 -17.54 13.23 -4.48
CA ARG A 570 -16.68 14.26 -5.10
C ARG A 570 -17.01 14.56 -6.57
N LYS A 571 -17.47 13.56 -7.32
CA LYS A 571 -17.92 13.73 -8.72
C LYS A 571 -19.03 14.79 -8.83
N TYR A 572 -19.86 14.96 -7.81
CA TYR A 572 -20.97 15.92 -7.76
C TYR A 572 -20.63 17.19 -6.98
N GLY A 573 -19.37 17.39 -6.59
CA GLY A 573 -18.94 18.61 -5.87
C GLY A 573 -19.03 18.55 -4.36
N LEU A 574 -19.27 17.36 -3.77
CA LEU A 574 -19.23 17.16 -2.32
C LEU A 574 -17.85 16.69 -1.88
N PHE A 575 -17.24 17.42 -0.95
CA PHE A 575 -15.89 17.15 -0.48
C PHE A 575 -15.87 16.40 0.86
N ASP A 576 -17.00 16.40 1.57
CA ASP A 576 -17.20 15.66 2.81
C ASP A 576 -17.67 14.23 2.56
N THR A 577 -17.15 13.32 3.38
CA THR A 577 -17.58 11.92 3.42
C THR A 577 -18.48 11.62 4.61
N ASP A 578 -18.43 12.44 5.66
CA ASP A 578 -19.30 12.38 6.84
C ASP A 578 -20.11 13.67 6.94
N PHE A 579 -21.25 13.58 7.59
CA PHE A 579 -22.27 14.64 7.63
C PHE A 579 -22.73 14.89 9.06
N GLU A 580 -23.22 16.09 9.30
CA GLU A 580 -23.74 16.48 10.61
C GLU A 580 -25.10 15.83 10.90
N TYR A 581 -25.45 15.66 12.18
CA TYR A 581 -26.80 15.20 12.52
C TYR A 581 -27.86 16.21 12.08
N LYS A 582 -29.04 15.72 11.68
CA LYS A 582 -30.07 16.56 11.04
C LYS A 582 -29.48 17.27 9.81
N SER A 583 -28.85 16.47 8.96
CA SER A 583 -27.99 16.90 7.85
C SER A 583 -28.68 17.73 6.78
N PHE A 584 -30.01 17.82 6.79
CA PHE A 584 -30.80 18.38 5.70
C PHE A 584 -31.73 19.47 6.22
N ASP A 585 -31.76 20.60 5.52
CA ASP A 585 -32.87 21.54 5.55
C ASP A 585 -33.40 21.71 4.10
N ILE A 586 -34.69 21.51 3.90
CA ILE A 586 -35.34 21.76 2.61
C ILE A 586 -35.59 23.27 2.53
N LEU A 587 -35.01 23.94 1.53
CA LEU A 587 -35.30 25.33 1.22
C LEU A 587 -36.43 25.40 0.18
N ARG A 588 -36.49 26.42 -0.67
CA ARG A 588 -37.56 26.53 -1.67
C ARG A 588 -37.36 25.55 -2.83
N GLU A 589 -36.28 25.74 -3.58
CA GLU A 589 -35.95 24.92 -4.76
C GLU A 589 -34.69 24.07 -4.55
N LYS A 590 -34.00 24.26 -3.42
CA LYS A 590 -32.71 23.64 -3.13
C LYS A 590 -32.69 22.94 -1.77
N VAL A 591 -31.77 22.01 -1.63
CA VAL A 591 -31.54 21.28 -0.39
C VAL A 591 -30.23 21.77 0.23
N LEU A 592 -30.32 22.31 1.45
CA LEU A 592 -29.15 22.64 2.25
C LEU A 592 -28.68 21.38 2.97
N VAL A 593 -27.46 20.92 2.63
CA VAL A 593 -26.82 19.75 3.21
C VAL A 593 -25.67 20.17 4.11
N LYS A 594 -25.71 19.76 5.39
CA LYS A 594 -24.72 20.06 6.42
C LYS A 594 -23.70 18.93 6.49
N GLY A 595 -22.53 19.13 5.87
CA GLY A 595 -21.38 18.24 5.99
C GLY A 595 -20.62 18.48 7.28
N ASP A 596 -19.71 17.56 7.64
CA ASP A 596 -18.83 17.67 8.81
C ASP A 596 -17.92 18.92 8.73
N LYS A 597 -17.41 19.25 7.54
CA LYS A 597 -16.51 20.39 7.34
C LYS A 597 -17.14 21.56 6.60
N TYR A 598 -18.05 21.28 5.67
CA TYR A 598 -18.65 22.28 4.78
C TYR A 598 -20.17 22.12 4.71
N SER A 599 -20.86 23.23 4.48
CA SER A 599 -22.28 23.22 4.14
C SER A 599 -22.47 23.41 2.64
N TYR A 600 -23.36 22.63 2.05
CA TYR A 600 -23.60 22.56 0.61
C TYR A 600 -25.03 22.97 0.29
N LEU A 601 -25.21 23.66 -0.82
CA LEU A 601 -26.51 24.01 -1.37
C LEU A 601 -26.68 23.27 -2.70
N LEU A 602 -27.58 22.29 -2.71
CA LEU A 602 -27.78 21.38 -3.84
C LEU A 602 -29.09 21.65 -4.57
N ASP A 603 -29.00 21.73 -5.90
CA ASP A 603 -30.16 21.74 -6.80
C ASP A 603 -30.57 20.29 -7.12
N GLU A 604 -31.73 19.86 -6.62
CA GLU A 604 -32.19 18.47 -6.75
C GLU A 604 -32.43 18.08 -8.21
N ASN A 605 -33.05 18.96 -9.01
CA ASN A 605 -33.40 18.66 -10.41
C ASN A 605 -32.15 18.51 -11.27
N THR A 606 -31.18 19.40 -11.09
CA THR A 606 -29.90 19.36 -11.79
C THR A 606 -29.08 18.14 -11.37
N LEU A 607 -29.10 17.79 -10.09
CA LEU A 607 -28.42 16.60 -9.58
C LEU A 607 -29.01 15.30 -10.16
N ILE A 608 -30.34 15.17 -10.16
CA ILE A 608 -31.02 13.96 -10.66
C ILE A 608 -30.85 13.80 -12.16
N SER A 609 -31.04 14.88 -12.94
CA SER A 609 -30.79 14.83 -14.39
C SER A 609 -29.33 14.44 -14.70
N SER A 610 -28.37 14.95 -13.93
CA SER A 610 -26.96 14.55 -14.02
C SER A 610 -26.72 13.07 -13.71
N LEU A 611 -27.44 12.52 -12.72
CA LEU A 611 -27.37 11.10 -12.36
C LEU A 611 -27.95 10.20 -13.45
N GLU A 612 -29.06 10.62 -14.08
CA GLU A 612 -29.72 9.87 -15.16
C GLU A 612 -28.86 9.83 -16.43
N ILE A 613 -28.27 10.97 -16.83
CA ILE A 613 -27.39 11.06 -18.01
C ILE A 613 -26.19 10.11 -17.88
N LEU A 614 -25.60 10.01 -16.68
CA LEU A 614 -24.41 9.19 -16.46
C LEU A 614 -24.68 7.69 -16.38
N SER A 615 -25.82 7.28 -15.83
CA SER A 615 -26.18 5.86 -15.80
C SER A 615 -26.34 5.30 -17.22
N ASP A 616 -26.79 6.13 -18.16
CA ASP A 616 -27.03 5.70 -19.53
C ASP A 616 -25.75 5.82 -20.39
N LYS A 617 -24.83 6.75 -20.06
CA LYS A 617 -23.56 7.01 -20.78
C LYS A 617 -22.28 6.35 -20.19
N ALA A 618 -22.37 5.30 -19.37
CA ALA A 618 -21.16 4.58 -18.95
C ALA A 618 -20.44 3.98 -20.19
N GLU A 619 -19.22 4.45 -20.51
CA GLU A 619 -18.46 3.99 -21.67
C GLU A 619 -17.66 2.71 -21.39
N PRO A 620 -17.41 1.88 -22.42
CA PRO A 620 -16.61 0.68 -22.28
C PRO A 620 -15.14 0.99 -21.95
N PRO A 621 -14.42 0.07 -21.29
CA PRO A 621 -12.97 0.19 -21.10
C PRO A 621 -12.23 0.40 -22.43
N ILE A 622 -11.26 1.31 -22.46
CA ILE A 622 -10.48 1.62 -23.67
C ILE A 622 -9.26 0.71 -23.73
N LEU A 623 -9.12 -0.05 -24.81
CA LEU A 623 -7.88 -0.80 -25.12
C LEU A 623 -6.80 0.19 -25.59
N THR A 624 -5.80 0.45 -24.74
CA THR A 624 -4.76 1.46 -25.03
C THR A 624 -3.62 0.87 -25.83
N TYR A 625 -3.17 -0.35 -25.51
CA TYR A 625 -2.17 -1.06 -26.29
C TYR A 625 -2.29 -2.58 -26.17
N VAL A 626 -1.77 -3.25 -27.20
CA VAL A 626 -1.53 -4.69 -27.23
C VAL A 626 -0.05 -4.92 -27.46
N LYS A 627 0.59 -5.68 -26.57
CA LYS A 627 2.00 -6.05 -26.64
C LYS A 627 2.11 -7.56 -26.71
N TRP A 628 2.92 -8.11 -27.61
CA TRP A 628 3.23 -9.54 -27.61
C TRP A 628 4.71 -9.79 -27.90
N LEU A 629 5.16 -10.98 -27.53
CA LEU A 629 6.53 -11.46 -27.75
C LEU A 629 6.51 -12.67 -28.69
N ASP A 630 7.36 -12.62 -29.71
CA ASP A 630 7.60 -13.73 -30.64
C ASP A 630 9.11 -13.90 -30.93
N GLU A 631 9.49 -14.87 -31.78
CA GLU A 631 10.89 -15.12 -32.16
C GLU A 631 11.60 -13.92 -32.82
N LYS A 632 10.85 -12.96 -33.39
CA LYS A 632 11.39 -11.77 -34.07
C LYS A 632 11.52 -10.58 -33.12
N GLY A 633 10.95 -10.67 -31.93
CA GLY A 633 11.11 -9.72 -30.84
C GLY A 633 9.78 -9.26 -30.25
N GLN A 634 9.82 -8.08 -29.64
CA GLN A 634 8.65 -7.49 -29.00
C GLN A 634 7.90 -6.61 -29.99
N HIS A 635 6.59 -6.85 -30.12
CA HIS A 635 5.68 -6.05 -30.91
C HIS A 635 4.71 -5.29 -30.01
N ILE A 636 4.40 -4.03 -30.36
CA ILE A 636 3.43 -3.20 -29.62
C ILE A 636 2.55 -2.45 -30.63
N HIS A 637 1.24 -2.52 -30.44
CA HIS A 637 0.26 -1.71 -31.16
C HIS A 637 -0.52 -0.84 -30.18
N TYR A 638 -0.40 0.48 -30.35
CA TYR A 638 -1.16 1.47 -29.58
C TYR A 638 -2.48 1.80 -30.30
N PHE A 639 -3.57 1.85 -29.53
CA PHE A 639 -4.95 2.12 -29.99
C PHE A 639 -5.35 1.38 -31.27
N PRO A 640 -5.39 0.04 -31.26
CA PRO A 640 -5.71 -0.74 -32.45
C PRO A 640 -7.12 -0.41 -32.97
N GLU A 641 -7.27 -0.34 -34.30
CA GLU A 641 -8.56 -0.10 -34.97
C GLU A 641 -9.42 -1.36 -35.02
N THR A 642 -8.77 -2.53 -35.12
CA THR A 642 -9.40 -3.85 -35.14
C THR A 642 -9.17 -4.54 -33.80
N LEU A 643 -10.18 -5.27 -33.33
CA LEU A 643 -10.10 -6.09 -32.11
C LEU A 643 -9.85 -7.58 -32.43
N ASP A 644 -9.40 -7.85 -33.66
CA ASP A 644 -9.04 -9.18 -34.14
C ASP A 644 -7.51 -9.29 -34.24
N PHE A 645 -6.92 -10.24 -33.53
CA PHE A 645 -5.47 -10.44 -33.48
C PHE A 645 -5.09 -11.87 -33.93
N TYR A 646 -3.96 -12.01 -34.60
CA TYR A 646 -3.42 -13.30 -35.03
C TYR A 646 -1.99 -13.45 -34.55
N PHE A 647 -1.73 -14.49 -33.76
CA PHE A 647 -0.41 -14.81 -33.22
C PHE A 647 0.14 -16.07 -33.89
N ASP A 648 1.43 -16.02 -34.23
CA ASP A 648 2.09 -17.16 -34.86
C ASP A 648 2.44 -18.27 -33.86
N ASN A 649 3.08 -19.34 -34.34
CA ASN A 649 3.41 -20.49 -33.51
C ASN A 649 4.61 -20.26 -32.59
N SER A 650 5.28 -19.12 -32.69
CA SER A 650 6.38 -18.69 -31.81
C SER A 650 5.90 -17.76 -30.69
N PHE A 651 4.59 -17.61 -30.57
CA PHE A 651 3.91 -16.88 -29.52
C PHE A 651 4.27 -17.42 -28.13
N GLU A 652 4.76 -16.53 -27.26
CA GLU A 652 5.00 -16.84 -25.84
C GLU A 652 3.94 -16.19 -24.93
N GLU A 653 3.75 -14.88 -25.08
CA GLU A 653 2.83 -14.09 -24.24
C GLU A 653 2.23 -12.89 -25.00
N VAL A 654 0.99 -12.50 -24.62
CA VAL A 654 0.33 -11.25 -25.04
C VAL A 654 -0.17 -10.48 -23.82
N THR A 655 0.00 -9.16 -23.83
CA THR A 655 -0.54 -8.22 -22.84
C THR A 655 -1.53 -7.28 -23.50
N PHE A 656 -2.75 -7.22 -22.97
CA PHE A 656 -3.78 -6.25 -23.32
C PHE A 656 -3.92 -5.22 -22.18
N ASN A 657 -3.75 -3.92 -22.49
CA ASN A 657 -3.95 -2.85 -21.51
C ASN A 657 -5.31 -2.17 -21.69
N PHE A 658 -6.12 -2.16 -20.63
CA PHE A 658 -7.41 -1.49 -20.58
C PHE A 658 -7.41 -0.36 -19.57
N VAL A 659 -8.00 0.78 -19.93
CA VAL A 659 -8.18 1.92 -19.04
C VAL A 659 -9.62 2.45 -19.13
N ILE A 660 -10.23 2.70 -17.97
CA ILE A 660 -11.51 3.39 -17.85
C ILE A 660 -11.25 4.89 -17.95
N SER A 661 -11.97 5.55 -18.86
CA SER A 661 -11.81 6.97 -19.18
C SER A 661 -12.25 7.91 -18.05
N ASP A 662 -13.15 7.47 -17.16
CA ASP A 662 -13.69 8.32 -16.07
C ASP A 662 -12.67 8.54 -14.94
N LEU A 663 -12.22 9.79 -14.76
CA LEU A 663 -11.31 10.20 -13.68
C LEU A 663 -11.95 10.21 -12.29
N TYR A 664 -13.29 10.28 -12.20
CA TYR A 664 -14.00 10.62 -10.96
C TYR A 664 -14.68 9.44 -10.27
N ASP A 665 -14.68 8.25 -10.87
CA ASP A 665 -15.17 7.05 -10.21
C ASP A 665 -14.04 6.34 -9.45
N GLU A 666 -13.98 6.54 -8.14
CA GLU A 666 -13.02 5.86 -7.25
C GLU A 666 -13.36 4.38 -7.02
N ASN A 667 -14.59 3.96 -7.34
CA ASN A 667 -15.06 2.58 -7.20
C ASN A 667 -15.08 1.82 -8.53
N ALA A 668 -14.72 2.48 -9.64
CA ALA A 668 -14.64 1.86 -10.95
C ALA A 668 -13.54 0.78 -10.98
N GLY A 669 -13.95 -0.42 -11.36
CA GLY A 669 -13.08 -1.56 -11.64
C GLY A 669 -13.30 -2.06 -13.06
N VAL A 670 -12.39 -2.92 -13.54
CA VAL A 670 -12.52 -3.61 -14.82
C VAL A 670 -12.85 -5.07 -14.53
N GLU A 671 -13.81 -5.64 -15.23
CA GLU A 671 -14.13 -7.06 -15.19
C GLU A 671 -13.79 -7.71 -16.52
N PHE A 672 -13.26 -8.92 -16.51
CA PHE A 672 -12.95 -9.65 -17.73
C PHE A 672 -13.36 -11.12 -17.66
N LYS A 673 -13.54 -11.72 -18.84
CA LYS A 673 -13.82 -13.14 -19.04
C LYS A 673 -13.10 -13.62 -20.30
N LEU A 674 -12.39 -14.73 -20.18
CA LEU A 674 -11.79 -15.45 -21.31
C LEU A 674 -12.70 -16.63 -21.69
N ASP A 675 -13.04 -16.75 -22.97
CA ASP A 675 -13.91 -17.78 -23.53
C ASP A 675 -15.21 -17.95 -22.74
N ASP A 676 -15.46 -19.14 -22.18
CA ASP A 676 -16.67 -19.48 -21.44
C ASP A 676 -16.51 -19.46 -19.91
N ASP A 677 -15.37 -18.97 -19.39
CA ASP A 677 -15.08 -18.94 -17.95
C ASP A 677 -15.96 -17.97 -17.13
N ALA A 678 -15.78 -17.96 -15.80
CA ALA A 678 -16.45 -17.01 -14.92
C ALA A 678 -15.81 -15.61 -15.02
N TRP A 679 -16.62 -14.56 -14.77
CA TRP A 679 -16.12 -13.18 -14.71
C TRP A 679 -15.14 -12.99 -13.55
N VAL A 680 -14.02 -12.32 -13.83
CA VAL A 680 -12.98 -11.96 -12.86
C VAL A 680 -12.94 -10.44 -12.72
N SER A 681 -13.00 -9.95 -11.48
CA SER A 681 -13.03 -8.51 -11.19
C SER A 681 -11.68 -7.95 -10.75
N HIS A 682 -11.25 -6.87 -11.41
CA HIS A 682 -10.10 -6.05 -11.06
C HIS A 682 -10.57 -4.72 -10.45
N ASN A 683 -10.17 -4.42 -9.21
CA ASN A 683 -10.63 -3.24 -8.45
C ASN A 683 -9.92 -1.92 -8.83
N ARG A 684 -9.33 -1.80 -10.02
CA ARG A 684 -8.68 -0.56 -10.48
C ARG A 684 -9.25 -0.14 -11.82
N THR A 685 -9.14 1.15 -12.11
CA THR A 685 -9.57 1.76 -13.37
C THR A 685 -8.67 1.41 -14.55
N ALA A 686 -7.48 0.84 -14.31
CA ALA A 686 -6.56 0.36 -15.33
C ALA A 686 -6.17 -1.09 -15.05
N MET A 687 -6.09 -1.90 -16.11
CA MET A 687 -5.77 -3.32 -16.05
C MET A 687 -4.79 -3.70 -17.16
N ASN A 688 -3.70 -4.35 -16.78
CA ASN A 688 -2.79 -5.04 -17.70
C ASN A 688 -3.06 -6.54 -17.64
N LEU A 689 -3.76 -7.07 -18.63
CA LEU A 689 -4.05 -8.50 -18.73
C LEU A 689 -2.99 -9.17 -19.58
N THR A 690 -2.04 -9.85 -18.93
CA THR A 690 -1.06 -10.71 -19.62
C THR A 690 -1.57 -12.14 -19.65
N LEU A 691 -1.63 -12.71 -20.85
CA LEU A 691 -2.02 -14.09 -21.12
C LEU A 691 -0.81 -14.82 -21.72
N GLY A 692 -0.43 -15.93 -21.10
CA GLY A 692 0.62 -16.84 -21.57
C GLY A 692 0.16 -18.29 -21.41
N ASP A 693 0.80 -19.20 -22.15
CA ASP A 693 0.48 -20.65 -22.15
C ASP A 693 -1.00 -20.95 -22.50
N ILE A 694 -1.54 -20.22 -23.47
CA ILE A 694 -2.91 -20.43 -23.98
C ILE A 694 -2.89 -21.55 -25.01
N ASP A 695 -3.93 -22.39 -24.99
CA ASP A 695 -4.13 -23.45 -25.98
C ASP A 695 -4.16 -22.92 -27.42
N VAL A 696 -3.85 -23.78 -28.38
CA VAL A 696 -3.93 -23.44 -29.81
C VAL A 696 -5.39 -23.37 -30.24
N GLY A 697 -5.79 -22.28 -30.89
CA GLY A 697 -7.15 -22.12 -31.39
C GLY A 697 -7.61 -20.66 -31.43
N SER A 698 -8.92 -20.49 -31.60
CA SER A 698 -9.58 -19.19 -31.53
C SER A 698 -10.12 -18.97 -30.12
N HIS A 699 -9.79 -17.81 -29.56
CA HIS A 699 -10.18 -17.39 -28.21
C HIS A 699 -10.92 -16.05 -28.26
N THR A 700 -11.81 -15.85 -27.30
CA THR A 700 -12.62 -14.64 -27.14
C THR A 700 -12.39 -14.03 -25.76
N LEU A 701 -11.84 -12.82 -25.70
CA LEU A 701 -11.70 -12.04 -24.48
C LEU A 701 -12.81 -10.99 -24.40
N LYS A 702 -13.59 -11.00 -23.32
CA LYS A 702 -14.63 -10.01 -23.02
C LYS A 702 -14.22 -9.16 -21.83
N VAL A 703 -14.34 -7.84 -21.94
CA VAL A 703 -13.95 -6.88 -20.90
C VAL A 703 -15.04 -5.84 -20.70
N ALA A 704 -15.40 -5.57 -19.44
CA ALA A 704 -16.46 -4.64 -19.06
C ALA A 704 -16.02 -3.78 -17.86
N SER A 705 -16.80 -2.74 -17.56
CA SER A 705 -16.64 -2.00 -16.29
C SER A 705 -17.44 -2.69 -15.19
N LYS A 706 -16.89 -2.72 -13.98
CA LYS A 706 -17.49 -3.31 -12.78
C LYS A 706 -18.86 -2.67 -12.51
N HIS A 707 -19.86 -3.52 -12.24
CA HIS A 707 -21.27 -3.15 -12.01
C HIS A 707 -22.09 -2.74 -13.25
N ASN A 708 -21.59 -3.00 -14.46
CA ASN A 708 -22.34 -2.76 -15.70
C ASN A 708 -22.68 -4.08 -16.40
N GLU A 709 -23.94 -4.52 -16.28
CA GLU A 709 -24.43 -5.77 -16.89
C GLU A 709 -24.92 -5.61 -18.34
N ASP A 710 -24.84 -4.39 -18.91
CA ASP A 710 -25.32 -4.12 -20.27
C ASP A 710 -24.37 -4.73 -21.32
N ALA A 711 -24.88 -5.70 -22.08
CA ALA A 711 -24.14 -6.40 -23.13
C ALA A 711 -23.60 -5.47 -24.24
N SER A 712 -24.19 -4.27 -24.43
CA SER A 712 -23.73 -3.29 -25.42
C SER A 712 -22.44 -2.57 -25.02
N LYS A 713 -22.01 -2.69 -23.75
CA LYS A 713 -20.88 -1.96 -23.16
C LYS A 713 -19.68 -2.88 -22.85
N ILE A 714 -19.68 -4.08 -23.42
CA ILE A 714 -18.62 -5.09 -23.29
C ILE A 714 -17.70 -5.00 -24.51
N VAL A 715 -16.40 -4.79 -24.28
CA VAL A 715 -15.37 -4.90 -25.31
C VAL A 715 -15.11 -6.38 -25.57
N THR A 716 -15.29 -6.82 -26.81
CA THR A 716 -15.01 -8.19 -27.24
C THR A 716 -13.81 -8.19 -28.18
N ILE A 717 -12.77 -8.95 -27.81
CA ILE A 717 -11.54 -9.13 -28.58
C ILE A 717 -11.49 -10.59 -29.02
N GLN A 718 -11.27 -10.81 -30.31
CA GLN A 718 -11.03 -12.15 -30.85
C GLN A 718 -9.55 -12.29 -31.17
N PHE A 719 -8.95 -13.43 -30.79
CA PHE A 719 -7.59 -13.71 -31.19
C PHE A 719 -7.37 -15.20 -31.50
N GLU A 720 -6.46 -15.47 -32.43
CA GLU A 720 -6.14 -16.83 -32.89
C GLU A 720 -4.65 -17.14 -32.69
N ILE A 721 -4.35 -18.32 -32.13
CA ILE A 721 -2.98 -18.83 -31.93
C ILE A 721 -2.73 -19.98 -32.90
N ALA A 722 -1.69 -19.84 -33.73
CA ALA A 722 -1.36 -20.83 -34.75
C ALA A 722 -0.81 -22.15 -34.17
N PRO A 723 -1.15 -23.32 -34.74
CA PRO A 723 -0.64 -24.61 -34.27
C PRO A 723 0.87 -24.75 -34.46
N PRO A 724 1.58 -25.43 -33.54
CA PRO A 724 3.01 -25.69 -33.68
C PRO A 724 3.30 -26.60 -34.87
N PHE A 725 4.48 -26.44 -35.47
CA PHE A 725 4.84 -27.07 -36.74
C PHE A 725 4.69 -28.60 -36.75
N TRP A 726 4.94 -29.29 -35.64
CA TRP A 726 4.81 -30.75 -35.52
C TRP A 726 3.36 -31.25 -35.56
N THR A 727 2.38 -30.39 -35.31
CA THR A 727 0.95 -30.71 -35.47
C THR A 727 0.39 -30.33 -36.85
N SER A 728 1.22 -29.75 -37.72
CA SER A 728 0.81 -29.36 -39.07
C SER A 728 0.47 -30.56 -39.95
N TYR A 729 -0.43 -30.36 -40.93
CA TYR A 729 -0.78 -31.39 -41.91
C TYR A 729 0.45 -31.95 -42.65
N LEU A 730 1.45 -31.11 -42.95
CA LEU A 730 2.71 -31.54 -43.55
C LEU A 730 3.49 -32.47 -42.62
N ALA A 731 3.62 -32.14 -41.33
CA ALA A 731 4.28 -32.99 -40.35
C ALA A 731 3.54 -34.34 -40.17
N ILE A 732 2.21 -34.33 -40.13
CA ILE A 732 1.40 -35.57 -40.04
C ILE A 732 1.65 -36.47 -41.26
N THR A 733 1.68 -35.92 -42.48
CA THR A 733 1.99 -36.70 -43.69
C THR A 733 3.42 -37.25 -43.69
N LEU A 734 4.38 -36.48 -43.16
CA LEU A 734 5.77 -36.91 -42.99
C LEU A 734 5.87 -38.07 -41.97
N TYR A 735 5.18 -37.97 -40.83
CA TYR A 735 5.13 -39.04 -39.83
C TYR A 735 4.54 -40.32 -40.40
N LEU A 736 3.46 -40.21 -41.17
CA LEU A 736 2.85 -41.35 -41.85
C LEU A 736 3.83 -41.98 -42.88
N ALA A 737 4.53 -41.16 -43.66
CA ALA A 737 5.53 -41.62 -44.61
C ALA A 737 6.72 -42.32 -43.93
N ILE A 738 7.25 -41.75 -42.84
CA ILE A 738 8.32 -42.35 -42.02
C ILE A 738 7.85 -43.68 -41.44
N LEU A 739 6.61 -43.76 -40.96
CA LEU A 739 6.04 -44.98 -40.40
C LEU A 739 5.87 -46.07 -41.46
N ILE A 740 5.46 -45.73 -42.68
CA ILE A 740 5.40 -46.65 -43.83
C ILE A 740 6.80 -47.14 -44.22
N VAL A 741 7.79 -46.25 -44.24
CA VAL A 741 9.20 -46.60 -44.54
C VAL A 741 9.78 -47.50 -43.45
N LEU A 742 9.56 -47.19 -42.17
CA LEU A 742 9.97 -48.02 -41.03
C LEU A 742 9.30 -49.40 -41.08
N PHE A 743 8.02 -49.46 -41.41
CA PHE A 743 7.29 -50.72 -41.59
C PHE A 743 7.89 -51.55 -42.74
N PHE A 744 8.25 -50.91 -43.86
CA PHE A 744 8.90 -51.59 -44.98
C PHE A 744 10.31 -52.08 -44.62
N LEU A 745 11.13 -51.24 -43.98
CA LEU A 745 12.46 -51.60 -43.50
C LEU A 745 12.44 -52.69 -42.42
N TRP A 746 11.38 -52.74 -41.60
CA TRP A 746 11.13 -53.80 -40.64
C TRP A 746 10.80 -55.11 -41.35
N LYS A 747 9.90 -55.09 -42.34
CA LYS A 747 9.53 -56.28 -43.12
C LYS A 747 10.70 -56.87 -43.92
N VAL A 748 11.62 -56.02 -44.41
CA VAL A 748 12.81 -56.44 -45.17
C VAL A 748 13.96 -56.91 -44.24
N GLY A 749 13.80 -56.81 -42.91
CA GLY A 749 14.78 -57.33 -41.93
C GLY A 749 16.03 -56.45 -41.76
N ILE A 750 15.98 -55.19 -42.19
CA ILE A 750 17.07 -54.22 -42.03
C ILE A 750 16.98 -53.57 -40.64
N VAL A 751 15.76 -53.27 -40.16
CA VAL A 751 15.54 -52.68 -38.82
C VAL A 751 15.99 -53.63 -37.71
N SER A 752 15.78 -54.94 -37.85
CA SER A 752 16.25 -55.91 -36.86
C SER A 752 17.78 -55.93 -36.75
N LYS A 753 18.50 -55.87 -37.88
CA LYS A 753 19.98 -55.78 -37.89
C LYS A 753 20.50 -54.45 -37.35
N LEU A 754 19.83 -53.34 -37.64
CA LEU A 754 20.16 -52.02 -37.09
C LEU A 754 19.91 -51.95 -35.58
N TYR A 755 18.83 -52.57 -35.11
CA TYR A 755 18.49 -52.65 -33.69
C TYR A 755 19.52 -53.47 -32.90
N GLU A 756 19.95 -54.62 -33.42
CA GLU A 756 21.04 -55.41 -32.82
C GLU A 756 22.36 -54.62 -32.76
N LYS A 757 22.66 -53.84 -33.81
CA LYS A 757 23.86 -53.00 -33.85
C LYS A 757 23.75 -51.81 -32.90
N PHE A 758 22.56 -51.22 -32.77
CA PHE A 758 22.29 -50.12 -31.85
C PHE A 758 22.43 -50.56 -30.40
N GLN A 759 21.98 -51.77 -30.04
CA GLN A 759 22.18 -52.37 -28.71
C GLN A 759 23.66 -52.50 -28.32
N SER A 760 24.57 -52.65 -29.27
CA SER A 760 26.02 -52.74 -29.03
C SER A 760 26.73 -51.38 -28.85
N THR A 761 26.01 -50.26 -28.95
CA THR A 761 26.57 -48.91 -28.90
C THR A 761 26.54 -48.34 -27.49
N THR A 762 27.55 -47.55 -27.10
CA THR A 762 27.65 -46.89 -25.79
C THR A 762 26.48 -45.95 -25.48
N LEU A 763 25.84 -45.38 -26.51
CA LEU A 763 24.67 -44.51 -26.38
C LEU A 763 23.42 -45.26 -25.91
N TYR A 764 23.20 -46.51 -26.37
CA TYR A 764 22.07 -47.34 -25.95
C TYR A 764 22.18 -47.70 -24.46
N ALA A 765 23.41 -47.98 -23.98
CA ALA A 765 23.70 -48.22 -22.57
C ALA A 765 23.53 -46.97 -21.68
N TYR A 766 23.69 -45.76 -22.24
CA TYR A 766 23.48 -44.50 -21.51
C TYR A 766 21.99 -44.14 -21.41
N LEU A 767 21.24 -44.30 -22.52
CA LEU A 767 19.79 -44.04 -22.58
C LEU A 767 18.97 -45.02 -21.74
N THR A 768 19.25 -46.34 -21.82
CA THR A 768 18.57 -47.33 -20.97
C THR A 768 18.89 -47.18 -19.49
N ARG A 769 20.05 -46.59 -19.14
CA ARG A 769 20.41 -46.24 -17.76
C ARG A 769 19.74 -44.93 -17.28
N TYR A 770 19.22 -44.10 -18.18
CA TYR A 770 18.51 -42.87 -17.82
C TYR A 770 16.99 -43.09 -17.72
N GLU A 771 16.38 -43.84 -18.65
CA GLU A 771 14.93 -44.06 -18.67
C GLU A 771 14.43 -45.12 -17.67
N ILE A 772 15.19 -46.19 -17.42
CA ILE A 772 14.71 -47.31 -16.59
C ILE A 772 14.96 -47.08 -15.09
N THR A 773 15.92 -46.22 -14.70
CA THR A 773 16.35 -46.12 -13.28
C THR A 773 16.09 -44.79 -12.57
N ASP A 774 15.75 -43.67 -13.22
CA ASP A 774 15.68 -42.39 -12.49
C ASP A 774 14.36 -41.59 -12.62
N GLY A 775 13.67 -41.61 -13.76
CA GLY A 775 12.41 -40.86 -13.96
C GLY A 775 11.23 -41.39 -13.13
N HIS A 776 10.88 -42.67 -13.30
CA HIS A 776 9.86 -43.33 -12.48
C HIS A 776 10.34 -43.58 -11.04
N SER A 777 11.64 -43.82 -10.85
CA SER A 777 12.17 -44.19 -9.52
C SER A 777 12.21 -43.02 -8.55
N LYS A 778 12.41 -41.76 -8.98
CA LYS A 778 12.37 -40.61 -8.06
C LYS A 778 10.96 -40.33 -7.55
N PHE A 779 9.97 -40.34 -8.44
CA PHE A 779 8.58 -40.15 -8.05
C PHE A 779 8.06 -41.33 -7.22
N GLU A 780 8.41 -42.58 -7.60
CA GLU A 780 8.08 -43.77 -6.83
C GLU A 780 8.86 -43.86 -5.51
N LYS A 781 10.13 -43.41 -5.44
CA LYS A 781 10.89 -43.28 -4.18
C LYS A 781 10.28 -42.21 -3.29
N MET A 782 9.83 -41.10 -3.85
CA MET A 782 9.14 -40.02 -3.12
C MET A 782 7.78 -40.50 -2.60
N LEU A 783 6.98 -41.18 -3.43
CA LEU A 783 5.71 -41.81 -3.04
C LEU A 783 5.93 -42.90 -2.01
N ARG A 784 6.87 -43.82 -2.22
CA ARG A 784 7.22 -44.86 -1.23
C ARG A 784 7.86 -44.28 0.03
N SER A 785 8.47 -43.09 -0.02
CA SER A 785 9.00 -42.40 1.16
C SER A 785 7.86 -41.73 1.94
N LYS A 786 6.87 -41.15 1.25
CA LYS A 786 5.64 -40.64 1.88
C LYS A 786 4.81 -41.79 2.46
N GLU A 787 4.61 -42.88 1.73
CA GLU A 787 3.96 -44.09 2.23
C GLU A 787 4.74 -44.74 3.38
N ARG A 788 6.08 -44.78 3.34
CA ARG A 788 6.91 -45.27 4.46
C ARG A 788 6.81 -44.39 5.68
N PHE A 789 6.86 -43.07 5.52
CA PHE A 789 6.71 -42.10 6.62
C PHE A 789 5.33 -42.24 7.29
N ILE A 790 4.27 -42.36 6.48
CA ILE A 790 2.90 -42.59 6.99
C ILE A 790 2.81 -43.94 7.71
N ASN A 791 3.41 -45.00 7.18
CA ASN A 791 3.41 -46.32 7.82
C ASN A 791 4.23 -46.37 9.12
N GLU A 792 5.39 -45.69 9.17
CA GLU A 792 6.23 -45.57 10.37
C GLU A 792 5.48 -44.85 11.49
N ILE A 793 4.85 -43.71 11.17
CA ILE A 793 4.05 -42.96 12.13
C ILE A 793 2.81 -43.75 12.57
N THR A 794 2.17 -44.47 11.65
CA THR A 794 1.03 -45.33 12.01
C THR A 794 1.45 -46.43 12.99
N SER A 795 2.68 -46.95 12.91
CA SER A 795 3.22 -47.92 13.87
C SER A 795 3.62 -47.30 15.21
N GLU A 796 4.22 -46.11 15.20
CA GLU A 796 4.63 -45.38 16.40
C GLU A 796 3.45 -44.79 17.18
N LEU A 797 2.33 -44.49 16.51
CA LEU A 797 1.06 -44.13 17.16
C LEU A 797 0.33 -45.36 17.69
N ARG A 798 0.36 -46.49 16.96
CA ARG A 798 -0.33 -47.74 17.36
C ARG A 798 0.19 -48.29 18.70
N THR A 799 1.49 -48.15 18.97
CA THR A 799 2.14 -48.73 20.17
C THR A 799 1.70 -48.07 21.50
N PRO A 800 1.77 -46.73 21.67
CA PRO A 800 1.24 -46.07 22.86
C PRO A 800 -0.29 -46.20 22.95
N ILE A 801 -1.01 -46.19 21.82
CA ILE A 801 -2.47 -46.41 21.80
C ILE A 801 -2.83 -47.83 22.28
N GLN A 802 -2.08 -48.86 21.89
CA GLN A 802 -2.28 -50.23 22.37
C GLN A 802 -1.94 -50.39 23.86
N VAL A 803 -0.92 -49.69 24.35
CA VAL A 803 -0.58 -49.69 25.79
C VAL A 803 -1.65 -48.95 26.60
N ILE A 804 -2.17 -47.83 26.08
CA ILE A 804 -3.29 -47.08 26.70
C ILE A 804 -4.54 -47.96 26.73
N ASN A 805 -4.92 -48.61 25.62
CA ASN A 805 -6.06 -49.52 25.59
C ASN A 805 -5.87 -50.73 26.51
N GLY A 806 -4.67 -51.34 26.56
CA GLY A 806 -4.39 -52.47 27.44
C GLY A 806 -4.32 -52.09 28.93
N SER A 807 -3.95 -50.85 29.25
CA SER A 807 -4.04 -50.27 30.59
C SER A 807 -5.48 -49.92 30.97
N LEU A 808 -6.30 -49.47 30.02
CA LEU A 808 -7.73 -49.16 30.23
C LEU A 808 -8.61 -50.43 30.34
N GLU A 809 -8.31 -51.49 29.58
CA GLU A 809 -9.00 -52.78 29.68
C GLU A 809 -8.81 -53.49 31.03
N LYS A 810 -7.72 -53.19 31.75
CA LYS A 810 -7.49 -53.68 33.11
C LYS A 810 -8.21 -52.87 34.19
N ILE A 811 -8.83 -51.76 33.82
CA ILE A 811 -9.66 -50.92 34.69
C ILE A 811 -11.12 -51.37 34.53
N SER A 812 -11.41 -52.64 34.87
CA SER A 812 -12.76 -53.03 35.22
C SER A 812 -12.74 -53.84 36.51
N ASP A 813 -13.61 -53.43 37.42
CA ASP A 813 -13.91 -53.98 38.74
C ASP A 813 -12.87 -53.77 39.85
N ALA A 814 -13.11 -52.69 40.61
CA ALA A 814 -12.79 -52.47 42.02
C ALA A 814 -11.34 -52.75 42.50
N ASP A 815 -10.55 -51.68 42.62
CA ASP A 815 -9.99 -51.18 43.90
C ASP A 815 -8.66 -50.42 43.74
N ILE A 816 -8.65 -49.16 44.21
CA ILE A 816 -7.63 -48.40 44.99
C ILE A 816 -6.15 -48.34 44.47
N GLY A 817 -5.78 -48.99 43.36
CA GLY A 817 -4.45 -48.91 42.73
C GLY A 817 -4.28 -47.85 41.64
N ALA A 818 -5.32 -47.08 41.32
CA ALA A 818 -5.48 -46.35 40.06
C ALA A 818 -4.43 -45.24 39.75
N ARG A 819 -3.54 -44.86 40.67
CA ARG A 819 -2.68 -43.68 40.48
C ARG A 819 -1.47 -43.91 39.57
N LYS A 820 -0.85 -45.09 39.57
CA LYS A 820 0.35 -45.35 38.75
C LYS A 820 0.01 -45.65 37.30
N GLU A 821 -1.10 -46.33 37.05
CA GLU A 821 -1.56 -46.66 35.69
C GLU A 821 -2.11 -45.40 34.99
N LEU A 822 -2.82 -44.52 35.71
CA LEU A 822 -3.26 -43.22 35.18
C LEU A 822 -2.11 -42.29 34.82
N ILE A 823 -1.03 -42.24 35.62
CA ILE A 823 0.17 -41.45 35.27
C ILE A 823 0.80 -42.00 33.98
N CYS A 824 0.85 -43.32 33.82
CA CYS A 824 1.38 -43.96 32.61
C CYS A 824 0.50 -43.68 31.37
N VAL A 825 -0.83 -43.62 31.51
CA VAL A 825 -1.75 -43.19 30.44
C VAL A 825 -1.53 -41.71 30.09
N GLN A 826 -1.37 -40.86 31.11
CA GLN A 826 -1.20 -39.42 30.93
C GLN A 826 0.13 -39.05 30.26
N ASP A 827 1.21 -39.76 30.59
CA ASP A 827 2.53 -39.57 29.98
C ASP A 827 2.56 -40.08 28.53
N ASN A 828 1.86 -41.19 28.23
CA ASN A 828 1.73 -41.69 26.86
C ASN A 828 0.80 -40.80 26.01
N MET A 829 -0.25 -40.20 26.58
CA MET A 829 -1.07 -39.19 25.88
C MET A 829 -0.25 -37.94 25.52
N LYS A 830 0.57 -37.42 26.44
CA LYS A 830 1.49 -36.31 26.14
C LYS A 830 2.49 -36.65 25.04
N ARG A 831 2.94 -37.91 24.97
CA ARG A 831 3.85 -38.38 23.93
C ARG A 831 3.18 -38.46 22.55
N VAL A 832 1.92 -38.90 22.49
CA VAL A 832 1.11 -38.87 21.26
C VAL A 832 0.85 -37.42 20.82
N GLU A 833 0.54 -36.54 21.76
CA GLU A 833 0.32 -35.12 21.51
C GLU A 833 1.58 -34.43 20.97
N GLN A 834 2.76 -34.75 21.51
CA GLN A 834 4.04 -34.27 20.98
C GLN A 834 4.33 -34.76 19.56
N LEU A 835 3.99 -36.01 19.22
CA LEU A 835 4.16 -36.56 17.87
C LEU A 835 3.20 -35.90 16.86
N ILE A 836 1.97 -35.59 17.27
CA ILE A 836 1.01 -34.81 16.46
C ILE A 836 1.53 -33.39 16.24
N ASN A 837 2.03 -32.73 17.28
CA ASN A 837 2.58 -31.38 17.16
C ASN A 837 3.83 -31.34 16.27
N GLN A 838 4.63 -32.41 16.25
CA GLN A 838 5.76 -32.57 15.31
C GLN A 838 5.32 -32.77 13.86
N MET A 839 4.11 -33.30 13.57
CA MET A 839 3.56 -33.30 12.20
C MET A 839 3.22 -31.89 11.71
N SER A 840 2.90 -30.98 12.63
CA SER A 840 2.38 -29.64 12.30
C SER A 840 3.47 -28.59 12.08
N GLN A 841 4.75 -28.87 12.37
CA GLN A 841 5.81 -27.86 12.37
C GLN A 841 6.95 -28.25 11.44
N ASN A 842 7.08 -27.52 10.33
CA ASN A 842 8.34 -27.47 9.59
C ASN A 842 9.29 -26.54 10.36
N VAL A 843 10.33 -27.14 10.97
CA VAL A 843 11.46 -26.52 11.72
C VAL A 843 11.16 -26.18 13.20
N PRO A 844 11.90 -26.75 14.18
CA PRO A 844 11.77 -26.39 15.60
C PRO A 844 12.65 -25.19 15.98
N THR A 845 12.02 -24.14 16.52
CA THR A 845 12.67 -22.97 17.14
C THR A 845 12.74 -23.20 18.66
N ALA A 846 13.93 -23.30 19.26
CA ALA A 846 14.10 -23.37 20.71
C ALA A 846 14.33 -21.95 21.28
N PHE A 847 13.49 -21.52 22.23
CA PHE A 847 13.34 -20.12 22.62
C PHE A 847 14.17 -19.66 23.84
N LYS A 848 15.04 -20.48 24.47
CA LYS A 848 15.94 -20.06 25.58
C LYS A 848 17.23 -20.89 25.64
N ALA A 849 18.38 -20.25 25.85
CA ALA A 849 19.68 -20.93 26.00
C ALA A 849 19.73 -21.84 27.25
N GLU A 850 18.95 -21.54 28.29
CA GLU A 850 18.82 -22.34 29.51
C GLU A 850 18.20 -23.73 29.27
N ASP A 851 17.47 -23.92 28.15
CA ASP A 851 16.90 -25.22 27.79
C ASP A 851 17.88 -26.13 27.04
N TYR A 852 19.04 -25.61 26.61
CA TYR A 852 20.02 -26.37 25.83
C TYR A 852 20.90 -27.28 26.68
N TYR A 853 21.25 -26.90 27.92
CA TYR A 853 22.13 -27.67 28.81
C TYR A 853 21.50 -27.89 30.18
N LYS A 854 21.68 -29.09 30.75
CA LYS A 854 21.16 -29.51 32.06
C LYS A 854 22.31 -30.04 32.91
N SER A 855 22.37 -29.59 34.17
CA SER A 855 23.29 -30.17 35.16
C SER A 855 22.77 -31.52 35.64
N TYR A 856 23.60 -32.55 35.58
CA TYR A 856 23.28 -33.89 36.03
C TYR A 856 24.09 -34.27 37.26
N SER A 857 23.36 -34.66 38.31
CA SER A 857 23.93 -35.24 39.53
C SER A 857 24.19 -36.75 39.36
N PRO A 858 25.05 -37.36 40.20
CA PRO A 858 25.28 -38.81 40.21
C PRO A 858 23.99 -39.64 40.32
N GLU A 859 22.96 -39.13 41.00
CA GLU A 859 21.68 -39.83 41.19
C GLU A 859 20.82 -39.86 39.93
N ASN A 860 21.00 -38.91 39.01
CA ASN A 860 20.25 -38.91 37.75
C ASN A 860 20.61 -40.12 36.88
N ILE A 861 21.89 -40.49 36.78
CA ILE A 861 22.34 -41.69 36.05
C ILE A 861 21.75 -42.95 36.71
N ARG A 862 21.75 -43.01 38.04
CA ARG A 862 21.20 -44.15 38.79
C ARG A 862 19.71 -44.33 38.50
N PHE A 863 18.94 -43.24 38.53
CA PHE A 863 17.50 -43.25 38.30
C PHE A 863 17.14 -43.76 36.89
N ILE A 864 17.83 -43.29 35.86
CA ILE A 864 17.58 -43.70 34.47
C ILE A 864 17.79 -45.21 34.31
N VAL A 865 18.91 -45.74 34.83
CA VAL A 865 19.21 -47.18 34.71
C VAL A 865 18.20 -48.03 35.50
N LEU A 866 17.83 -47.62 36.71
CA LEU A 866 16.87 -48.34 37.53
C LEU A 866 15.45 -48.33 36.95
N SER A 867 15.07 -47.30 36.19
CA SER A 867 13.77 -47.27 35.50
C SER A 867 13.61 -48.40 34.46
N LEU A 868 14.71 -48.95 33.96
CA LEU A 868 14.75 -50.05 32.99
C LEU A 868 14.89 -51.44 33.64
N GLU A 869 15.05 -51.51 34.96
CA GLU A 869 15.15 -52.77 35.73
C GLU A 869 13.96 -53.73 35.49
N PRO A 870 12.69 -53.27 35.39
CA PRO A 870 11.57 -54.16 35.11
C PRO A 870 11.71 -54.94 33.80
N LEU A 871 12.29 -54.34 32.76
CA LEU A 871 12.51 -54.98 31.45
C LEU A 871 13.56 -56.09 31.55
N ALA A 872 14.64 -55.86 32.30
CA ALA A 872 15.67 -56.87 32.57
C ALA A 872 15.09 -58.03 33.42
N LYS A 873 14.29 -57.72 34.45
CA LYS A 873 13.62 -58.73 35.30
C LYS A 873 12.63 -59.59 34.50
N GLN A 874 11.89 -59.03 33.55
CA GLN A 874 10.98 -59.78 32.68
C GLN A 874 11.71 -60.86 31.88
N LYS A 875 12.95 -60.59 31.43
CA LYS A 875 13.85 -61.54 30.78
C LYS A 875 14.73 -62.35 31.75
N ARG A 876 14.51 -62.23 33.07
CA ARG A 876 15.32 -62.89 34.12
C ARG A 876 16.82 -62.57 34.03
N GLN A 877 17.18 -61.36 33.62
CA GLN A 877 18.57 -60.89 33.53
C GLN A 877 19.00 -60.17 34.81
N ASN A 878 20.30 -60.20 35.13
CA ASN A 878 20.87 -59.49 36.26
C ASN A 878 21.43 -58.12 35.82
N LEU A 879 20.93 -57.03 36.39
CA LEU A 879 21.39 -55.66 36.09
C LEU A 879 22.17 -55.09 37.29
N GLU A 880 23.49 -54.97 37.14
CA GLU A 880 24.38 -54.40 38.17
C GLU A 880 24.75 -52.94 37.85
N VAL A 881 24.62 -52.05 38.84
CA VAL A 881 24.92 -50.61 38.67
C VAL A 881 25.99 -50.15 39.65
N ARG A 882 27.07 -49.53 39.15
CA ARG A 882 28.18 -48.97 39.96
C ARG A 882 28.51 -47.53 39.57
N ILE A 883 28.24 -46.57 40.44
CA ILE A 883 28.45 -45.14 40.17
C ILE A 883 29.47 -44.56 41.15
N LYS A 884 30.54 -43.96 40.64
CA LYS A 884 31.60 -43.24 41.38
C LYS A 884 31.85 -41.89 40.72
N VAL A 885 30.94 -40.94 40.96
CA VAL A 885 30.95 -39.57 40.43
C VAL A 885 30.91 -38.61 41.61
N LYS A 886 31.74 -37.56 41.61
CA LYS A 886 31.93 -36.64 42.75
C LYS A 886 31.37 -35.24 42.52
N LYS A 887 31.29 -34.79 41.26
CA LYS A 887 30.79 -33.46 40.86
C LYS A 887 29.69 -33.61 39.83
N GLU A 888 28.79 -32.62 39.78
CA GLU A 888 27.79 -32.54 38.72
C GLU A 888 28.45 -32.28 37.36
N VAL A 889 27.78 -32.72 36.29
CA VAL A 889 28.25 -32.53 34.91
C VAL A 889 27.13 -31.87 34.11
N SER A 890 27.46 -30.75 33.44
CA SER A 890 26.54 -30.07 32.53
C SER A 890 26.64 -30.70 31.14
N LEU A 891 25.52 -31.20 30.62
CA LEU A 891 25.39 -31.84 29.30
C LEU A 891 24.15 -31.31 28.58
N ILE A 892 24.09 -31.45 27.26
CA ILE A 892 22.93 -31.06 26.46
C ILE A 892 21.66 -31.71 27.02
N SER A 893 20.60 -30.92 27.19
CA SER A 893 19.35 -31.32 27.81
C SER A 893 18.76 -32.57 27.15
N GLY A 894 18.36 -33.56 27.96
CA GLY A 894 17.83 -34.85 27.50
C GLY A 894 18.86 -35.81 26.89
N SER A 895 20.12 -35.40 26.71
CA SER A 895 21.16 -36.24 26.09
C SER A 895 21.55 -37.41 26.98
N LEU A 896 21.71 -37.18 28.29
CA LEU A 896 22.10 -38.24 29.21
C LEU A 896 21.03 -39.33 29.31
N GLU A 897 19.75 -38.96 29.39
CA GLU A 897 18.60 -39.87 29.39
C GLU A 897 18.60 -40.73 28.12
N LYS A 898 18.73 -40.10 26.95
CA LYS A 898 18.72 -40.81 25.66
C LYS A 898 19.95 -41.71 25.47
N ILE A 899 21.14 -41.25 25.84
CA ILE A 899 22.39 -42.01 25.73
C ILE A 899 22.30 -43.27 26.62
N VAL A 900 22.01 -43.09 27.91
CA VAL A 900 22.00 -44.20 28.87
C VAL A 900 20.86 -45.16 28.56
N ALA A 901 19.65 -44.68 28.26
CA ALA A 901 18.52 -45.55 27.97
C ALA A 901 18.73 -46.41 26.73
N ASN A 902 19.22 -45.83 25.62
CA ASN A 902 19.48 -46.59 24.39
C ASN A 902 20.58 -47.65 24.58
N LEU A 903 21.65 -47.33 25.31
CA LEU A 903 22.72 -48.30 25.57
C LEU A 903 22.24 -49.46 26.44
N VAL A 904 21.50 -49.17 27.51
CA VAL A 904 20.98 -50.21 28.42
C VAL A 904 19.86 -51.03 27.77
N GLN A 905 18.96 -50.42 27.00
CA GLN A 905 17.94 -51.15 26.26
C GLN A 905 18.54 -52.10 25.22
N ASN A 906 19.60 -51.66 24.52
CA ASN A 906 20.31 -52.54 23.59
C ASN A 906 20.96 -53.72 24.35
N ALA A 907 21.60 -53.48 25.49
CA ALA A 907 22.12 -54.56 26.34
C ALA A 907 20.99 -55.54 26.73
N ILE A 908 19.87 -55.08 27.29
CA ILE A 908 18.72 -55.93 27.68
C ILE A 908 18.16 -56.72 26.49
N LYS A 909 18.13 -56.10 25.31
CA LYS A 909 17.60 -56.72 24.10
C LYS A 909 18.45 -57.89 23.62
N PHE A 910 19.77 -57.73 23.58
CA PHE A 910 20.71 -58.68 22.98
C PHE A 910 21.40 -59.62 23.98
N THR A 911 21.24 -59.38 25.28
CA THR A 911 21.56 -60.36 26.32
C THR A 911 20.48 -61.46 26.35
N PRO A 912 20.85 -62.75 26.47
CA PRO A 912 19.89 -63.85 26.64
C PRO A 912 19.27 -63.87 28.06
N GLU A 913 18.33 -64.79 28.32
CA GLU A 913 17.80 -64.99 29.68
C GLU A 913 18.93 -65.44 30.63
N LEU A 914 18.88 -65.00 31.89
CA LEU A 914 19.92 -65.24 32.92
C LEU A 914 21.29 -64.57 32.68
N GLY A 915 21.45 -63.79 31.60
CA GLY A 915 22.67 -63.00 31.36
C GLY A 915 22.82 -61.79 32.29
N THR A 916 24.01 -61.21 32.32
CA THR A 916 24.39 -60.11 33.21
C THR A 916 24.76 -58.85 32.45
N ILE A 917 24.15 -57.73 32.84
CA ILE A 917 24.39 -56.40 32.31
C ILE A 917 24.99 -55.55 33.42
N LYS A 918 26.17 -54.97 33.17
CA LYS A 918 26.89 -54.12 34.12
C LYS A 918 26.98 -52.70 33.59
N VAL A 919 26.41 -51.75 34.33
CA VAL A 919 26.49 -50.32 34.05
C VAL A 919 27.39 -49.65 35.08
N SER A 920 28.41 -48.95 34.61
CA SER A 920 29.33 -48.20 35.48
C SER A 920 29.55 -46.77 35.02
N ALA A 921 29.60 -45.83 35.95
CA ALA A 921 29.91 -44.43 35.69
C ALA A 921 31.03 -43.96 36.64
N ILE A 922 32.14 -43.47 36.08
CA ILE A 922 33.35 -43.07 36.81
C ILE A 922 33.77 -41.68 36.34
N GLN A 923 34.02 -40.77 37.28
CA GLN A 923 34.49 -39.41 36.98
C GLN A 923 35.92 -39.18 37.51
N ASP A 924 36.79 -38.65 36.66
CA ASP A 924 38.10 -38.12 37.05
C ASP A 924 38.11 -36.58 37.02
N SER A 925 39.27 -35.93 37.16
CA SER A 925 39.34 -34.46 37.18
C SER A 925 39.05 -33.79 35.83
N LYS A 926 39.02 -34.55 34.72
CA LYS A 926 38.92 -34.03 33.35
C LYS A 926 37.75 -34.62 32.55
N ALA A 927 37.21 -35.79 32.90
CA ALA A 927 36.14 -36.46 32.15
C ALA A 927 35.21 -37.35 33.02
N LEU A 928 33.97 -37.51 32.57
CA LEU A 928 32.98 -38.49 33.00
C LEU A 928 32.95 -39.66 32.01
N LYS A 929 33.19 -40.87 32.49
CA LYS A 929 33.17 -42.09 31.68
C LYS A 929 32.02 -43.01 32.08
N ILE A 930 31.12 -43.31 31.14
CA ILE A 930 29.99 -44.22 31.29
C ILE A 930 30.28 -45.49 30.47
N ILE A 931 30.18 -46.66 31.10
CA ILE A 931 30.49 -47.96 30.49
C ILE A 931 29.31 -48.90 30.71
N VAL A 932 28.73 -49.41 29.62
CA VAL A 932 27.72 -50.48 29.63
C VAL A 932 28.35 -51.73 29.05
N ASN A 933 28.34 -52.81 29.82
CA ASN A 933 28.93 -54.09 29.46
C ASN A 933 27.91 -55.21 29.61
N ASP A 934 27.62 -55.93 28.54
CA ASP A 934 26.77 -57.11 28.52
C ASP A 934 27.54 -58.38 28.12
N ASP A 935 26.97 -59.54 28.44
CA ASP A 935 27.43 -60.88 28.05
C ASP A 935 26.55 -61.50 26.93
N GLY A 936 25.99 -60.66 26.05
CA GLY A 936 25.11 -61.05 24.96
C GLY A 936 25.83 -61.64 23.73
N GLU A 937 25.10 -61.70 22.60
CA GLU A 937 25.58 -62.36 21.37
C GLU A 937 26.82 -61.73 20.70
N GLY A 938 27.17 -60.50 21.07
CA GLY A 938 28.32 -59.76 20.50
C GLY A 938 28.14 -59.39 19.02
N ILE A 939 29.03 -58.53 18.50
CA ILE A 939 28.96 -57.96 17.15
C ILE A 939 30.16 -58.45 16.32
N GLU A 940 29.92 -58.91 15.09
CA GLU A 940 30.97 -59.31 14.13
C GLU A 940 31.87 -58.13 13.76
N GLU A 941 33.19 -58.36 13.66
CA GLU A 941 34.22 -57.33 13.48
C GLU A 941 34.00 -56.45 12.24
N ASN A 942 33.51 -57.03 11.14
CA ASN A 942 33.17 -56.30 9.91
C ASN A 942 31.93 -55.38 10.03
N LEU A 943 31.12 -55.55 11.08
CA LEU A 943 29.92 -54.74 11.34
C LEU A 943 30.12 -53.72 12.46
N GLN A 944 31.19 -53.81 13.26
CA GLN A 944 31.42 -52.93 14.40
C GLN A 944 31.60 -51.44 14.03
N SER A 945 32.16 -51.13 12.86
CA SER A 945 32.24 -49.75 12.37
C SER A 945 30.89 -49.24 11.83
N LYS A 946 30.04 -50.15 11.34
CA LYS A 946 28.76 -49.83 10.71
C LYS A 946 27.60 -49.70 11.69
N VAL A 947 27.67 -50.28 12.90
CA VAL A 947 26.56 -50.19 13.87
C VAL A 947 26.25 -48.77 14.37
N PHE A 948 27.14 -47.81 14.10
CA PHE A 948 26.91 -46.39 14.35
C PHE A 948 26.34 -45.62 13.14
N GLU A 949 26.19 -46.26 11.98
CA GLU A 949 25.51 -45.69 10.82
C GLU A 949 23.99 -45.83 10.99
N ARG A 950 23.23 -44.82 10.55
CA ARG A 950 21.76 -44.86 10.63
C ARG A 950 21.23 -46.02 9.80
N PHE A 951 20.30 -46.79 10.37
CA PHE A 951 19.62 -47.95 9.76
C PHE A 951 20.49 -49.19 9.53
N ALA A 952 21.75 -49.17 9.96
CA ALA A 952 22.59 -50.36 9.94
C ALA A 952 22.07 -51.39 10.95
N ARG A 953 21.79 -52.62 10.48
CA ARG A 953 21.41 -53.76 11.33
C ARG A 953 22.61 -54.69 11.48
N GLY A 954 22.90 -55.10 12.71
CA GLY A 954 23.73 -56.29 12.96
C GLY A 954 23.06 -57.53 12.34
N ASN A 955 23.84 -58.58 12.07
CA ASN A 955 23.46 -59.75 11.28
C ASN A 955 22.39 -60.67 11.93
N THR A 956 21.46 -60.14 12.72
CA THR A 956 20.46 -60.89 13.49
C THR A 956 19.02 -60.58 13.08
N LYS A 957 18.18 -61.62 13.04
CA LYS A 957 16.75 -61.60 12.65
C LYS A 957 15.82 -60.93 13.68
N LEU A 958 16.36 -60.22 14.68
CA LEU A 958 15.59 -59.60 15.75
C LEU A 958 15.23 -58.14 15.39
N ASP A 959 13.96 -57.80 15.54
CA ASP A 959 13.35 -56.56 15.03
C ASP A 959 13.96 -55.30 15.66
N GLY A 960 14.55 -54.41 14.86
CA GLY A 960 15.14 -53.14 15.31
C GLY A 960 15.41 -52.15 14.17
N ASN A 961 15.10 -50.87 14.38
CA ASN A 961 15.12 -49.84 13.33
C ASN A 961 16.53 -49.33 12.96
N GLY A 962 17.59 -49.74 13.67
CA GLY A 962 18.97 -49.34 13.37
C GLY A 962 19.30 -47.87 13.63
N VAL A 963 18.45 -47.14 14.36
CA VAL A 963 18.60 -45.69 14.64
C VAL A 963 19.24 -45.41 16.00
N GLY A 964 19.09 -46.32 16.98
CA GLY A 964 19.44 -46.08 18.38
C GLY A 964 20.93 -45.75 18.62
N LEU A 965 21.86 -46.62 18.19
CA LEU A 965 23.30 -46.41 18.41
C LEU A 965 23.87 -45.24 17.60
N ALA A 966 23.36 -45.00 16.39
CA ALA A 966 23.71 -43.82 15.60
C ALA A 966 23.30 -42.54 16.33
N THR A 967 22.11 -42.53 16.95
CA THR A 967 21.65 -41.40 17.78
C THR A 967 22.53 -41.19 19.01
N VAL A 968 22.96 -42.27 19.67
CA VAL A 968 23.90 -42.19 20.79
C VAL A 968 25.22 -41.56 20.36
N LYS A 969 25.80 -42.00 19.23
CA LYS A 969 27.05 -41.43 18.71
C LYS A 969 26.92 -39.93 18.45
N THR A 970 25.88 -39.51 17.74
CA THR A 970 25.63 -38.08 17.48
C THR A 970 25.47 -37.28 18.77
N LEU A 971 24.72 -37.78 19.76
CA LEU A 971 24.55 -37.08 21.04
C LEU A 971 25.84 -37.00 21.85
N VAL A 972 26.69 -38.03 21.80
CA VAL A 972 28.00 -38.01 22.46
C VAL A 972 28.94 -37.01 21.79
N GLU A 973 28.97 -36.99 20.46
CA GLU A 973 29.77 -36.02 19.67
C GLU A 973 29.29 -34.58 19.91
N LEU A 974 27.98 -34.34 19.97
CA LEU A 974 27.41 -33.03 20.29
C LEU A 974 27.76 -32.56 21.72
N ASN A 975 27.97 -33.48 22.65
CA ASN A 975 28.50 -33.18 23.98
C ASN A 975 30.04 -33.18 24.03
N GLN A 976 30.70 -33.10 22.87
CA GLN A 976 32.16 -33.09 22.71
C GLN A 976 32.86 -34.29 23.37
N GLY A 977 32.16 -35.41 23.42
CA GLY A 977 32.64 -36.67 23.97
C GLY A 977 33.02 -37.68 22.90
N GLU A 978 33.59 -38.80 23.36
CA GLU A 978 33.99 -39.92 22.53
C GLU A 978 33.23 -41.19 22.89
N ILE A 979 32.83 -41.96 21.88
CA ILE A 979 32.23 -43.29 22.05
C ILE A 979 33.14 -44.37 21.49
N ALA A 980 33.40 -45.40 22.29
CA ALA A 980 34.19 -46.56 21.91
C ALA A 980 33.37 -47.84 22.08
N LEU A 981 33.46 -48.73 21.09
CA LEU A 981 32.82 -50.05 21.08
C LEU A 981 33.89 -51.13 21.14
N GLN A 982 33.74 -52.07 22.06
CA GLN A 982 34.54 -53.29 22.13
C GLN A 982 33.57 -54.47 22.18
N SER A 983 33.52 -55.28 21.14
CA SER A 983 32.62 -56.42 21.08
C SER A 983 33.31 -57.63 20.46
N GLN A 984 32.95 -58.82 20.90
CA GLN A 984 33.38 -60.07 20.29
C GLN A 984 32.18 -61.01 20.19
N LYS A 985 31.96 -61.55 18.98
CA LYS A 985 30.84 -62.45 18.71
C LYS A 985 30.86 -63.64 19.69
N GLY A 986 29.74 -63.86 20.38
CA GLY A 986 29.50 -64.93 21.34
C GLY A 986 30.00 -64.67 22.77
N ILE A 987 30.58 -63.51 23.06
CA ILE A 987 31.12 -63.18 24.39
C ILE A 987 30.40 -61.98 25.03
N GLY A 988 30.01 -60.97 24.24
CA GLY A 988 29.28 -59.79 24.72
C GLY A 988 29.75 -58.49 24.12
N THR A 989 29.09 -57.39 24.50
CA THR A 989 29.41 -56.05 24.00
C THR A 989 29.69 -55.08 25.15
N LYS A 990 30.74 -54.28 24.96
CA LYS A 990 31.11 -53.19 25.86
C LYS A 990 31.13 -51.88 25.10
N VAL A 991 30.24 -50.96 25.51
CA VAL A 991 30.20 -49.59 24.99
C VAL A 991 30.70 -48.64 26.07
N SER A 992 31.68 -47.81 25.74
CA SER A 992 32.26 -46.81 26.64
C SER A 992 32.06 -45.42 26.04
N VAL A 993 31.42 -44.52 26.79
CA VAL A 993 31.20 -43.12 26.45
C VAL A 993 32.02 -42.25 27.40
N THR A 994 32.81 -41.33 26.87
CA THR A 994 33.65 -40.40 27.63
C THR A 994 33.22 -38.97 27.33
N LEU A 995 32.89 -38.17 28.35
CA LEU A 995 32.37 -36.81 28.23
C LEU A 995 33.27 -35.85 29.05
N PRO A 996 33.75 -34.72 28.50
CA PRO A 996 34.68 -33.82 29.20
C PRO A 996 34.02 -33.04 30.36
N VAL A 997 34.79 -32.77 31.42
CA VAL A 997 34.34 -32.05 32.63
C VAL A 997 34.73 -30.56 32.61
N ASP A 998 35.80 -30.15 31.90
CA ASP A 998 36.27 -28.76 31.77
C ASP A 998 36.75 -28.46 30.32
N ASP A 999 36.37 -27.32 29.74
CA ASP A 999 36.37 -27.01 28.30
C ASP A 999 37.38 -25.95 27.81
N ILE A 1000 37.90 -25.07 28.67
CA ILE A 1000 38.58 -23.84 28.21
C ILE A 1000 39.94 -24.07 27.55
N ALA A 1001 40.78 -24.92 28.15
CA ALA A 1001 42.11 -25.22 27.60
C ALA A 1001 42.01 -25.95 26.26
N PHE A 1002 40.93 -26.72 26.05
CA PHE A 1002 40.66 -27.43 24.80
C PHE A 1002 40.15 -26.48 23.71
N VAL A 1003 39.25 -25.56 24.04
CA VAL A 1003 38.69 -24.57 23.10
C VAL A 1003 39.80 -23.63 22.57
N ASN A 1004 40.66 -23.11 23.44
CA ASN A 1004 41.73 -22.21 23.02
C ASN A 1004 42.83 -22.93 22.23
N SER A 1005 43.12 -24.22 22.50
CA SER A 1005 44.10 -24.99 21.72
C SER A 1005 43.57 -25.43 20.35
N HIS A 1006 42.27 -25.73 20.23
CA HIS A 1006 41.64 -26.02 18.93
C HIS A 1006 41.56 -24.79 18.03
N ALA A 1007 41.55 -23.59 18.61
CA ALA A 1007 41.71 -22.34 17.85
C ALA A 1007 43.14 -22.14 17.30
N GLU A 1008 44.12 -22.99 17.66
CA GLU A 1008 45.48 -23.02 17.09
C GLU A 1008 45.66 -24.09 15.99
N ASP A 1009 44.96 -25.24 16.06
CA ASP A 1009 45.04 -26.29 15.02
C ASP A 1009 44.51 -25.82 13.66
N LEU A 1010 43.83 -24.66 13.63
CA LEU A 1010 43.53 -23.88 12.45
C LEU A 1010 44.78 -23.08 11.98
N LEU A 1011 45.81 -23.82 11.54
CA LEU A 1011 46.82 -23.58 10.47
C LEU A 1011 48.30 -23.62 10.89
N PRO A 1012 49.13 -24.43 10.18
CA PRO A 1012 50.07 -23.82 9.24
C PRO A 1012 50.29 -24.66 7.96
N ALA A 1013 49.55 -24.34 6.89
CA ALA A 1013 49.91 -24.65 5.50
C ALA A 1013 49.28 -23.64 4.51
N ASP A 1014 48.13 -23.05 4.83
CA ASP A 1014 47.50 -21.98 4.03
C ASP A 1014 47.32 -20.70 4.86
N ALA A 1015 48.38 -19.89 4.90
CA ALA A 1015 48.35 -18.52 5.42
C ALA A 1015 47.49 -17.62 4.52
N LYS A 1016 46.16 -17.73 4.62
CA LYS A 1016 45.16 -16.85 4.00
C LYS A 1016 43.84 -16.73 4.79
N THR A 1017 43.79 -17.01 6.08
CA THR A 1017 42.58 -16.72 6.90
C THR A 1017 42.65 -15.30 7.47
N ASN A 1018 41.95 -14.38 6.82
CA ASN A 1018 41.87 -12.96 7.18
C ASN A 1018 40.86 -12.69 8.33
N LYS A 1019 40.60 -13.67 9.21
CA LYS A 1019 39.55 -13.58 10.25
C LYS A 1019 40.04 -12.78 11.45
N LYS A 1020 39.26 -11.78 11.86
CA LYS A 1020 39.49 -10.98 13.08
C LYS A 1020 39.30 -11.84 14.34
N SER A 1021 40.07 -11.54 15.38
CA SER A 1021 40.07 -12.26 16.66
C SER A 1021 39.17 -11.60 17.70
N LEU A 1022 38.20 -12.35 18.23
CA LEU A 1022 37.32 -11.93 19.32
C LEU A 1022 37.70 -12.63 20.62
N LEU A 1023 37.85 -11.88 21.71
CA LEU A 1023 38.05 -12.44 23.05
C LEU A 1023 36.74 -12.37 23.85
N ILE A 1024 36.19 -13.52 24.21
CA ILE A 1024 34.95 -13.68 24.98
C ILE A 1024 35.32 -13.98 26.44
N VAL A 1025 34.92 -13.09 27.34
CA VAL A 1025 35.21 -13.16 28.77
C VAL A 1025 33.91 -13.16 29.55
N ASP A 1026 33.56 -14.28 30.17
CA ASP A 1026 32.36 -14.40 31.02
C ASP A 1026 32.66 -15.53 32.03
N ASP A 1027 32.07 -15.54 33.21
CA ASP A 1027 32.32 -16.60 34.21
C ASP A 1027 31.37 -17.80 34.04
N SER A 1028 30.22 -17.64 33.36
CA SER A 1028 29.31 -18.70 32.95
C SER A 1028 29.83 -19.48 31.74
N ARG A 1029 29.88 -20.81 31.87
CA ARG A 1029 30.28 -21.71 30.77
C ARG A 1029 29.26 -21.74 29.66
N GLU A 1030 27.99 -21.74 30.04
CA GLU A 1030 26.83 -21.77 29.17
C GLU A 1030 26.85 -20.54 28.27
N PHE A 1031 27.06 -19.35 28.84
CA PHE A 1031 27.05 -18.11 28.09
C PHE A 1031 28.31 -17.91 27.24
N ARG A 1032 29.50 -18.30 27.75
CA ARG A 1032 30.72 -18.34 26.92
C ARG A 1032 30.58 -19.26 25.71
N SER A 1033 30.01 -20.46 25.88
CA SER A 1033 29.85 -21.43 24.79
C SER A 1033 28.84 -20.93 23.76
N TYR A 1034 27.73 -20.36 24.24
CA TYR A 1034 26.74 -19.74 23.38
C TYR A 1034 27.32 -18.58 22.56
N LEU A 1035 28.09 -17.67 23.16
CA LEU A 1035 28.76 -16.60 22.41
C LEU A 1035 29.86 -17.13 21.48
N PHE A 1036 30.58 -18.18 21.88
CA PHE A 1036 31.57 -18.83 21.03
C PHE A 1036 30.90 -19.42 19.79
N ASP A 1037 29.80 -20.17 19.94
CA ASP A 1037 29.04 -20.73 18.81
C ASP A 1037 28.47 -19.62 17.93
N LEU A 1038 27.98 -18.53 18.53
CA LEU A 1038 27.44 -17.37 17.80
C LEU A 1038 28.47 -16.71 16.87
N PHE A 1039 29.75 -16.71 17.24
CA PHE A 1039 30.79 -15.96 16.53
C PHE A 1039 31.87 -16.81 15.84
N SER A 1040 32.01 -18.09 16.20
CA SER A 1040 33.10 -18.97 15.72
C SER A 1040 33.10 -19.22 14.22
N GLU A 1041 31.95 -19.14 13.55
CA GLU A 1041 31.86 -19.27 12.09
C GLU A 1041 32.56 -18.10 11.38
N LYS A 1042 32.37 -16.86 11.87
CA LYS A 1042 32.86 -15.63 11.22
C LYS A 1042 34.20 -15.13 11.78
N TYR A 1043 34.46 -15.35 13.07
CA TYR A 1043 35.60 -14.78 13.78
C TYR A 1043 36.46 -15.85 14.46
N ARG A 1044 37.74 -15.53 14.69
CA ARG A 1044 38.59 -16.35 15.55
C ARG A 1044 38.24 -16.07 17.01
N CYS A 1045 37.48 -16.96 17.63
CA CYS A 1045 37.04 -16.78 19.01
C CYS A 1045 38.05 -17.35 20.01
N LEU A 1046 38.45 -16.54 20.97
CA LEU A 1046 39.26 -16.90 22.14
C LEU A 1046 38.36 -16.77 23.37
N VAL A 1047 38.53 -17.63 24.36
CA VAL A 1047 37.68 -17.63 25.56
C VAL A 1047 38.48 -17.50 26.87
N ALA A 1048 37.93 -16.76 27.83
CA ALA A 1048 38.48 -16.61 29.18
C ALA A 1048 37.37 -16.57 30.25
N ARG A 1049 37.66 -17.04 31.47
CA ARG A 1049 36.72 -17.09 32.61
C ARG A 1049 36.62 -15.79 33.41
N ASN A 1050 37.65 -14.95 33.35
CA ASN A 1050 37.74 -13.70 34.12
C ASN A 1050 38.78 -12.75 33.51
N GLY A 1051 38.86 -11.53 34.04
CA GLY A 1051 39.78 -10.50 33.54
C GLY A 1051 41.27 -10.85 33.67
N VAL A 1052 41.67 -11.63 34.68
CA VAL A 1052 43.08 -12.04 34.85
C VAL A 1052 43.49 -12.99 33.73
N GLN A 1053 42.66 -13.99 33.45
CA GLN A 1053 42.88 -14.93 32.35
C GLN A 1053 42.76 -14.24 30.99
N ALA A 1054 41.87 -13.25 30.85
CA ALA A 1054 41.76 -12.47 29.63
C ALA A 1054 43.06 -11.72 29.31
N LEU A 1055 43.70 -11.09 30.30
CA LEU A 1055 44.99 -10.43 30.12
C LEU A 1055 46.12 -11.41 29.77
N ASP A 1056 46.11 -12.61 30.35
CA ASP A 1056 47.08 -13.67 30.00
C ASP A 1056 46.89 -14.14 28.55
N VAL A 1057 45.63 -14.30 28.09
CA VAL A 1057 45.31 -14.60 26.69
C VAL A 1057 45.78 -13.45 25.78
N MET A 1058 45.52 -12.19 26.12
CA MET A 1058 45.95 -11.03 25.30
C MET A 1058 47.47 -10.87 25.20
N GLN A 1059 48.26 -11.44 26.12
CA GLN A 1059 49.73 -11.44 26.01
C GLN A 1059 50.25 -12.41 24.94
N HIS A 1060 49.50 -13.49 24.70
CA HIS A 1060 49.91 -14.57 23.79
C HIS A 1060 49.21 -14.49 22.44
N TYR A 1061 48.06 -13.82 22.36
CA TYR A 1061 47.22 -13.76 21.16
C TYR A 1061 46.84 -12.32 20.78
N LEU A 1062 46.79 -12.02 19.48
CA LEU A 1062 46.28 -10.76 18.96
C LEU A 1062 44.75 -10.75 19.05
N VAL A 1063 44.19 -9.69 19.63
CA VAL A 1063 42.74 -9.51 19.87
C VAL A 1063 42.26 -8.23 19.18
N ASP A 1064 41.22 -8.36 18.36
CA ASP A 1064 40.61 -7.25 17.62
C ASP A 1064 39.44 -6.60 18.37
N LEU A 1065 38.72 -7.36 19.22
CA LEU A 1065 37.64 -6.87 20.09
C LEU A 1065 37.48 -7.77 21.33
N VAL A 1066 37.13 -7.18 22.47
CA VAL A 1066 36.84 -7.88 23.73
C VAL A 1066 35.35 -7.80 24.05
N ILE A 1067 34.70 -8.94 24.28
CA ILE A 1067 33.36 -9.05 24.84
C ILE A 1067 33.53 -9.51 26.29
N THR A 1068 33.13 -8.69 27.26
CA THR A 1068 33.30 -9.01 28.69
C THR A 1068 31.99 -8.89 29.46
N ASP A 1069 31.73 -9.83 30.35
CA ASP A 1069 30.74 -9.62 31.41
C ASP A 1069 31.24 -8.58 32.41
N GLN A 1070 30.31 -7.84 33.01
CA GLN A 1070 30.65 -6.90 34.08
C GLN A 1070 31.07 -7.64 35.35
N MET A 1071 30.34 -8.67 35.76
CA MET A 1071 30.40 -9.26 37.10
C MET A 1071 31.10 -10.62 37.08
N MET A 1072 32.41 -10.61 37.21
CA MET A 1072 33.23 -11.83 37.21
C MET A 1072 34.10 -11.94 38.47
N HIS A 1073 34.41 -13.17 38.88
CA HIS A 1073 35.33 -13.42 40.00
C HIS A 1073 36.79 -13.09 39.65
N GLU A 1074 37.56 -12.65 40.67
CA GLU A 1074 38.96 -12.18 40.60
C GLU A 1074 39.17 -10.80 39.98
N MET A 1075 38.79 -10.61 38.71
CA MET A 1075 38.86 -9.32 38.01
C MET A 1075 37.59 -9.15 37.17
N ASP A 1076 36.85 -8.08 37.48
CA ASP A 1076 35.58 -7.70 36.86
C ASP A 1076 35.78 -7.00 35.49
N GLY A 1077 34.70 -6.82 34.72
CA GLY A 1077 34.77 -6.25 33.38
C GLY A 1077 35.28 -4.80 33.34
N LEU A 1078 35.00 -4.01 34.38
CA LEU A 1078 35.51 -2.64 34.54
C LEU A 1078 37.02 -2.66 34.88
N GLY A 1079 37.47 -3.54 35.76
CA GLY A 1079 38.88 -3.74 36.08
C GLY A 1079 39.69 -4.21 34.87
N LEU A 1080 39.13 -5.10 34.05
CA LEU A 1080 39.72 -5.52 32.78
C LEU A 1080 39.83 -4.34 31.80
N THR A 1081 38.77 -3.55 31.66
CA THR A 1081 38.75 -2.36 30.79
C THR A 1081 39.85 -1.37 31.18
N ARG A 1082 39.96 -1.06 32.48
CA ARG A 1082 40.99 -0.17 33.01
C ARG A 1082 42.40 -0.69 32.68
N ALA A 1083 42.64 -1.99 32.85
CA ALA A 1083 43.93 -2.62 32.54
C ALA A 1083 44.26 -2.55 31.03
N ILE A 1084 43.27 -2.76 30.16
CA ILE A 1084 43.43 -2.64 28.70
C ILE A 1084 43.76 -1.20 28.29
N ARG A 1085 43.03 -0.21 28.82
CA ARG A 1085 43.23 1.22 28.50
C ARG A 1085 44.55 1.79 28.99
N GLN A 1086 45.10 1.26 30.08
CA GLN A 1086 46.41 1.68 30.61
C GLN A 1086 47.60 1.14 29.79
N ASN A 1087 47.39 0.10 28.98
CA ASN A 1087 48.43 -0.46 28.14
C ASN A 1087 48.40 0.17 26.73
N PRO A 1088 49.45 0.91 26.31
CA PRO A 1088 49.48 1.59 25.01
C PRO A 1088 49.23 0.65 23.82
N SER A 1089 49.65 -0.62 23.92
CA SER A 1089 49.47 -1.61 22.85
C SER A 1089 48.04 -2.12 22.72
N TYR A 1090 47.21 -1.99 23.77
CA TYR A 1090 45.83 -2.50 23.82
C TYR A 1090 44.79 -1.39 23.95
N ALA A 1091 45.22 -0.14 24.16
CA ALA A 1091 44.36 0.99 24.48
C ALA A 1091 43.25 1.23 23.44
N ASN A 1092 43.51 0.91 22.18
CA ASN A 1092 42.58 1.11 21.06
C ASN A 1092 41.69 -0.11 20.75
N ILE A 1093 41.78 -1.21 21.51
CA ILE A 1093 40.95 -2.40 21.29
C ILE A 1093 39.51 -2.11 21.74
N PRO A 1094 38.49 -2.22 20.89
CA PRO A 1094 37.11 -2.01 21.27
C PRO A 1094 36.62 -3.04 22.31
N ILE A 1095 35.83 -2.60 23.28
CA ILE A 1095 35.29 -3.41 24.37
C ILE A 1095 33.76 -3.29 24.37
N LEU A 1096 33.09 -4.42 24.18
CA LEU A 1096 31.65 -4.60 24.39
C LEU A 1096 31.42 -5.21 25.77
N MET A 1097 30.79 -4.46 26.67
CA MET A 1097 30.46 -4.93 28.02
C MET A 1097 29.04 -5.45 28.08
N LEU A 1098 28.83 -6.61 28.70
CA LEU A 1098 27.50 -7.16 28.96
C LEU A 1098 27.22 -7.07 30.46
N THR A 1099 26.07 -6.55 30.87
CA THR A 1099 25.70 -6.36 32.28
C THR A 1099 24.28 -6.80 32.57
N ALA A 1100 24.03 -7.39 33.74
CA ALA A 1100 22.67 -7.67 34.23
C ALA A 1100 22.03 -6.48 34.99
N GLU A 1101 22.82 -5.45 35.33
CA GLU A 1101 22.40 -4.33 36.18
C GLU A 1101 22.32 -3.02 35.37
N THR A 1102 21.14 -2.38 35.37
CA THR A 1102 20.91 -1.10 34.67
C THR A 1102 20.74 0.01 35.70
N GLY A 1103 21.84 0.65 36.08
CA GLY A 1103 21.85 1.77 37.03
C GLY A 1103 22.68 2.94 36.51
N ALA A 1104 22.23 4.17 36.79
CA ALA A 1104 22.90 5.40 36.34
C ALA A 1104 24.34 5.54 36.89
N GLU A 1105 24.65 4.94 38.06
CA GLU A 1105 26.02 4.92 38.59
C GLU A 1105 26.94 3.99 37.78
N LEU A 1106 26.42 2.89 37.25
CA LEU A 1106 27.18 1.95 36.43
C LEU A 1106 27.50 2.55 35.05
N GLU A 1107 26.51 3.19 34.43
CA GLU A 1107 26.69 3.89 33.15
C GLU A 1107 27.76 4.99 33.28
N LYS A 1108 27.72 5.74 34.38
CA LYS A 1108 28.75 6.73 34.69
C LYS A 1108 30.14 6.08 34.85
N ALA A 1109 30.25 4.97 35.57
CA ALA A 1109 31.53 4.26 35.75
C ALA A 1109 32.07 3.67 34.43
N ALA A 1110 31.20 3.11 33.58
CA ALA A 1110 31.58 2.57 32.28
C ALA A 1110 32.07 3.68 31.32
N LEU A 1111 31.43 4.85 31.34
CA LEU A 1111 31.87 6.02 30.59
C LEU A 1111 33.20 6.59 31.11
N GLU A 1112 33.39 6.65 32.44
CA GLU A 1112 34.65 7.09 33.06
C GLU A 1112 35.83 6.17 32.67
N GLU A 1113 35.61 4.86 32.60
CA GLU A 1113 36.62 3.88 32.18
C GLU A 1113 36.76 3.72 30.65
N LYS A 1114 36.00 4.49 29.86
CA LYS A 1114 36.02 4.48 28.38
C LYS A 1114 35.69 3.12 27.76
N VAL A 1115 34.62 2.49 28.24
CA VAL A 1115 33.98 1.34 27.57
C VAL A 1115 33.35 1.84 26.26
N ASP A 1116 33.56 1.13 25.15
CA ASP A 1116 33.06 1.58 23.84
C ASP A 1116 31.55 1.37 23.69
N TYR A 1117 31.02 0.30 24.27
CA TYR A 1117 29.59 0.04 24.32
C TYR A 1117 29.23 -0.93 25.45
N PHE A 1118 28.08 -0.73 26.11
CA PHE A 1118 27.55 -1.70 27.08
C PHE A 1118 26.12 -2.12 26.72
N LEU A 1119 25.79 -3.40 26.91
CA LEU A 1119 24.47 -3.99 26.66
C LEU A 1119 23.92 -4.63 27.93
N ALA A 1120 22.63 -4.40 28.18
CA ALA A 1120 21.92 -5.05 29.27
C ALA A 1120 21.52 -6.49 28.87
N LYS A 1121 21.79 -7.48 29.73
CA LYS A 1121 21.32 -8.85 29.61
C LYS A 1121 19.85 -8.92 30.09
N PRO A 1122 18.93 -9.59 29.35
CA PRO A 1122 19.15 -10.34 28.11
C PRO A 1122 19.14 -9.44 26.86
N ALA A 1123 20.17 -9.55 26.02
CA ALA A 1123 20.22 -8.90 24.70
C ALA A 1123 19.94 -9.94 23.59
N SER A 1124 19.33 -9.50 22.49
CA SER A 1124 19.05 -10.40 21.35
C SER A 1124 20.33 -10.78 20.59
N ASN A 1125 20.36 -11.96 19.96
CA ASN A 1125 21.50 -12.40 19.14
C ASN A 1125 21.83 -11.37 18.05
N GLU A 1126 20.81 -10.84 17.37
CA GLU A 1126 20.95 -9.85 16.31
C GLU A 1126 21.59 -8.56 16.85
N GLU A 1127 21.15 -8.09 18.01
CA GLU A 1127 21.72 -6.90 18.64
C GLU A 1127 23.20 -7.10 19.01
N ILE A 1128 23.56 -8.23 19.61
CA ILE A 1128 24.96 -8.53 19.97
C ILE A 1128 25.84 -8.61 18.71
N ILE A 1129 25.37 -9.28 17.64
CA ILE A 1129 26.10 -9.38 16.36
C ILE A 1129 26.31 -7.99 15.74
N LEU A 1130 25.23 -7.19 15.62
CA LEU A 1130 25.30 -5.86 15.02
C LEU A 1130 26.25 -4.93 15.77
N ARG A 1131 26.29 -5.01 17.11
CA ARG A 1131 27.24 -4.19 17.90
C ARG A 1131 28.68 -4.62 17.69
N VAL A 1132 28.97 -5.92 17.63
CA VAL A 1132 30.32 -6.44 17.36
C VAL A 1132 30.78 -6.01 15.96
N GLU A 1133 29.92 -6.13 14.94
CA GLU A 1133 30.24 -5.69 13.57
C GLU A 1133 30.49 -4.19 13.50
N HIS A 1134 29.65 -3.39 14.17
CA HIS A 1134 29.82 -1.95 14.22
C HIS A 1134 31.16 -1.55 14.86
N LEU A 1135 31.49 -2.09 16.03
CA LEU A 1135 32.73 -1.77 16.76
C LEU A 1135 33.99 -2.15 15.96
N LEU A 1136 33.98 -3.30 15.28
CA LEU A 1136 35.07 -3.69 14.39
C LEU A 1136 35.17 -2.76 13.16
N SER A 1137 34.03 -2.36 12.58
CA SER A 1137 34.01 -1.44 11.43
C SER A 1137 34.52 -0.03 11.76
N VAL A 1138 34.23 0.47 12.97
CA VAL A 1138 34.71 1.78 13.45
C VAL A 1138 36.22 1.75 13.66
N ARG A 1139 36.76 0.64 14.19
CA ARG A 1139 38.20 0.44 14.30
C ARG A 1139 38.87 0.38 12.93
N GLU A 1140 38.32 -0.39 12.00
CA GLU A 1140 38.85 -0.46 10.63
C GLU A 1140 38.79 0.89 9.90
N ALA A 1141 37.76 1.71 10.14
CA ALA A 1141 37.66 3.04 9.56
C ALA A 1141 38.75 3.99 10.08
N LYS A 1142 39.08 3.92 11.38
CA LYS A 1142 40.20 4.69 11.97
C LYS A 1142 41.56 4.21 11.46
N GLU A 1143 41.74 2.89 11.33
CA GLU A 1143 42.97 2.30 10.76
C GLU A 1143 43.11 2.62 9.25
N LYS A 1144 42.01 2.79 8.51
CA LYS A 1144 41.98 3.18 7.08
C LYS A 1144 42.00 4.70 6.83
N GLU A 1145 41.78 5.55 7.84
CA GLU A 1145 41.92 7.01 7.71
C GLU A 1145 43.40 7.45 7.79
N GLU A 1146 44.28 6.64 8.38
CA GLU A 1146 45.73 6.88 8.44
C GLU A 1146 46.48 6.35 7.21
N ASP A 1147 45.94 5.34 6.51
CA ASP A 1147 46.49 4.76 5.27
C ASP A 1147 45.57 5.03 4.06
N GLU A 1148 45.97 5.98 3.22
CA GLU A 1148 45.52 6.12 1.82
C GLU A 1148 44.09 6.62 1.54
N SER A 1149 44.02 7.94 1.39
CA SER A 1149 43.53 8.60 0.18
C SER A 1149 43.38 7.72 -1.09
N ALA A 1150 42.31 6.95 -1.26
CA ALA A 1150 41.68 6.62 -2.54
C ALA A 1150 40.50 5.62 -2.40
N LEU A 1151 39.28 6.14 -2.64
CA LEU A 1151 38.08 5.43 -3.13
C LEU A 1151 37.26 4.54 -2.16
N PRO A 1152 35.92 4.49 -2.33
CA PRO A 1152 34.97 4.24 -1.24
C PRO A 1152 34.57 2.76 -1.11
N VAL A 1153 34.55 2.25 0.13
CA VAL A 1153 34.05 0.90 0.45
C VAL A 1153 32.64 1.00 1.06
N PHE A 1154 31.71 0.27 0.44
CA PHE A 1154 30.27 0.17 0.72
C PHE A 1154 29.96 -0.41 2.13
N LYS A 1155 29.03 0.23 2.86
CA LYS A 1155 28.38 -0.24 4.10
C LYS A 1155 27.06 -0.95 3.79
N PHE A 1156 26.77 -2.08 4.44
CA PHE A 1156 25.40 -2.56 4.60
C PHE A 1156 24.78 -1.87 5.83
N GLY A 1157 23.56 -1.34 5.67
CA GLY A 1157 22.86 -0.54 6.68
C GLY A 1157 22.34 0.76 6.06
N CYS A 1158 21.24 0.68 5.31
CA CYS A 1158 20.63 1.86 4.68
C CYS A 1158 19.56 2.53 5.58
N LEU A 1159 19.16 1.89 6.68
CA LEU A 1159 18.32 2.50 7.71
C LEU A 1159 19.21 3.01 8.84
N ILE A 1160 19.54 4.30 8.76
CA ILE A 1160 20.12 5.04 9.88
C ILE A 1160 19.04 5.08 10.97
N ILE A 1161 19.27 4.42 12.11
CA ILE A 1161 18.39 4.54 13.27
C ILE A 1161 18.52 5.99 13.76
N PRO A 1162 17.44 6.79 13.77
CA PRO A 1162 17.48 8.13 14.35
C PRO A 1162 17.78 8.04 15.84
N GLU A 1163 18.60 8.95 16.38
CA GLU A 1163 18.65 9.15 17.83
C GLU A 1163 17.28 9.70 18.26
N PHE A 1164 16.56 8.97 19.12
CA PHE A 1164 15.25 9.39 19.61
C PHE A 1164 15.42 10.13 20.95
N ASP A 1165 15.02 11.40 20.99
CA ASP A 1165 15.08 12.23 22.21
C ASP A 1165 14.03 11.84 23.28
N ASN A 1166 13.08 10.96 22.94
CA ASN A 1166 11.89 10.68 23.76
C ASN A 1166 11.47 9.20 23.70
N GLU A 1167 11.19 8.61 24.88
CA GLU A 1167 10.70 7.23 25.04
C GLU A 1167 9.43 6.93 24.23
N LYS A 1168 8.56 7.94 24.02
CA LYS A 1168 7.33 7.77 23.22
C LYS A 1168 7.61 7.57 21.73
N ASP A 1169 8.66 8.19 21.21
CA ASP A 1169 9.01 8.10 19.79
C ASP A 1169 9.79 6.81 19.51
N MET A 1170 10.59 6.35 20.48
CA MET A 1170 11.18 5.01 20.49
C MET A 1170 10.11 3.91 20.54
N ALA A 1171 9.11 4.02 21.43
CA ALA A 1171 8.01 3.06 21.50
C ALA A 1171 7.17 3.02 20.21
N PHE A 1172 6.95 4.18 19.59
CA PHE A 1172 6.30 4.26 18.28
C PHE A 1172 7.13 3.57 17.21
N TYR A 1173 8.44 3.83 17.14
CA TYR A 1173 9.35 3.20 16.17
C TYR A 1173 9.39 1.68 16.29
N LEU A 1174 9.51 1.14 17.51
CA LEU A 1174 9.54 -0.31 17.73
C LEU A 1174 8.23 -0.99 17.31
N ASN A 1175 7.08 -0.38 17.63
CA ASN A 1175 5.78 -0.87 17.18
C ASN A 1175 5.63 -0.76 15.67
N PHE A 1176 6.14 0.32 15.07
CA PHE A 1176 6.14 0.53 13.63
C PHE A 1176 6.95 -0.55 12.90
N ILE A 1177 8.18 -0.82 13.34
CA ILE A 1177 9.03 -1.87 12.77
C ILE A 1177 8.41 -3.26 12.98
N ALA A 1178 7.82 -3.55 14.14
CA ALA A 1178 7.14 -4.83 14.37
C ALA A 1178 5.96 -5.05 13.40
N VAL A 1179 5.22 -3.99 13.09
CA VAL A 1179 4.15 -4.02 12.08
C VAL A 1179 4.73 -4.20 10.68
N LEU A 1180 5.87 -3.60 10.35
CA LEU A 1180 6.54 -3.83 9.06
C LEU A 1180 7.08 -5.27 8.93
N GLU A 1181 7.82 -5.78 9.92
CA GLU A 1181 8.35 -7.16 9.94
C GLU A 1181 7.26 -8.21 9.78
N LYS A 1182 6.09 -7.98 10.40
CA LYS A 1182 4.98 -8.92 10.31
C LYS A 1182 4.32 -8.95 8.93
N ASN A 1183 4.36 -7.84 8.17
CA ASN A 1183 3.56 -7.68 6.96
C ASN A 1183 4.38 -7.34 5.70
N TYR A 1184 5.72 -7.26 5.76
CA TYR A 1184 6.51 -6.83 4.59
C TYR A 1184 6.40 -7.78 3.40
N GLN A 1185 6.12 -9.07 3.62
CA GLN A 1185 5.95 -10.07 2.56
C GLN A 1185 4.60 -9.93 1.81
N ASP A 1186 3.63 -9.20 2.38
CA ASP A 1186 2.30 -9.02 1.76
C ASP A 1186 2.33 -7.88 0.73
N GLU A 1187 2.14 -8.20 -0.54
CA GLU A 1187 2.09 -7.23 -1.64
C GLU A 1187 1.05 -6.12 -1.41
N ALA A 1188 -0.11 -6.45 -0.84
CA ALA A 1188 -1.20 -5.51 -0.63
C ALA A 1188 -0.95 -4.53 0.53
N PHE A 1189 0.10 -4.76 1.32
CA PHE A 1189 0.41 -4.01 2.53
C PHE A 1189 0.68 -2.53 2.24
N ASN A 1190 -0.17 -1.66 2.77
CA ASN A 1190 -0.12 -0.22 2.52
C ASN A 1190 -0.23 0.61 3.81
N ARG A 1191 -0.11 1.94 3.65
CA ARG A 1191 -0.12 2.92 4.75
C ARG A 1191 -1.38 2.80 5.60
N ASP A 1192 -2.55 2.62 4.99
CA ASP A 1192 -3.81 2.65 5.72
C ASP A 1192 -3.99 1.38 6.56
N GLN A 1193 -3.50 0.25 6.07
CA GLN A 1193 -3.40 -0.98 6.85
C GLN A 1193 -2.38 -0.87 7.99
N ALA A 1194 -1.19 -0.31 7.74
CA ALA A 1194 -0.20 -0.06 8.79
C ALA A 1194 -0.76 0.86 9.89
N ALA A 1195 -1.45 1.94 9.51
CA ALA A 1195 -2.08 2.87 10.43
C ALA A 1195 -3.15 2.19 11.29
N SER A 1196 -3.98 1.32 10.68
CA SER A 1196 -4.99 0.52 11.38
C SER A 1196 -4.37 -0.46 12.41
N GLN A 1197 -3.25 -1.11 12.07
CA GLN A 1197 -2.56 -2.05 12.96
C GLN A 1197 -1.86 -1.33 14.11
N LEU A 1198 -1.41 -0.10 13.87
CA LEU A 1198 -0.83 0.81 14.88
C LEU A 1198 -1.90 1.56 15.68
N LEU A 1199 -3.19 1.36 15.40
CA LEU A 1199 -4.32 2.03 16.05
C LEU A 1199 -4.24 3.57 15.95
N ILE A 1200 -3.73 4.08 14.82
CA ILE A 1200 -3.62 5.52 14.53
C ILE A 1200 -4.24 5.87 13.18
N SER A 1201 -4.58 7.14 12.97
CA SER A 1201 -5.05 7.59 11.65
C SER A 1201 -3.90 7.57 10.63
N PRO A 1202 -4.17 7.35 9.33
CA PRO A 1202 -3.15 7.44 8.28
C PRO A 1202 -2.46 8.82 8.22
N ARG A 1203 -3.21 9.88 8.56
CA ARG A 1203 -2.68 11.25 8.68
C ARG A 1203 -1.70 11.36 9.85
N SER A 1204 -2.01 10.74 10.99
CA SER A 1204 -1.13 10.68 12.15
C SER A 1204 0.14 9.88 11.85
N LEU A 1205 0.02 8.76 11.13
CA LEU A 1205 1.16 7.96 10.68
C LEU A 1205 2.07 8.78 9.76
N ASN A 1206 1.51 9.44 8.74
CA ASN A 1206 2.30 10.30 7.84
C ASN A 1206 2.99 11.44 8.59
N ARG A 1207 2.29 12.10 9.51
CA ARG A 1207 2.89 13.13 10.35
C ARG A 1207 4.07 12.59 11.16
N ARG A 1208 3.90 11.43 11.81
CA ARG A 1208 4.99 10.77 12.57
C ARG A 1208 6.14 10.32 11.67
N MET A 1209 5.84 9.83 10.47
CA MET A 1209 6.87 9.46 9.49
C MET A 1209 7.69 10.68 9.07
N SER A 1210 7.05 11.82 8.80
CA SER A 1210 7.76 13.07 8.45
C SER A 1210 8.46 13.75 9.64
N GLU A 1211 8.03 13.50 10.87
CA GLU A 1211 8.69 13.98 12.09
C GLU A 1211 9.95 13.17 12.41
N LEU A 1212 9.96 11.85 12.13
CA LEU A 1212 11.02 10.93 12.55
C LEU A 1212 11.93 10.44 11.42
N PHE A 1213 11.49 10.51 10.16
CA PHE A 1213 12.23 10.01 9.00
C PHE A 1213 12.17 11.00 7.83
N GLU A 1214 13.21 10.96 6.98
CA GLU A 1214 13.26 11.74 5.74
C GLU A 1214 12.39 11.14 4.61
N TYR A 1215 11.79 9.97 4.84
CA TYR A 1215 11.05 9.20 3.85
C TYR A 1215 9.57 9.09 4.19
N ASN A 1216 8.73 9.07 3.16
CA ASN A 1216 7.33 8.69 3.34
C ASN A 1216 7.19 7.18 3.56
N PHE A 1217 6.02 6.75 4.05
CA PHE A 1217 5.76 5.33 4.39
C PHE A 1217 6.06 4.35 3.23
N SER A 1218 5.64 4.67 2.01
CA SER A 1218 5.81 3.78 0.85
C SER A 1218 7.28 3.61 0.44
N GLU A 1219 8.06 4.69 0.53
CA GLU A 1219 9.50 4.65 0.28
C GLU A 1219 10.24 3.91 1.40
N PHE A 1220 9.83 4.09 2.65
CA PHE A 1220 10.37 3.37 3.80
C PHE A 1220 10.13 1.86 3.67
N LEU A 1221 8.89 1.44 3.36
CA LEU A 1221 8.53 0.04 3.15
C LEU A 1221 9.34 -0.57 1.98
N SER A 1222 9.50 0.16 0.88
CA SER A 1222 10.27 -0.32 -0.27
C SER A 1222 11.75 -0.52 0.07
N ARG A 1223 12.36 0.41 0.82
CA ARG A 1223 13.74 0.29 1.33
C ARG A 1223 13.89 -0.90 2.26
N PHE A 1224 12.94 -1.07 3.18
CA PHE A 1224 12.91 -2.18 4.12
C PHE A 1224 12.83 -3.54 3.40
N ARG A 1225 11.95 -3.67 2.38
CA ARG A 1225 11.87 -4.89 1.55
C ARG A 1225 13.14 -5.15 0.75
N ILE A 1226 13.79 -4.12 0.21
CA ILE A 1226 15.07 -4.25 -0.50
C ILE A 1226 16.16 -4.76 0.44
N GLU A 1227 16.21 -4.26 1.66
CA GLU A 1227 17.17 -4.72 2.66
C GLU A 1227 16.98 -6.22 2.96
N LYS A 1228 15.72 -6.67 3.11
CA LYS A 1228 15.39 -8.09 3.26
C LYS A 1228 15.69 -8.93 2.02
N SER A 1229 15.73 -8.32 0.83
CA SER A 1229 16.00 -9.02 -0.43
C SER A 1229 17.48 -9.33 -0.68
N ILE A 1230 18.38 -8.54 -0.10
CA ILE A 1230 19.83 -8.69 -0.29
C ILE A 1230 20.34 -10.10 0.07
N PRO A 1231 20.07 -10.66 1.27
CA PRO A 1231 20.57 -12.00 1.62
C PRO A 1231 20.02 -13.08 0.68
N LEU A 1232 18.73 -13.00 0.33
CA LEU A 1232 18.09 -13.95 -0.60
C LEU A 1232 18.75 -13.91 -2.00
N LEU A 1233 19.08 -12.73 -2.51
CA LEU A 1233 19.79 -12.59 -3.78
C LEU A 1233 21.25 -13.12 -3.72
N LEU A 1234 21.92 -12.99 -2.58
CA LEU A 1234 23.29 -13.47 -2.38
C LEU A 1234 23.36 -14.98 -2.15
N GLU A 1235 22.31 -15.59 -1.62
CA GLU A 1235 22.15 -17.05 -1.48
C GLU A 1235 21.89 -17.78 -2.82
N GLY A 1236 21.75 -17.02 -3.92
CA GLY A 1236 21.59 -17.56 -5.26
C GLY A 1236 20.15 -17.78 -5.70
N ASN A 1237 19.16 -17.27 -4.94
CA ASN A 1237 17.77 -17.30 -5.36
C ASN A 1237 17.57 -16.45 -6.62
N SER A 1238 16.58 -16.83 -7.43
CA SER A 1238 16.28 -16.04 -8.63
C SER A 1238 15.76 -14.65 -8.22
N ILE A 1239 16.01 -13.65 -9.07
CA ILE A 1239 15.52 -12.27 -8.86
C ILE A 1239 13.99 -12.27 -8.78
N LEU A 1240 13.33 -13.18 -9.50
CA LEU A 1240 11.86 -13.29 -9.51
C LEU A 1240 11.36 -13.87 -8.19
N ASP A 1241 11.94 -14.98 -7.70
CA ASP A 1241 11.54 -15.59 -6.43
C ASP A 1241 11.79 -14.65 -5.27
N THR A 1242 12.95 -13.98 -5.27
CA THR A 1242 13.28 -13.00 -4.23
C THR A 1242 12.32 -11.80 -4.24
N CYS A 1243 11.89 -11.36 -5.42
CA CYS A 1243 10.88 -10.30 -5.54
C CYS A 1243 9.56 -10.69 -4.88
N LEU A 1244 9.11 -11.93 -5.10
CA LEU A 1244 7.87 -12.46 -4.52
C LEU A 1244 8.01 -12.66 -3.00
N ASP A 1245 9.14 -13.19 -2.54
CA ASP A 1245 9.39 -13.48 -1.12
C ASP A 1245 9.47 -12.21 -0.24
N VAL A 1246 9.88 -11.08 -0.82
CA VAL A 1246 9.93 -9.79 -0.10
C VAL A 1246 8.71 -8.90 -0.37
N GLY A 1247 7.67 -9.41 -1.02
CA GLY A 1247 6.38 -8.73 -1.19
C GLY A 1247 6.37 -7.61 -2.23
N PHE A 1248 7.24 -7.64 -3.24
CA PHE A 1248 7.14 -6.76 -4.40
C PHE A 1248 6.25 -7.37 -5.48
N GLY A 1249 5.27 -6.61 -5.98
CA GLY A 1249 4.32 -7.10 -6.98
C GLY A 1249 4.88 -7.32 -8.40
N THR A 1250 6.03 -6.71 -8.74
CA THR A 1250 6.69 -6.94 -10.05
C THR A 1250 8.20 -6.88 -9.95
N ALA A 1251 8.89 -7.74 -10.70
CA ALA A 1251 10.35 -7.77 -10.79
C ALA A 1251 10.93 -6.46 -11.37
N ALA A 1252 10.17 -5.74 -12.19
CA ALA A 1252 10.55 -4.43 -12.74
C ALA A 1252 10.56 -3.35 -11.65
N TYR A 1253 9.52 -3.29 -10.81
CA TYR A 1253 9.46 -2.35 -9.68
C TYR A 1253 10.50 -2.68 -8.61
N PHE A 1254 10.71 -3.97 -8.32
CA PHE A 1254 11.80 -4.44 -7.47
C PHE A 1254 13.16 -4.00 -7.99
N SER A 1255 13.47 -4.26 -9.27
CA SER A 1255 14.77 -3.91 -9.86
C SER A 1255 15.03 -2.41 -9.90
N THR A 1256 14.01 -1.60 -10.16
CA THR A 1256 14.10 -0.14 -10.18
C THR A 1256 14.30 0.41 -8.77
N SER A 1257 13.55 -0.10 -7.79
CA SER A 1257 13.67 0.31 -6.39
C SER A 1257 15.02 -0.14 -5.81
N PHE A 1258 15.46 -1.37 -6.10
CA PHE A 1258 16.77 -1.88 -5.71
C PHE A 1258 17.89 -1.03 -6.30
N LYS A 1259 17.80 -0.64 -7.58
CA LYS A 1259 18.74 0.29 -8.20
C LYS A 1259 18.69 1.70 -7.57
N LYS A 1260 17.52 2.16 -7.14
CA LYS A 1260 17.38 3.46 -6.46
C LYS A 1260 18.07 3.46 -5.09
N VAL A 1261 17.92 2.37 -4.33
CA VAL A 1261 18.43 2.24 -2.95
C VAL A 1261 19.91 1.82 -2.92
N MET A 1262 20.31 0.87 -3.76
CA MET A 1262 21.66 0.31 -3.80
C MET A 1262 22.55 0.92 -4.90
N HIS A 1263 22.01 1.85 -5.70
CA HIS A 1263 22.65 2.49 -6.86
C HIS A 1263 23.08 1.52 -7.99
N LEU A 1264 22.77 0.24 -7.87
CA LEU A 1264 23.13 -0.83 -8.80
C LEU A 1264 21.92 -1.75 -9.06
N PRO A 1265 21.69 -2.23 -10.30
CA PRO A 1265 20.66 -3.23 -10.57
C PRO A 1265 20.95 -4.55 -9.84
N PRO A 1266 19.91 -5.31 -9.40
CA PRO A 1266 20.10 -6.57 -8.65
C PRO A 1266 21.06 -7.56 -9.32
N LYS A 1267 20.94 -7.76 -10.64
CA LYS A 1267 21.82 -8.66 -11.39
C LYS A 1267 23.29 -8.22 -11.35
N LYS A 1268 23.56 -6.93 -11.54
CA LYS A 1268 24.92 -6.37 -11.45
C LYS A 1268 25.44 -6.40 -10.02
N TYR A 1269 24.55 -6.19 -9.05
CA TYR A 1269 24.87 -6.30 -7.64
C TYR A 1269 25.33 -7.73 -7.30
N ILE A 1270 24.59 -8.75 -7.71
CA ILE A 1270 25.00 -10.16 -7.54
C ILE A 1270 26.30 -10.43 -8.30
N GLU A 1271 26.44 -10.01 -9.56
CA GLU A 1271 27.68 -10.23 -10.34
C GLU A 1271 28.92 -9.56 -9.72
N GLN A 1272 28.75 -8.37 -9.13
CA GLN A 1272 29.81 -7.60 -8.50
C GLN A 1272 30.21 -8.17 -7.13
N TYR A 1273 29.24 -8.66 -6.35
CA TYR A 1273 29.47 -9.11 -4.96
C TYR A 1273 29.58 -10.64 -4.81
N SER A 1274 29.12 -11.45 -5.76
CA SER A 1274 29.36 -12.92 -5.79
C SER A 1274 30.83 -13.28 -6.05
N LYS A 1275 31.57 -12.45 -6.82
CA LYS A 1275 33.02 -12.61 -7.03
C LYS A 1275 33.86 -12.30 -5.78
N THR A 1276 33.27 -11.66 -4.78
CA THR A 1276 33.94 -11.38 -3.50
C THR A 1276 33.69 -12.50 -2.48
N VAL A 1277 32.77 -13.43 -2.78
CA VAL A 1277 32.37 -14.59 -1.97
C VAL A 1277 32.89 -15.92 -2.57
N ALA A 1278 33.57 -15.88 -3.73
CA ALA A 1278 34.23 -17.02 -4.37
C ALA A 1278 35.73 -17.09 -4.07
#